data_AF-A0A8T2I8V4-F1
#
_entry.id   AF-A0A8T2I8V4-F1
#
_cell.length_a   1.000
_cell.length_b   1.000
_cell.length_c   1.000
_cell.angle_alpha   90.00
_cell.angle_beta   90.00
_cell.angle_gamma   90.00
#
_symmetry.space_group_name_H-M   'P 1'
#
loop_
_entity.id
_entity.type
_entity.pdbx_description
1 polymer ?
#
loop_
_entity_poly.entity_id
_entity_poly.type
_entity_poly.pdbx_seq_one_letter_code
_entity_poly.pdbx_strand_id
1 'polypeptide(L)'
;MVAASRSAARAMGPTTRNVRACGNAAPRYHPEHITASFSRLSVRAAALGANSSNGGDEASLLSDENAALRATLQARLDKLDEAQRKAFYAEHAELAQLATASGVSIPLLDGAPAPPAPKKAAAPPIAAEASPAPVAEAPVVMKDAGVAAVVEVDRDNTLVFKFGSSEIPSLSVANASKASSMAADGLSANSAVRRGRTSKAAGSTGGDSEKEPKVFKFDAKTAAPVPATSAPAATDASSVVFAATTSTTAEASSSSSGSVSDGDGKSTKSTTRRRKSTSSSTNTTTKSAAKKSTSTKKGDPFAAARAAATAEAQSHSPAIALKGKEYWLYATIPATPVAGALCTFYYNKAQSEVLRQSPRIQLQARFNNWELEPAGDAPDRLDMVAAAEGAPRGDGSDFYSVSFTIPTEAYEFNFIFSDGEGVFDNNNTQNYTLPVEGPVTRESWIDTAPERAEAAYLARKEAERVAAEKAAAERETAALAADAQRAENTINELKSSYTNLREGALDLTSQQQKVRISSSATGIATAGSKITLMYNRTSPGGALSSIPIPADQNLTLKIGHNGWKSPQDIEMQRAPASASAASTKSTSDSTAEWWQAVVQVPQSAAALNFVVNYYEHFDNNNAVDYKIAVELPSNAKSVEAWADDMLKDVLKEITATRHAEEKAAADLEKARAVAREAVRAKTEEVRRKQIRHVLYTEPSAPAAGEELTIAYNPSNTNLNGAEKVFIKGGYNRWTHPKGYGPIEMTPPASGASHFTAAVSVPKDAYSLDFVFSDVVDGDGRYDNRGGLDYHMPVEGSVVGEPPLYVVHVAAEMAPIAKVGGLGDVVTALGRAVQEAGNHVEVILPRYDFFLQSPLLGGTQYETEFEWEGQRVFVSSCIVEGLRCWFIEPSNGMFATSTVYQGASDAAKFSWFSRAALEFLLRTQRQPDIIHCHDWSTAEVAKNYWTNYHMYGLWKPKVIFTIHNLNYGAAAIGEAAYYSQRFTTVSPSYAAEIGGHPAIASNSGKLFGIRNGIDIDIWNPETDQFLPKGYTAETVEDGKAAARKALRQRVGLTEWGDKPLVGVVTRLTKQKGTHLIAHSAFRAMDRGAQFVLLGSAPDPKVQAEFDSLAQQYGGDNAAFCFAFDEPLSHLIYAACDMILVPSMFEPCGLTQMIAMRYGAVPVVRSTGGLRDTVFDVDTDKARAAWELEGSTNWESDGVDQTNGFSFEGTDEGALDYAMNRALDAYYNDREWFRSLQERVMRQDWSWNKPAIDYIELYYAAMK
;
A
#
# COMPACT_ATOMS: atom_id res chain seq x y z
N MET A 1 7.27 -41.73 2.93
CA MET A 1 6.14 -41.21 3.73
C MET A 1 5.92 -42.04 5.02
N VAL A 2 6.97 -42.38 5.79
CA VAL A 2 6.85 -43.26 7.00
C VAL A 2 7.73 -42.76 8.18
N ALA A 3 8.30 -41.55 8.10
CA ALA A 3 9.30 -41.06 9.08
C ALA A 3 8.97 -39.72 9.77
N ALA A 4 7.75 -39.17 9.60
CA ALA A 4 7.41 -37.80 10.04
C ALA A 4 6.23 -37.70 11.04
N SER A 5 5.79 -38.81 11.65
CA SER A 5 4.55 -38.86 12.46
C SER A 5 4.79 -39.31 13.92
N ARG A 6 5.94 -38.97 14.53
CA ARG A 6 6.25 -39.32 15.93
C ARG A 6 6.76 -38.18 16.84
N SER A 7 6.73 -36.92 16.38
CA SER A 7 7.26 -35.77 17.15
C SER A 7 6.23 -34.71 17.55
N ALA A 8 4.92 -34.98 17.45
CA ALA A 8 3.84 -34.02 17.74
C ALA A 8 2.90 -34.44 18.89
N ALA A 9 3.31 -35.38 19.75
CA ALA A 9 2.47 -35.95 20.81
C ALA A 9 3.03 -35.79 22.24
N ARG A 10 3.92 -34.81 22.48
CA ARG A 10 4.57 -34.66 23.79
C ARG A 10 4.95 -33.22 24.18
N ALA A 11 4.05 -32.26 23.93
CA ALA A 11 4.22 -30.86 24.35
C ALA A 11 2.90 -30.13 24.65
N MET A 12 2.01 -30.73 25.46
CA MET A 12 0.96 -29.98 26.17
C MET A 12 0.78 -30.53 27.59
N GLY A 13 1.10 -29.71 28.58
CA GLY A 13 0.66 -29.92 29.97
C GLY A 13 -0.76 -29.39 30.18
N PRO A 14 -1.48 -29.86 31.22
CA PRO A 14 -2.89 -29.53 31.39
C PRO A 14 -3.07 -28.10 31.94
N THR A 15 -3.50 -27.17 31.09
CA THR A 15 -4.09 -25.90 31.53
C THR A 15 -5.59 -25.91 31.28
N THR A 16 -6.35 -26.27 32.32
CA THR A 16 -7.81 -26.19 32.33
C THR A 16 -8.26 -24.73 32.33
N ARG A 17 -8.76 -24.24 31.19
CA ARG A 17 -9.58 -23.03 31.12
C ARG A 17 -10.95 -23.36 30.53
N ASN A 18 -12.00 -23.04 31.30
CA ASN A 18 -13.38 -23.37 30.96
C ASN A 18 -13.81 -22.69 29.66
N VAL A 19 -14.17 -23.49 28.64
CA VAL A 19 -14.97 -23.01 27.52
C VAL A 19 -16.39 -22.74 28.04
N ARG A 20 -16.72 -21.48 28.31
CA ARG A 20 -18.11 -21.06 28.48
C ARG A 20 -18.82 -21.24 27.15
N ALA A 21 -19.87 -22.05 27.14
CA ALA A 21 -20.75 -22.17 25.98
C ALA A 21 -21.51 -20.85 25.74
N CYS A 22 -21.13 -20.11 24.71
CA CYS A 22 -21.97 -19.04 24.16
C CYS A 22 -23.16 -19.66 23.42
N GLY A 23 -24.31 -19.72 24.09
CA GLY A 23 -25.55 -20.19 23.50
C GLY A 23 -26.17 -19.15 22.55
N ASN A 24 -26.61 -19.62 21.38
CA ASN A 24 -27.68 -19.05 20.56
C ASN A 24 -27.62 -17.55 20.19
N ALA A 25 -26.72 -17.22 19.26
CA ALA A 25 -27.06 -16.29 18.17
C ALA A 25 -26.77 -17.02 16.84
N ALA A 26 -27.80 -17.67 16.27
CA ALA A 26 -27.65 -18.37 14.99
C ALA A 26 -27.64 -17.35 13.84
N PRO A 27 -26.64 -17.37 12.94
CA PRO A 27 -26.70 -16.57 11.72
C PRO A 27 -27.89 -17.00 10.85
N ARG A 28 -28.47 -16.06 10.09
CA ARG A 28 -29.54 -16.34 9.13
C ARG A 28 -28.98 -17.06 7.89
N TYR A 29 -28.70 -18.35 8.02
CA TYR A 29 -28.31 -19.20 6.89
C TYR A 29 -29.53 -19.58 6.03
N HIS A 30 -29.47 -19.25 4.73
CA HIS A 30 -30.46 -19.71 3.74
C HIS A 30 -30.41 -21.25 3.56
N PRO A 31 -31.54 -21.92 3.25
CA PRO A 31 -31.60 -23.38 3.10
C PRO A 31 -30.57 -23.96 2.11
N GLU A 32 -30.35 -23.25 1.00
CA GLU A 32 -29.43 -23.63 -0.09
C GLU A 32 -27.99 -23.88 0.39
N HIS A 33 -27.49 -23.07 1.33
CA HIS A 33 -26.14 -23.24 1.89
C HIS A 33 -26.00 -24.53 2.71
N ILE A 34 -27.08 -25.01 3.34
CA ILE A 34 -27.07 -26.22 4.16
C ILE A 34 -27.09 -27.45 3.25
N THR A 35 -27.91 -27.44 2.20
CA THR A 35 -27.95 -28.50 1.17
C THR A 35 -26.58 -28.65 0.48
N ALA A 36 -25.96 -27.54 0.07
CA ALA A 36 -24.62 -27.55 -0.53
C ALA A 36 -23.53 -28.10 0.43
N SER A 37 -23.58 -27.72 1.71
CA SER A 37 -22.64 -28.20 2.73
C SER A 37 -22.79 -29.70 3.00
N PHE A 38 -24.03 -30.20 3.07
CA PHE A 38 -24.33 -31.62 3.27
C PHE A 38 -23.84 -32.49 2.10
N SER A 39 -24.05 -32.03 0.86
CA SER A 39 -23.55 -32.70 -0.34
C SER A 39 -22.02 -32.76 -0.39
N ARG A 40 -21.32 -31.68 -0.03
CA ARG A 40 -19.84 -31.66 0.04
C ARG A 40 -19.28 -32.65 1.07
N LEU A 41 -19.89 -32.73 2.26
CA LEU A 41 -19.50 -33.67 3.32
C LEU A 41 -19.81 -35.14 2.96
N SER A 42 -20.94 -35.41 2.32
CA SER A 42 -21.30 -36.76 1.86
C SER A 42 -20.35 -37.27 0.78
N VAL A 43 -19.99 -36.43 -0.20
CA VAL A 43 -19.02 -36.77 -1.26
C VAL A 43 -17.63 -37.03 -0.68
N ARG A 44 -17.18 -36.21 0.28
CA ARG A 44 -15.87 -36.37 0.94
C ARG A 44 -15.79 -37.67 1.77
N ALA A 45 -16.85 -38.03 2.48
CA ALA A 45 -16.91 -39.30 3.23
C ALA A 45 -16.88 -40.52 2.29
N ALA A 46 -17.62 -40.48 1.18
CA ALA A 46 -17.61 -41.56 0.18
C ALA A 46 -16.23 -41.74 -0.49
N ALA A 47 -15.54 -40.64 -0.81
CA ALA A 47 -14.19 -40.66 -1.39
C ALA A 47 -13.14 -41.29 -0.45
N LEU A 48 -13.27 -41.08 0.87
CA LEU A 48 -12.39 -41.67 1.88
C LEU A 48 -12.69 -43.17 2.10
N GLY A 49 -13.97 -43.56 2.09
CA GLY A 49 -14.38 -44.96 2.22
C GLY A 49 -13.92 -45.85 1.05
N ALA A 50 -13.81 -45.29 -0.17
CA ALA A 50 -13.32 -46.00 -1.34
C ALA A 50 -11.79 -46.22 -1.34
N ASN A 51 -11.04 -45.52 -0.48
CA ASN A 51 -9.58 -45.37 -0.60
C ASN A 51 -8.86 -45.58 0.74
N SER A 52 -9.19 -46.66 1.45
CA SER A 52 -8.61 -46.95 2.77
C SER A 52 -8.27 -48.44 2.98
N SER A 53 -6.98 -48.71 3.16
CA SER A 53 -6.48 -49.83 3.96
C SER A 53 -5.88 -49.37 5.30
N ASN A 54 -6.10 -48.11 5.71
CA ASN A 54 -5.49 -47.51 6.91
C ASN A 54 -6.22 -46.26 7.48
N GLY A 55 -7.48 -45.98 7.12
CA GLY A 55 -8.22 -44.75 7.47
C GLY A 55 -9.40 -44.92 8.44
N GLY A 56 -9.30 -45.82 9.43
CA GLY A 56 -10.45 -46.20 10.28
C GLY A 56 -11.06 -45.06 11.12
N ASP A 57 -10.23 -44.30 11.83
CA ASP A 57 -10.71 -43.33 12.83
C ASP A 57 -11.31 -42.06 12.19
N GLU A 58 -10.72 -41.57 11.10
CA GLU A 58 -11.19 -40.38 10.37
C GLU A 58 -12.52 -40.65 9.63
N ALA A 59 -12.70 -41.87 9.10
CA ALA A 59 -13.97 -42.29 8.50
C ALA A 59 -15.10 -42.42 9.55
N SER A 60 -14.79 -42.86 10.78
CA SER A 60 -15.78 -42.89 11.87
C SER A 60 -16.23 -41.48 12.25
N LEU A 61 -15.29 -40.57 12.48
CA LEU A 61 -15.58 -39.16 12.82
C LEU A 61 -16.47 -38.48 11.76
N LEU A 62 -16.14 -38.62 10.48
CA LEU A 62 -16.93 -38.07 9.39
C LEU A 62 -18.29 -38.75 9.19
N SER A 63 -18.44 -40.01 9.62
CA SER A 63 -19.73 -40.70 9.66
C SER A 63 -20.61 -40.16 10.80
N ASP A 64 -20.03 -39.94 11.98
CA ASP A 64 -20.73 -39.40 13.15
C ASP A 64 -21.15 -37.93 12.94
N GLU A 65 -20.29 -37.11 12.32
CA GLU A 65 -20.64 -35.75 11.89
C GLU A 65 -21.77 -35.74 10.85
N ASN A 66 -21.74 -36.63 9.87
CA ASN A 66 -22.85 -36.78 8.91
C ASN A 66 -24.16 -37.21 9.58
N ALA A 67 -24.10 -38.08 10.60
CA ALA A 67 -25.28 -38.49 11.37
C ALA A 67 -25.85 -37.31 12.20
N ALA A 68 -25.00 -36.53 12.87
CA ALA A 68 -25.40 -35.34 13.61
C ALA A 68 -26.01 -34.25 12.70
N LEU A 69 -25.45 -34.05 11.50
CA LEU A 69 -25.99 -33.14 10.48
C LEU A 69 -27.34 -33.63 9.94
N ARG A 70 -27.50 -34.93 9.65
CA ARG A 70 -28.81 -35.51 9.27
C ARG A 70 -29.87 -35.27 10.34
N ALA A 71 -29.56 -35.54 11.61
CA ALA A 71 -30.49 -35.31 12.72
C ALA A 71 -30.87 -33.82 12.85
N THR A 72 -29.91 -32.91 12.66
CA THR A 72 -30.13 -31.45 12.70
C THR A 72 -30.97 -30.97 11.52
N LEU A 73 -30.78 -31.53 10.33
CA LEU A 73 -31.60 -31.27 9.14
C LEU A 73 -33.04 -31.76 9.32
N GLN A 74 -33.23 -32.99 9.82
CA GLN A 74 -34.56 -33.54 10.07
C GLN A 74 -35.34 -32.70 11.09
N ALA A 75 -34.72 -32.34 12.22
CA ALA A 75 -35.32 -31.48 13.25
C ALA A 75 -35.61 -30.03 12.79
N ARG A 76 -35.11 -29.62 11.61
CA ARG A 76 -35.49 -28.36 10.92
C ARG A 76 -36.60 -28.60 9.88
N LEU A 77 -36.54 -29.69 9.12
CA LEU A 77 -37.59 -30.13 8.18
C LEU A 77 -38.94 -30.34 8.87
N ASP A 78 -38.94 -30.85 10.09
CA ASP A 78 -40.14 -31.06 10.91
C ASP A 78 -40.81 -29.72 11.32
N LYS A 79 -40.11 -28.59 11.18
CA LYS A 79 -40.60 -27.23 11.46
C LYS A 79 -41.03 -26.44 10.21
N LEU A 80 -40.80 -26.98 9.01
CA LEU A 80 -41.26 -26.39 7.75
C LEU A 80 -42.74 -26.73 7.49
N ASP A 81 -43.40 -25.94 6.66
CA ASP A 81 -44.73 -26.31 6.15
C ASP A 81 -44.66 -27.48 5.15
N GLU A 82 -45.81 -28.08 4.85
CA GLU A 82 -45.89 -29.28 4.00
C GLU A 82 -45.43 -29.03 2.55
N ALA A 83 -45.64 -27.82 2.02
CA ALA A 83 -45.23 -27.48 0.66
C ALA A 83 -43.71 -27.27 0.58
N GLN A 84 -43.13 -26.55 1.54
CA GLN A 84 -41.69 -26.33 1.68
C GLN A 84 -40.92 -27.65 1.90
N ARG A 85 -41.41 -28.50 2.82
CA ARG A 85 -40.83 -29.82 3.08
C ARG A 85 -40.89 -30.72 1.84
N LYS A 86 -41.99 -30.67 1.06
CA LYS A 86 -42.13 -31.44 -0.18
C LYS A 86 -41.21 -30.94 -1.30
N ALA A 87 -40.99 -29.63 -1.41
CA ALA A 87 -40.04 -29.06 -2.35
C ALA A 87 -38.59 -29.48 -2.01
N PHE A 88 -38.19 -29.36 -0.74
CA PHE A 88 -36.88 -29.80 -0.27
C PHE A 88 -36.64 -31.30 -0.52
N TYR A 89 -37.62 -32.17 -0.24
CA TYR A 89 -37.48 -33.60 -0.50
C TYR A 89 -37.37 -33.94 -2.00
N ALA A 90 -37.96 -33.14 -2.89
CA ALA A 90 -37.81 -33.32 -4.34
C ALA A 90 -36.40 -32.95 -4.81
N GLU A 91 -35.89 -31.79 -4.40
CA GLU A 91 -34.53 -31.32 -4.71
C GLU A 91 -33.45 -32.27 -4.13
N HIS A 92 -33.64 -32.73 -2.90
CA HIS A 92 -32.74 -33.70 -2.26
C HIS A 92 -32.72 -35.05 -2.98
N ALA A 93 -33.87 -35.51 -3.51
CA ALA A 93 -33.95 -36.74 -4.30
C ALA A 93 -33.29 -36.61 -5.68
N GLU A 94 -33.39 -35.44 -6.33
CA GLU A 94 -32.74 -35.15 -7.60
C GLU A 94 -31.20 -35.08 -7.46
N LEU A 95 -30.71 -34.43 -6.40
CA LEU A 95 -29.29 -34.43 -6.04
C LEU A 95 -28.76 -35.84 -5.72
N ALA A 96 -29.55 -36.66 -5.03
CA ALA A 96 -29.20 -38.06 -4.76
C ALA A 96 -29.15 -38.91 -6.05
N GLN A 97 -30.02 -38.65 -7.03
CA GLN A 97 -29.95 -39.29 -8.36
C GLN A 97 -28.69 -38.89 -9.12
N LEU A 98 -28.33 -37.60 -9.15
CA LEU A 98 -27.12 -37.09 -9.81
C LEU A 98 -25.83 -37.67 -9.21
N ALA A 99 -25.77 -37.77 -7.87
CA ALA A 99 -24.66 -38.44 -7.19
C ALA A 99 -24.59 -39.94 -7.51
N THR A 100 -25.75 -40.62 -7.54
CA THR A 100 -25.82 -42.06 -7.89
C THR A 100 -25.39 -42.31 -9.34
N ALA A 101 -25.75 -41.43 -10.28
CA ALA A 101 -25.29 -41.49 -11.67
C ALA A 101 -23.77 -41.27 -11.80
N SER A 102 -23.15 -40.64 -10.81
CA SER A 102 -21.70 -40.44 -10.68
C SER A 102 -21.01 -41.52 -9.82
N GLY A 103 -21.71 -42.62 -9.50
CA GLY A 103 -21.19 -43.77 -8.75
C GLY A 103 -21.17 -43.62 -7.23
N VAL A 104 -21.76 -42.56 -6.67
CA VAL A 104 -21.79 -42.27 -5.23
C VAL A 104 -23.20 -42.49 -4.67
N SER A 105 -23.37 -43.46 -3.77
CA SER A 105 -24.64 -43.73 -3.10
C SER A 105 -24.87 -42.75 -1.94
N ILE A 106 -25.95 -41.96 -2.00
CA ILE A 106 -26.37 -41.06 -0.91
C ILE A 106 -27.62 -41.63 -0.22
N PRO A 107 -27.55 -42.03 1.07
CA PRO A 107 -28.72 -42.37 1.86
C PRO A 107 -29.64 -41.14 2.03
N LEU A 108 -30.90 -41.29 1.63
CA LEU A 108 -31.93 -40.25 1.80
C LEU A 108 -32.31 -40.03 3.27
N LEU A 109 -32.88 -38.87 3.56
CA LEU A 109 -33.51 -38.54 4.84
C LEU A 109 -34.82 -39.34 5.03
N ASP A 110 -35.18 -39.63 6.29
CA ASP A 110 -36.42 -40.34 6.61
C ASP A 110 -37.64 -39.58 6.09
N GLY A 111 -38.57 -40.32 5.47
CA GLY A 111 -39.77 -39.77 4.83
C GLY A 111 -39.57 -39.19 3.42
N ALA A 112 -38.33 -39.09 2.91
CA ALA A 112 -38.09 -38.71 1.52
C ALA A 112 -38.59 -39.81 0.55
N PRO A 113 -39.28 -39.47 -0.55
CA PRO A 113 -39.76 -40.45 -1.50
C PRO A 113 -38.60 -41.09 -2.27
N ALA A 114 -38.71 -42.39 -2.55
CA ALA A 114 -37.72 -43.10 -3.36
C ALA A 114 -37.60 -42.49 -4.76
N PRO A 115 -36.37 -42.32 -5.30
CA PRO A 115 -36.16 -41.65 -6.57
C PRO A 115 -36.75 -42.46 -7.73
N PRO A 116 -37.42 -41.83 -8.71
CA PRO A 116 -38.08 -42.55 -9.80
C PRO A 116 -37.06 -43.27 -10.69
N ALA A 117 -37.38 -44.51 -11.10
CA ALA A 117 -36.48 -45.31 -11.92
C ALA A 117 -36.17 -44.62 -13.28
N PRO A 118 -34.91 -44.69 -13.78
CA PRO A 118 -34.51 -43.98 -14.99
C PRO A 118 -35.27 -44.50 -16.23
N LYS A 119 -35.89 -43.57 -16.98
CA LYS A 119 -36.58 -43.89 -18.23
C LYS A 119 -35.55 -44.23 -19.30
N LYS A 120 -35.59 -45.46 -19.85
CA LYS A 120 -34.79 -45.85 -21.01
C LYS A 120 -35.13 -44.98 -22.22
N ALA A 121 -34.18 -44.17 -22.67
CA ALA A 121 -34.22 -43.58 -24.00
C ALA A 121 -33.99 -44.67 -25.08
N ALA A 122 -34.72 -44.61 -26.19
CA ALA A 122 -34.61 -45.57 -27.27
C ALA A 122 -33.45 -45.23 -28.21
N ALA A 123 -32.73 -46.25 -28.69
CA ALA A 123 -31.62 -46.10 -29.63
C ALA A 123 -32.07 -46.27 -31.10
N PRO A 124 -31.71 -45.34 -32.00
CA PRO A 124 -31.59 -45.59 -33.44
C PRO A 124 -30.19 -46.15 -33.80
N PRO A 125 -29.98 -46.68 -35.02
CA PRO A 125 -29.21 -47.91 -35.19
C PRO A 125 -27.71 -47.76 -35.40
N ILE A 126 -26.99 -48.82 -35.02
CA ILE A 126 -25.57 -49.07 -35.32
C ILE A 126 -25.44 -49.56 -36.77
N ALA A 127 -24.49 -49.02 -37.52
CA ALA A 127 -24.02 -49.57 -38.78
C ALA A 127 -22.49 -49.79 -38.74
N ALA A 128 -22.12 -51.08 -38.64
CA ALA A 128 -20.83 -51.75 -38.93
C ALA A 128 -19.48 -51.03 -38.67
N GLU A 129 -18.63 -51.71 -37.90
CA GLU A 129 -17.23 -51.39 -37.66
C GLU A 129 -16.33 -51.51 -38.90
N ALA A 130 -15.26 -50.71 -38.95
CA ALA A 130 -14.01 -51.04 -39.64
C ALA A 130 -12.83 -50.48 -38.83
N SER A 131 -11.77 -51.27 -38.66
CA SER A 131 -10.64 -51.01 -37.75
C SER A 131 -9.82 -49.76 -38.11
N PRO A 132 -9.20 -49.08 -37.13
CA PRO A 132 -8.24 -48.02 -37.41
C PRO A 132 -6.88 -48.59 -37.83
N ALA A 133 -6.48 -48.29 -39.06
CA ALA A 133 -5.08 -48.20 -39.47
C ALA A 133 -4.76 -46.72 -39.75
N PRO A 134 -3.52 -46.26 -39.53
CA PRO A 134 -3.22 -44.82 -39.45
C PRO A 134 -3.13 -44.17 -40.83
N VAL A 135 -3.25 -42.84 -40.91
CA VAL A 135 -2.46 -41.99 -41.83
C VAL A 135 -2.64 -40.48 -41.54
N ALA A 136 -1.48 -39.81 -41.51
CA ALA A 136 -1.15 -38.43 -41.84
C ALA A 136 -2.12 -37.25 -41.59
N GLU A 137 -1.58 -36.25 -40.90
CA GLU A 137 -1.86 -34.82 -41.12
C GLU A 137 -1.54 -34.42 -42.58
N ALA A 138 -2.28 -33.45 -43.12
CA ALA A 138 -1.91 -32.73 -44.34
C ALA A 138 -2.10 -31.21 -44.11
N PRO A 139 -1.25 -30.34 -44.68
CA PRO A 139 -1.04 -28.99 -44.13
C PRO A 139 -1.70 -27.87 -44.94
N VAL A 140 -1.75 -26.67 -44.35
CA VAL A 140 -1.92 -25.40 -45.08
C VAL A 140 -0.62 -24.60 -45.02
N VAL A 141 -0.30 -23.95 -46.14
CA VAL A 141 1.03 -23.42 -46.48
C VAL A 141 1.27 -22.03 -45.89
N MET A 142 2.44 -21.82 -45.30
CA MET A 142 3.16 -20.56 -45.40
C MET A 142 4.55 -20.80 -46.01
N LYS A 143 4.99 -19.88 -46.88
CA LYS A 143 6.33 -19.86 -47.44
C LYS A 143 7.23 -19.05 -46.50
N ASP A 144 8.39 -19.59 -46.15
CA ASP A 144 9.69 -18.97 -46.42
C ASP A 144 10.83 -19.95 -46.13
N ALA A 145 12.00 -19.71 -46.75
CA ALA A 145 13.19 -20.55 -46.64
C ALA A 145 14.15 -20.01 -45.55
N GLY A 146 14.95 -20.81 -44.86
CA GLY A 146 15.14 -22.26 -44.89
C GLY A 146 16.30 -22.70 -43.97
N VAL A 147 16.53 -24.01 -43.88
CA VAL A 147 17.48 -24.72 -42.97
C VAL A 147 16.98 -24.87 -41.52
N ALA A 148 16.67 -26.12 -41.16
CA ALA A 148 16.25 -26.52 -39.82
C ALA A 148 17.39 -27.25 -39.08
N ALA A 149 17.47 -27.07 -37.76
CA ALA A 149 18.29 -27.90 -36.87
C ALA A 149 17.37 -28.78 -36.01
N VAL A 150 17.70 -30.07 -35.88
CA VAL A 150 16.98 -30.98 -34.97
C VAL A 150 17.63 -30.92 -33.59
N VAL A 151 16.79 -30.82 -32.57
CA VAL A 151 17.18 -30.72 -31.15
C VAL A 151 16.65 -31.96 -30.43
N GLU A 152 17.55 -32.71 -29.81
CA GLU A 152 17.19 -33.77 -28.87
C GLU A 152 17.72 -33.42 -27.47
N VAL A 153 16.97 -33.85 -26.45
CA VAL A 153 17.29 -33.69 -25.03
C VAL A 153 17.65 -35.07 -24.48
N ASP A 154 18.88 -35.23 -24.00
CA ASP A 154 19.28 -36.44 -23.27
C ASP A 154 18.80 -36.39 -21.81
N ARG A 155 18.85 -37.53 -21.10
CA ARG A 155 18.36 -37.72 -19.73
C ARG A 155 19.01 -36.83 -18.67
N ASP A 156 20.16 -36.24 -18.99
CA ASP A 156 20.85 -35.22 -18.16
C ASP A 156 20.50 -33.77 -18.59
N ASN A 157 19.38 -33.60 -19.31
CA ASN A 157 18.73 -32.34 -19.65
C ASN A 157 19.61 -31.32 -20.42
N THR A 158 20.59 -31.81 -21.18
CA THR A 158 21.52 -31.01 -21.99
C THR A 158 21.13 -31.08 -23.47
N LEU A 159 21.07 -29.92 -24.12
CA LEU A 159 20.68 -29.78 -25.54
C LEU A 159 21.90 -30.03 -26.45
N VAL A 160 21.79 -30.98 -27.38
CA VAL A 160 22.86 -31.30 -28.34
C VAL A 160 22.38 -31.11 -29.78
N PHE A 161 23.00 -30.17 -30.50
CA PHE A 161 22.73 -29.92 -31.91
C PHE A 161 23.62 -30.80 -32.79
N LYS A 162 23.02 -31.60 -33.69
CA LYS A 162 23.75 -32.36 -34.72
C LYS A 162 23.42 -31.81 -36.10
N PHE A 163 24.43 -31.30 -36.79
CA PHE A 163 24.35 -30.94 -38.20
C PHE A 163 24.91 -32.07 -39.07
N GLY A 164 24.17 -32.47 -40.10
CA GLY A 164 24.60 -33.51 -41.04
C GLY A 164 25.61 -32.97 -42.06
N SER A 165 26.73 -33.68 -42.23
CA SER A 165 27.63 -33.57 -43.39
C SER A 165 26.88 -33.88 -44.70
N SER A 166 27.22 -33.33 -45.87
CA SER A 166 28.58 -33.25 -46.43
C SER A 166 28.75 -32.28 -47.62
N GLU A 167 30.02 -31.94 -47.91
CA GLU A 167 30.59 -31.37 -49.17
C GLU A 167 30.31 -29.90 -49.58
N ILE A 168 31.32 -29.05 -49.34
CA ILE A 168 31.81 -28.04 -50.29
C ILE A 168 33.33 -28.29 -50.47
N PRO A 169 33.89 -28.26 -51.70
CA PRO A 169 35.29 -28.54 -51.95
C PRO A 169 36.24 -27.40 -51.57
N SER A 170 37.50 -27.75 -51.33
CA SER A 170 38.61 -26.83 -51.06
C SER A 170 39.10 -26.07 -52.30
N LEU A 171 39.54 -24.82 -52.12
CA LEU A 171 40.48 -24.16 -53.02
C LEU A 171 41.63 -23.48 -52.26
N SER A 172 42.84 -23.88 -52.60
CA SER A 172 44.14 -23.23 -52.30
C SER A 172 44.34 -21.99 -53.21
N VAL A 173 45.42 -21.19 -53.27
CA VAL A 173 46.89 -21.35 -53.17
C VAL A 173 47.52 -19.93 -52.94
N ALA A 174 48.82 -19.62 -52.74
CA ALA A 174 50.09 -20.38 -52.71
C ALA A 174 51.21 -19.66 -51.90
N ASN A 175 52.09 -20.46 -51.28
CA ASN A 175 53.57 -20.40 -51.21
C ASN A 175 54.41 -19.09 -51.25
N ALA A 176 55.51 -19.20 -50.47
CA ALA A 176 56.90 -18.76 -50.74
C ALA A 176 57.31 -17.29 -50.47
N SER A 177 58.54 -16.99 -50.01
CA SER A 177 59.58 -17.81 -49.33
C SER A 177 60.73 -16.93 -48.78
N LYS A 178 61.53 -17.47 -47.84
CA LYS A 178 62.91 -17.06 -47.48
C LYS A 178 63.18 -15.61 -47.02
N ALA A 179 63.67 -15.48 -45.78
CA ALA A 179 65.09 -15.22 -45.53
C ALA A 179 65.46 -15.55 -44.07
N SER A 180 66.72 -15.90 -43.82
CA SER A 180 67.29 -16.17 -42.49
C SER A 180 68.29 -15.08 -42.14
N SER A 181 68.44 -14.74 -40.84
CA SER A 181 69.70 -14.95 -40.09
C SER A 181 70.01 -13.92 -38.99
N MET A 182 70.44 -14.47 -37.84
CA MET A 182 71.59 -14.05 -37.01
C MET A 182 71.61 -12.78 -36.14
N ALA A 183 72.47 -12.90 -35.11
CA ALA A 183 72.96 -11.91 -34.13
C ALA A 183 71.90 -11.38 -33.14
N ALA A 184 71.84 -11.78 -31.86
CA ALA A 184 72.86 -12.11 -30.84
C ALA A 184 73.48 -10.89 -30.13
N ASP A 185 73.50 -11.01 -28.80
CA ASP A 185 74.24 -10.25 -27.78
C ASP A 185 74.01 -8.72 -27.67
N GLY A 186 73.99 -8.11 -26.47
CA GLY A 186 74.25 -8.65 -25.14
C GLY A 186 75.23 -7.78 -24.34
N LEU A 187 75.36 -8.07 -23.04
CA LEU A 187 76.23 -7.47 -22.00
C LEU A 187 75.55 -6.38 -21.14
N SER A 188 75.33 -6.56 -19.82
CA SER A 188 76.27 -6.86 -18.69
C SER A 188 76.86 -5.55 -18.12
N ALA A 189 77.00 -5.34 -16.80
CA ALA A 189 77.38 -6.30 -15.76
C ALA A 189 76.96 -5.94 -14.31
N ASN A 190 77.32 -6.85 -13.39
CA ASN A 190 77.47 -6.72 -11.93
C ASN A 190 76.22 -6.93 -11.04
N SER A 191 76.27 -7.70 -9.94
CA SER A 191 77.37 -8.55 -9.42
C SER A 191 76.93 -9.61 -8.40
N ALA A 192 77.58 -10.78 -8.44
CA ALA A 192 78.04 -11.61 -7.31
C ALA A 192 77.04 -12.05 -6.20
N VAL A 193 76.63 -13.34 -6.16
CA VAL A 193 77.22 -14.46 -5.33
C VAL A 193 76.67 -14.50 -3.89
N ARG A 194 76.06 -15.60 -3.37
CA ARG A 194 76.77 -16.84 -2.96
C ARG A 194 75.83 -18.00 -2.51
N ARG A 195 76.12 -19.23 -2.99
CA ARG A 195 75.96 -20.61 -2.40
C ARG A 195 74.66 -21.00 -1.63
N GLY A 196 74.06 -22.20 -1.80
CA GLY A 196 74.29 -23.31 -2.74
C GLY A 196 74.20 -24.73 -2.11
N ARG A 197 74.08 -25.77 -2.97
CA ARG A 197 74.21 -27.25 -2.71
C ARG A 197 73.08 -27.93 -1.88
N THR A 198 72.71 -29.22 -1.98
CA THR A 198 72.89 -30.40 -2.91
C THR A 198 71.95 -31.55 -2.40
N SER A 199 71.58 -32.65 -3.08
CA SER A 199 71.68 -33.15 -4.48
C SER A 199 70.99 -34.54 -4.64
N LYS A 200 70.69 -34.96 -5.89
CA LYS A 200 70.47 -36.37 -6.35
C LYS A 200 69.18 -37.09 -5.89
N ALA A 201 68.61 -38.05 -6.62
CA ALA A 201 68.69 -38.41 -8.06
C ALA A 201 67.62 -39.47 -8.43
N ALA A 202 67.20 -39.48 -9.71
CA ALA A 202 66.66 -40.59 -10.50
C ALA A 202 65.42 -41.40 -10.01
N GLY A 203 64.35 -41.38 -10.82
CA GLY A 203 63.19 -42.29 -10.73
C GLY A 203 62.10 -41.89 -11.73
N SER A 204 61.93 -42.65 -12.81
CA SER A 204 61.04 -42.35 -13.94
C SER A 204 59.58 -42.77 -13.74
N THR A 205 58.61 -41.96 -14.19
CA THR A 205 57.57 -42.26 -15.23
C THR A 205 56.32 -41.39 -15.06
N GLY A 206 55.70 -41.00 -16.20
CA GLY A 206 54.34 -40.40 -16.27
C GLY A 206 54.27 -38.87 -16.19
N GLY A 207 53.95 -38.21 -17.31
CA GLY A 207 53.57 -36.79 -17.36
C GLY A 207 52.19 -36.54 -16.73
N ASP A 208 51.92 -35.37 -16.15
CA ASP A 208 51.57 -34.10 -16.82
C ASP A 208 50.04 -33.97 -17.02
N SER A 209 49.37 -32.82 -16.81
CA SER A 209 49.64 -31.62 -15.98
C SER A 209 48.43 -30.68 -16.12
N GLU A 210 47.86 -30.16 -15.03
CA GLU A 210 47.04 -28.92 -14.95
C GLU A 210 46.53 -28.83 -13.49
N LYS A 211 46.95 -27.93 -12.59
CA LYS A 211 47.29 -26.49 -12.59
C LYS A 211 46.10 -25.53 -12.71
N GLU A 212 45.75 -25.02 -11.54
CA GLU A 212 44.96 -23.84 -11.23
C GLU A 212 45.14 -22.66 -12.22
N PRO A 213 44.06 -21.98 -12.64
CA PRO A 213 44.14 -20.67 -13.26
C PRO A 213 44.38 -19.59 -12.20
N LYS A 214 45.49 -18.85 -12.33
CA LYS A 214 45.70 -17.61 -11.57
C LYS A 214 44.96 -16.44 -12.23
N VAL A 215 44.30 -15.65 -11.38
CA VAL A 215 43.67 -14.37 -11.74
C VAL A 215 44.73 -13.39 -12.26
N PHE A 216 44.49 -12.82 -13.44
CA PHE A 216 45.18 -11.61 -13.91
C PHE A 216 44.24 -10.41 -13.83
N LYS A 217 44.75 -9.29 -13.30
CA LYS A 217 44.06 -8.00 -13.32
C LYS A 217 44.10 -7.42 -14.73
N PHE A 218 43.02 -6.77 -15.15
CA PHE A 218 43.05 -5.79 -16.24
C PHE A 218 42.86 -4.39 -15.65
N ASP A 219 43.93 -3.60 -15.68
CA ASP A 219 43.86 -2.15 -15.61
C ASP A 219 43.50 -1.61 -17.00
N ALA A 220 42.58 -0.65 -17.07
CA ALA A 220 42.24 0.04 -18.31
C ALA A 220 42.37 1.56 -18.13
N LYS A 221 43.48 2.13 -18.63
CA LYS A 221 43.66 3.57 -18.83
C LYS A 221 44.45 3.86 -20.11
N THR A 222 43.75 4.32 -21.13
CA THR A 222 44.21 5.23 -22.21
C THR A 222 42.95 5.89 -22.78
N ALA A 223 42.92 7.17 -23.19
CA ALA A 223 43.98 8.17 -23.25
C ALA A 223 43.46 9.58 -22.88
N ALA A 224 44.35 10.40 -22.32
CA ALA A 224 44.22 11.85 -22.32
C ALA A 224 45.53 12.44 -22.87
N PRO A 225 45.50 13.51 -23.70
CA PRO A 225 46.72 14.12 -24.21
C PRO A 225 47.36 15.07 -23.17
N VAL A 226 48.68 14.93 -23.10
CA VAL A 226 49.70 15.72 -22.37
C VAL A 226 49.45 17.24 -22.31
N PRO A 227 49.56 17.87 -21.12
CA PRO A 227 50.02 19.26 -20.98
C PRO A 227 51.55 19.30 -20.81
N ALA A 228 52.21 20.27 -21.46
CA ALA A 228 53.65 20.47 -21.32
C ALA A 228 54.02 21.36 -20.13
N THR A 229 55.16 21.05 -19.52
CA THR A 229 55.87 21.75 -18.43
C THR A 229 56.03 23.26 -18.60
N SER A 230 55.95 24.02 -17.50
CA SER A 230 57.04 24.92 -17.09
C SER A 230 56.97 25.37 -15.62
N ALA A 231 58.12 25.82 -15.10
CA ALA A 231 58.51 25.98 -13.70
C ALA A 231 58.18 27.39 -13.11
N PRO A 232 58.44 27.66 -11.80
CA PRO A 232 57.74 28.69 -11.02
C PRO A 232 58.58 29.92 -10.60
N ALA A 233 57.89 30.95 -10.09
CA ALA A 233 58.33 31.96 -9.09
C ALA A 233 57.17 32.98 -8.87
N ALA A 234 57.02 33.74 -7.79
CA ALA A 234 57.40 33.65 -6.36
C ALA A 234 56.76 34.87 -5.64
N THR A 235 56.63 34.87 -4.30
CA THR A 235 56.45 36.06 -3.41
C THR A 235 55.18 36.95 -3.59
N ASP A 236 54.61 37.63 -2.59
CA ASP A 236 54.72 37.52 -1.13
C ASP A 236 53.47 38.12 -0.44
N ALA A 237 53.32 37.76 0.85
CA ALA A 237 52.79 38.54 1.98
C ALA A 237 51.58 39.52 1.91
N SER A 238 50.87 39.51 3.05
CA SER A 238 50.09 40.59 3.70
C SER A 238 48.72 40.95 3.13
N SER A 239 47.62 41.18 3.87
CA SER A 239 47.13 40.93 5.26
C SER A 239 46.25 42.13 5.66
N VAL A 240 45.43 41.99 6.73
CA VAL A 240 44.76 43.07 7.51
C VAL A 240 43.48 43.67 6.87
N VAL A 241 42.38 43.98 7.59
CA VAL A 241 41.74 43.46 8.84
C VAL A 241 40.44 44.26 9.10
N PHE A 242 39.36 43.61 9.56
CA PHE A 242 38.15 44.19 10.24
C PHE A 242 37.30 45.20 9.43
N ALA A 243 36.04 45.54 9.77
CA ALA A 243 35.18 45.22 10.92
C ALA A 243 33.72 44.93 10.44
N ALA A 244 32.88 44.16 11.14
CA ALA A 244 31.86 44.62 12.11
C ALA A 244 31.06 45.89 11.67
N THR A 245 29.75 46.02 11.87
CA THR A 245 28.94 45.54 13.02
C THR A 245 27.43 45.45 12.68
N THR A 246 26.66 44.91 13.63
CA THR A 246 25.26 44.48 13.60
C THR A 246 24.15 45.56 13.54
N SER A 247 22.93 45.06 13.24
CA SER A 247 21.66 45.27 13.97
C SER A 247 20.62 46.35 13.58
N THR A 248 19.36 45.87 13.59
CA THR A 248 18.09 46.47 14.09
C THR A 248 17.31 47.52 13.27
N THR A 249 16.16 47.05 12.76
CA THR A 249 14.78 47.58 12.92
C THR A 249 14.51 49.10 12.86
N ALA A 250 13.56 49.52 12.01
CA ALA A 250 12.26 50.09 12.41
C ALA A 250 11.58 50.92 11.29
N GLU A 251 10.26 51.00 11.40
CA GLU A 251 9.28 51.53 10.45
C GLU A 251 9.28 53.06 10.20
N ALA A 252 8.48 53.43 9.18
CA ALA A 252 7.56 54.58 9.17
C ALA A 252 8.07 56.01 8.87
N SER A 253 7.91 56.35 7.58
CA SER A 253 6.87 57.32 7.13
C SER A 253 7.17 58.82 6.93
N SER A 254 6.59 59.28 5.82
CA SER A 254 5.89 60.57 5.62
C SER A 254 6.66 61.82 5.16
N SER A 255 6.14 62.38 4.04
CA SER A 255 5.94 63.81 3.72
C SER A 255 7.09 64.82 3.94
N SER A 256 7.34 65.82 3.09
CA SER A 256 6.87 66.26 1.77
C SER A 256 7.37 67.71 1.63
N SER A 257 7.66 68.20 0.42
CA SER A 257 7.33 69.55 -0.10
C SER A 257 8.40 70.21 -0.97
N GLY A 258 7.94 70.85 -2.05
CA GLY A 258 8.60 71.91 -2.84
C GLY A 258 9.81 71.53 -3.72
N SER A 259 10.18 72.31 -4.75
CA SER A 259 9.44 73.32 -5.55
C SER A 259 10.37 73.98 -6.60
N VAL A 260 9.88 74.20 -7.84
CA VAL A 260 10.32 75.27 -8.80
C VAL A 260 11.76 75.08 -9.38
N SER A 261 12.13 75.40 -10.63
CA SER A 261 11.68 76.38 -11.66
C SER A 261 11.88 75.91 -13.14
N ASP A 262 11.05 76.46 -14.05
CA ASP A 262 11.28 76.94 -15.45
C ASP A 262 12.26 76.21 -16.41
N GLY A 263 12.01 75.96 -17.72
CA GLY A 263 10.94 76.28 -18.70
C GLY A 263 11.41 75.80 -20.11
N ASP A 264 10.77 75.99 -21.28
CA ASP A 264 9.42 76.40 -21.71
C ASP A 264 9.14 75.86 -23.15
N GLY A 265 7.85 75.75 -23.54
CA GLY A 265 7.37 75.96 -24.92
C GLY A 265 7.32 74.75 -25.89
N LYS A 266 6.23 74.47 -26.63
CA LYS A 266 4.93 75.17 -26.76
C LYS A 266 3.89 74.30 -27.51
N SER A 267 2.59 74.44 -27.18
CA SER A 267 1.39 74.12 -28.01
C SER A 267 1.06 72.63 -28.30
N THR A 268 -0.16 72.06 -28.32
CA THR A 268 -1.57 72.36 -27.91
C THR A 268 -2.42 71.10 -28.25
N LYS A 269 -3.60 70.74 -27.70
CA LYS A 269 -4.48 71.26 -26.62
C LYS A 269 -5.45 70.13 -26.13
N SER A 270 -5.71 70.06 -24.82
CA SER A 270 -6.98 69.79 -24.07
C SER A 270 -8.08 68.83 -24.61
N THR A 271 -8.92 68.17 -23.79
CA THR A 271 -9.69 68.73 -22.63
C THR A 271 -10.20 67.55 -21.75
N THR A 272 -9.74 67.35 -20.49
CA THR A 272 -10.41 67.74 -19.20
C THR A 272 -11.53 66.77 -18.73
N ARG A 273 -11.81 66.41 -17.46
CA ARG A 273 -11.34 66.55 -16.03
C ARG A 273 -11.92 65.29 -15.32
N ARG A 274 -11.31 64.51 -14.41
CA ARG A 274 -10.52 64.68 -13.17
C ARG A 274 -11.32 65.10 -11.90
N ARG A 275 -11.17 64.28 -10.83
CA ARG A 275 -11.33 64.49 -9.35
C ARG A 275 -12.61 63.94 -8.68
N LYS A 276 -12.61 63.48 -7.41
CA LYS A 276 -11.59 62.90 -6.46
C LYS A 276 -12.31 62.49 -5.14
N SER A 277 -11.57 61.92 -4.17
CA SER A 277 -11.92 61.66 -2.74
C SER A 277 -12.64 60.31 -2.49
N THR A 278 -12.56 59.55 -1.39
CA THR A 278 -11.62 59.23 -0.26
C THR A 278 -12.38 58.19 0.62
N SER A 279 -11.85 57.74 1.76
CA SER A 279 -12.15 56.45 2.43
C SER A 279 -12.86 56.50 3.80
N SER A 280 -13.61 55.45 4.19
CA SER A 280 -13.54 54.80 5.54
C SER A 280 -14.56 53.65 5.79
N SER A 281 -14.05 52.50 6.29
CA SER A 281 -14.56 51.54 7.31
C SER A 281 -16.04 51.11 7.50
N THR A 282 -16.15 49.80 7.83
CA THR A 282 -17.09 49.08 8.75
C THR A 282 -18.52 48.64 8.34
N ASN A 283 -18.82 47.41 8.79
CA ASN A 283 -20.10 46.70 9.01
C ASN A 283 -20.96 46.21 7.84
N THR A 284 -20.96 44.87 7.71
CA THR A 284 -22.14 43.99 7.62
C THR A 284 -23.51 44.64 7.36
N THR A 285 -24.00 44.49 6.13
CA THR A 285 -25.43 44.23 5.91
C THR A 285 -25.62 43.40 4.64
N THR A 286 -26.38 42.32 4.74
CA THR A 286 -26.82 41.52 3.60
C THR A 286 -27.76 42.34 2.71
N LYS A 287 -27.29 42.73 1.52
CA LYS A 287 -28.15 43.12 0.40
C LYS A 287 -27.61 42.55 -0.91
N SER A 288 -28.37 41.64 -1.50
CA SER A 288 -28.22 41.27 -2.90
C SER A 288 -28.47 42.51 -3.76
N ALA A 289 -27.45 42.91 -4.51
CA ALA A 289 -27.53 44.00 -5.47
C ALA A 289 -26.91 43.54 -6.78
N ALA A 290 -27.75 43.02 -7.67
CA ALA A 290 -27.36 42.65 -9.03
C ALA A 290 -26.78 43.89 -9.74
N LYS A 291 -25.45 43.95 -9.84
CA LYS A 291 -24.74 45.07 -10.44
C LYS A 291 -24.86 44.97 -11.96
N LYS A 292 -25.96 45.48 -12.51
CA LYS A 292 -26.13 45.66 -13.96
C LYS A 292 -24.94 46.46 -14.49
N SER A 293 -24.00 45.76 -15.11
CA SER A 293 -23.05 46.38 -16.04
C SER A 293 -23.87 47.07 -17.12
N THR A 294 -23.81 48.41 -17.15
CA THR A 294 -24.30 49.20 -18.29
C THR A 294 -23.28 49.09 -19.42
N SER A 295 -23.09 47.87 -19.90
CA SER A 295 -22.62 47.61 -21.25
C SER A 295 -23.62 48.25 -22.20
N THR A 296 -23.15 49.20 -23.01
CA THR A 296 -23.88 49.64 -24.21
C THR A 296 -24.15 48.40 -25.05
N LYS A 297 -25.42 47.99 -25.16
CA LYS A 297 -25.86 46.87 -25.99
C LYS A 297 -25.43 47.07 -27.45
N LYS A 298 -24.24 46.58 -27.81
CA LYS A 298 -24.06 45.99 -29.14
C LYS A 298 -25.06 44.83 -29.20
N GLY A 299 -25.87 44.80 -30.25
CA GLY A 299 -26.69 43.62 -30.52
C GLY A 299 -25.78 42.42 -30.71
N ASP A 300 -26.25 41.24 -30.30
CA ASP A 300 -25.54 39.99 -30.54
C ASP A 300 -25.33 39.81 -32.05
N PRO A 301 -24.08 39.82 -32.56
CA PRO A 301 -23.81 39.81 -33.99
C PRO A 301 -24.17 38.48 -34.64
N PHE A 302 -24.27 37.38 -33.87
CA PHE A 302 -24.61 36.05 -34.36
C PHE A 302 -26.11 35.75 -34.28
N ALA A 303 -26.94 36.63 -33.71
CA ALA A 303 -28.39 36.38 -33.60
C ALA A 303 -29.08 36.14 -34.96
N ALA A 304 -28.65 36.85 -36.02
CA ALA A 304 -29.15 36.63 -37.37
C ALA A 304 -28.63 35.31 -37.98
N ALA A 305 -27.36 34.97 -37.75
CA ALA A 305 -26.75 33.72 -38.22
C ALA A 305 -27.42 32.50 -37.57
N ARG A 306 -27.65 32.52 -36.24
CA ARG A 306 -28.34 31.43 -35.53
C ARG A 306 -29.77 31.22 -35.99
N ALA A 307 -30.50 32.30 -36.28
CA ALA A 307 -31.85 32.23 -36.81
C ALA A 307 -31.88 31.64 -38.23
N ALA A 308 -30.94 32.04 -39.10
CA ALA A 308 -30.79 31.47 -40.44
C ALA A 308 -30.42 29.98 -40.39
N ALA A 309 -29.39 29.62 -39.62
CA ALA A 309 -28.94 28.24 -39.40
C ALA A 309 -30.07 27.33 -38.88
N THR A 310 -30.82 27.80 -37.87
CA THR A 310 -31.96 27.05 -37.32
C THR A 310 -33.08 26.89 -38.35
N ALA A 311 -33.37 27.93 -39.14
CA ALA A 311 -34.36 27.84 -40.20
C ALA A 311 -33.93 26.88 -41.32
N GLU A 312 -32.64 26.86 -41.68
CA GLU A 312 -32.07 25.91 -42.65
C GLU A 312 -32.20 24.47 -42.12
N ALA A 313 -31.74 24.20 -40.89
CA ALA A 313 -31.85 22.88 -40.26
C ALA A 313 -33.31 22.42 -40.08
N GLN A 314 -34.27 23.33 -39.89
CA GLN A 314 -35.70 22.97 -39.80
C GLN A 314 -36.40 22.77 -41.14
N SER A 315 -35.93 23.40 -42.22
CA SER A 315 -36.63 23.44 -43.52
C SER A 315 -35.94 22.71 -44.67
N HIS A 316 -34.69 22.24 -44.46
CA HIS A 316 -33.96 21.51 -45.48
C HIS A 316 -34.64 20.18 -45.87
N SER A 317 -34.47 19.80 -47.15
CA SER A 317 -34.83 18.47 -47.63
C SER A 317 -33.58 17.57 -47.64
N PRO A 318 -33.62 16.36 -47.04
CA PRO A 318 -32.50 15.41 -47.08
C PRO A 318 -32.01 15.13 -48.52
N ALA A 319 -32.96 15.02 -49.46
CA ALA A 319 -32.70 14.80 -50.89
C ALA A 319 -31.84 15.90 -51.54
N ILE A 320 -31.95 17.14 -51.05
CA ILE A 320 -31.19 18.29 -51.55
C ILE A 320 -29.87 18.44 -50.78
N ALA A 321 -29.91 18.28 -49.46
CA ALA A 321 -28.76 18.41 -48.56
C ALA A 321 -27.64 17.38 -48.82
N LEU A 322 -28.00 16.17 -49.27
CA LEU A 322 -27.11 15.03 -49.49
C LEU A 322 -26.75 14.79 -50.97
N LYS A 323 -27.30 15.59 -51.90
CA LYS A 323 -27.05 15.45 -53.34
C LYS A 323 -25.58 15.70 -53.67
N GLY A 324 -24.91 14.76 -54.35
CA GLY A 324 -23.49 14.85 -54.67
C GLY A 324 -22.56 14.49 -53.50
N LYS A 325 -23.12 13.94 -52.40
CA LYS A 325 -22.40 13.50 -51.20
C LYS A 325 -22.51 12.00 -50.98
N GLU A 326 -22.84 11.22 -52.01
CA GLU A 326 -23.14 9.79 -51.92
C GLU A 326 -21.95 8.96 -51.37
N TYR A 327 -20.73 9.47 -51.53
CA TYR A 327 -19.48 8.89 -51.01
C TYR A 327 -18.89 9.65 -49.80
N TRP A 328 -19.61 10.61 -49.22
CA TRP A 328 -19.16 11.30 -48.00
C TRP A 328 -19.55 10.47 -46.78
N LEU A 329 -18.66 10.40 -45.78
CA LEU A 329 -18.93 9.69 -44.52
C LEU A 329 -19.95 10.43 -43.64
N TYR A 330 -19.97 11.76 -43.67
CA TYR A 330 -20.93 12.57 -42.92
C TYR A 330 -21.19 13.93 -43.60
N ALA A 331 -22.24 14.62 -43.16
CA ALA A 331 -22.54 15.99 -43.55
C ALA A 331 -23.36 16.72 -42.46
N THR A 332 -23.21 18.03 -42.33
CA THR A 332 -24.04 18.87 -41.45
C THR A 332 -24.94 19.81 -42.25
N ILE A 333 -26.07 20.18 -41.65
CA ILE A 333 -26.95 21.28 -42.10
C ILE A 333 -27.25 22.17 -40.87
N PRO A 334 -26.80 23.44 -40.85
CA PRO A 334 -25.97 24.11 -41.87
C PRO A 334 -24.59 23.44 -42.07
N ALA A 335 -23.97 23.70 -43.22
CA ALA A 335 -22.68 23.12 -43.61
C ALA A 335 -21.52 23.45 -42.65
N THR A 336 -21.61 24.57 -41.94
CA THR A 336 -20.79 24.89 -40.76
C THR A 336 -21.74 25.06 -39.58
N PRO A 337 -21.63 24.25 -38.51
CA PRO A 337 -22.48 24.41 -37.33
C PRO A 337 -22.33 25.80 -36.71
N VAL A 338 -23.43 26.38 -36.23
CA VAL A 338 -23.45 27.71 -35.61
C VAL A 338 -23.80 27.59 -34.14
N ALA A 339 -22.97 28.16 -33.26
CA ALA A 339 -23.14 28.13 -31.81
C ALA A 339 -24.51 28.68 -31.41
N GLY A 340 -25.30 27.93 -30.63
CA GLY A 340 -26.65 28.30 -30.22
C GLY A 340 -27.75 28.12 -31.28
N ALA A 341 -27.49 27.40 -32.38
CA ALA A 341 -28.46 27.08 -33.42
C ALA A 341 -28.77 25.58 -33.49
N LEU A 342 -29.90 25.22 -34.10
CA LEU A 342 -30.18 23.82 -34.45
C LEU A 342 -29.24 23.38 -35.59
N CYS A 343 -28.64 22.21 -35.45
CA CYS A 343 -27.88 21.54 -36.49
C CYS A 343 -28.46 20.15 -36.72
N THR A 344 -28.66 19.77 -37.99
CA THR A 344 -28.95 18.39 -38.39
C THR A 344 -27.66 17.74 -38.88
N PHE A 345 -27.28 16.65 -38.24
CA PHE A 345 -26.10 15.87 -38.55
C PHE A 345 -26.50 14.61 -39.32
N TYR A 346 -25.80 14.31 -40.41
CA TYR A 346 -25.99 13.14 -41.27
C TYR A 346 -24.74 12.26 -41.27
N TYR A 347 -24.91 10.95 -41.22
CA TYR A 347 -23.85 9.94 -41.27
C TYR A 347 -24.17 8.87 -42.31
N ASN A 348 -23.21 8.53 -43.17
CA ASN A 348 -23.34 7.55 -44.24
C ASN A 348 -22.77 6.21 -43.80
N LYS A 349 -23.64 5.34 -43.28
CA LYS A 349 -23.29 4.01 -42.80
C LYS A 349 -22.62 3.16 -43.89
N ALA A 350 -22.97 3.36 -45.16
CA ALA A 350 -22.39 2.65 -46.29
C ALA A 350 -20.92 3.02 -46.60
N GLN A 351 -20.40 4.14 -46.08
CA GLN A 351 -19.00 4.55 -46.25
C GLN A 351 -18.09 4.17 -45.09
N SER A 352 -18.63 3.95 -43.89
CA SER A 352 -17.88 3.34 -42.78
C SER A 352 -17.34 1.97 -43.18
N GLU A 353 -16.13 1.60 -42.75
CA GLU A 353 -15.65 0.22 -42.87
C GLU A 353 -16.11 -0.63 -41.69
N VAL A 354 -16.24 -0.01 -40.50
CA VAL A 354 -16.46 -0.71 -39.24
C VAL A 354 -17.95 -0.85 -38.88
N LEU A 355 -18.72 0.24 -39.02
CA LEU A 355 -20.14 0.30 -38.63
C LEU A 355 -21.11 -0.04 -39.77
N ARG A 356 -20.61 -0.43 -40.95
CA ARG A 356 -21.43 -0.73 -42.14
C ARG A 356 -22.47 -1.83 -41.93
N GLN A 357 -22.18 -2.78 -41.05
CA GLN A 357 -23.07 -3.89 -40.72
C GLN A 357 -23.87 -3.68 -39.43
N SER A 358 -23.49 -2.72 -38.58
CA SER A 358 -24.10 -2.50 -37.27
C SER A 358 -25.58 -2.11 -37.37
N PRO A 359 -26.50 -2.77 -36.65
CA PRO A 359 -27.94 -2.54 -36.76
C PRO A 359 -28.39 -1.20 -36.14
N ARG A 360 -27.58 -0.65 -35.23
CA ARG A 360 -27.78 0.64 -34.55
C ARG A 360 -26.59 1.54 -34.84
N ILE A 361 -26.84 2.85 -34.92
CA ILE A 361 -25.81 3.89 -35.01
C ILE A 361 -26.13 4.96 -33.98
N GLN A 362 -25.14 5.33 -33.18
CA GLN A 362 -25.20 6.43 -32.22
C GLN A 362 -24.11 7.47 -32.57
N LEU A 363 -24.46 8.74 -32.45
CA LEU A 363 -23.52 9.85 -32.44
C LEU A 363 -23.17 10.16 -30.98
N GLN A 364 -21.89 10.12 -30.62
CA GLN A 364 -21.40 10.68 -29.35
C GLN A 364 -20.76 12.04 -29.65
N ALA A 365 -21.26 13.08 -28.99
CA ALA A 365 -21.06 14.48 -29.37
C ALA A 365 -20.63 15.34 -28.17
N ARG A 366 -19.52 16.06 -28.29
CA ARG A 366 -19.04 17.07 -27.34
C ARG A 366 -18.46 18.28 -28.07
N PHE A 367 -18.12 19.35 -27.36
CA PHE A 367 -17.61 20.59 -27.95
C PHE A 367 -16.36 21.09 -27.24
N ASN A 368 -15.61 21.97 -27.90
CA ASN A 368 -14.40 22.62 -27.37
C ASN A 368 -13.39 21.60 -26.82
N ASN A 369 -12.86 20.72 -27.68
CA ASN A 369 -11.99 19.61 -27.28
C ASN A 369 -12.58 18.72 -26.17
N TRP A 370 -13.84 18.32 -26.33
CA TRP A 370 -14.61 17.50 -25.38
C TRP A 370 -14.95 18.13 -24.01
N GLU A 371 -14.58 19.39 -23.76
CA GLU A 371 -14.85 20.08 -22.48
C GLU A 371 -16.32 20.45 -22.24
N LEU A 372 -17.14 20.55 -23.29
CA LEU A 372 -18.51 21.08 -23.21
C LEU A 372 -19.55 20.04 -23.70
N GLU A 373 -20.64 19.90 -22.94
CA GLU A 373 -21.73 18.96 -23.23
C GLU A 373 -22.69 19.52 -24.31
N PRO A 374 -23.51 18.67 -24.98
CA PRO A 374 -24.63 19.14 -25.79
C PRO A 374 -25.62 20.01 -24.98
N ALA A 375 -26.29 20.96 -25.63
CA ALA A 375 -27.17 21.89 -24.94
C ALA A 375 -28.52 21.26 -24.52
N GLY A 376 -28.86 21.39 -23.23
CA GLY A 376 -30.11 20.88 -22.64
C GLY A 376 -29.97 19.48 -22.04
N ASP A 377 -31.09 18.81 -21.74
CA ASP A 377 -31.12 17.44 -21.19
C ASP A 377 -30.80 16.35 -22.25
N ALA A 378 -29.97 16.66 -23.24
CA ALA A 378 -29.64 15.76 -24.34
C ALA A 378 -28.64 14.70 -23.86
N PRO A 379 -28.90 13.39 -24.08
CA PRO A 379 -28.00 12.33 -23.63
C PRO A 379 -26.68 12.34 -24.40
N ASP A 380 -25.60 11.95 -23.72
CA ASP A 380 -24.23 11.87 -24.25
C ASP A 380 -24.09 11.08 -25.55
N ARG A 381 -24.99 10.11 -25.76
CA ARG A 381 -25.11 9.32 -26.98
C ARG A 381 -26.49 9.52 -27.59
N LEU A 382 -26.50 10.04 -28.80
CA LEU A 382 -27.69 10.35 -29.57
C LEU A 382 -27.93 9.25 -30.60
N ASP A 383 -29.01 8.49 -30.44
CA ASP A 383 -29.41 7.49 -31.44
C ASP A 383 -29.73 8.17 -32.78
N MET A 384 -29.04 7.74 -33.84
CA MET A 384 -29.28 8.25 -35.19
C MET A 384 -30.37 7.43 -35.87
N VAL A 385 -31.38 8.12 -36.42
CA VAL A 385 -32.48 7.48 -37.17
C VAL A 385 -32.17 7.48 -38.66
N ALA A 386 -32.56 6.44 -39.38
CA ALA A 386 -32.41 6.39 -40.83
C ALA A 386 -33.08 7.63 -41.47
N ALA A 387 -32.36 8.33 -42.36
CA ALA A 387 -32.83 9.60 -42.92
C ALA A 387 -34.17 9.43 -43.66
N ALA A 388 -35.01 10.47 -43.54
CA ALA A 388 -36.40 10.46 -44.01
C ALA A 388 -36.54 10.22 -45.53
N GLU A 389 -37.76 9.87 -45.96
CA GLU A 389 -38.06 9.57 -47.38
C GLU A 389 -37.53 10.66 -48.33
N GLY A 390 -36.70 10.23 -49.28
CA GLY A 390 -36.02 11.10 -50.25
C GLY A 390 -34.50 11.20 -50.06
N ALA A 391 -33.94 10.80 -48.92
CA ALA A 391 -32.48 10.64 -48.81
C ALA A 391 -31.95 9.56 -49.78
N PRO A 392 -30.76 9.72 -50.38
CA PRO A 392 -30.15 8.69 -51.23
C PRO A 392 -30.00 7.36 -50.48
N ARG A 393 -30.46 6.27 -51.13
CA ARG A 393 -30.26 4.88 -50.68
C ARG A 393 -29.92 4.02 -51.88
N GLY A 394 -28.70 3.49 -51.92
CA GLY A 394 -28.12 2.79 -53.08
C GLY A 394 -26.78 3.39 -53.52
N ASP A 395 -26.05 2.69 -54.40
CA ASP A 395 -24.76 3.11 -54.98
C ASP A 395 -23.69 3.66 -54.00
N GLY A 396 -23.69 3.13 -52.77
CA GLY A 396 -22.75 3.54 -51.71
C GLY A 396 -23.32 4.55 -50.69
N SER A 397 -24.62 4.86 -50.77
CA SER A 397 -25.31 5.73 -49.80
C SER A 397 -26.30 4.97 -48.92
N ASP A 398 -26.17 5.14 -47.59
CA ASP A 398 -27.12 4.72 -46.55
C ASP A 398 -27.06 5.70 -45.37
N PHE A 399 -27.80 6.81 -45.48
CA PHE A 399 -27.70 7.92 -44.54
C PHE A 399 -28.63 7.80 -43.32
N TYR A 400 -28.05 8.04 -42.15
CA TYR A 400 -28.71 8.20 -40.85
C TYR A 400 -28.57 9.66 -40.41
N SER A 401 -29.44 10.13 -39.53
CA SER A 401 -29.49 11.53 -39.12
C SER A 401 -29.91 11.72 -37.65
N VAL A 402 -29.45 12.82 -37.05
CA VAL A 402 -29.93 13.32 -35.76
C VAL A 402 -29.85 14.84 -35.74
N SER A 403 -30.73 15.51 -34.99
CA SER A 403 -30.75 16.97 -34.88
C SER A 403 -30.70 17.41 -33.42
N PHE A 404 -29.84 18.36 -33.10
CA PHE A 404 -29.66 18.90 -31.75
C PHE A 404 -29.18 20.36 -31.82
N THR A 405 -29.23 21.07 -30.69
CA THR A 405 -28.77 22.47 -30.62
C THR A 405 -27.30 22.52 -30.25
N ILE A 406 -26.49 23.23 -31.03
CA ILE A 406 -25.09 23.49 -30.70
C ILE A 406 -25.04 24.43 -29.48
N PRO A 407 -24.20 24.21 -28.46
CA PRO A 407 -24.05 25.15 -27.35
C PRO A 407 -23.66 26.57 -27.81
N THR A 408 -24.07 27.60 -27.06
CA THR A 408 -23.75 29.01 -27.38
C THR A 408 -22.28 29.38 -27.20
N GLU A 409 -21.52 28.53 -26.52
CA GLU A 409 -20.12 28.74 -26.13
C GLU A 409 -19.15 27.87 -26.95
N ALA A 410 -19.67 27.11 -27.91
CA ALA A 410 -18.87 26.23 -28.77
C ALA A 410 -18.12 27.02 -29.85
N TYR A 411 -16.81 26.77 -29.98
CA TYR A 411 -15.96 27.15 -31.12
C TYR A 411 -15.57 25.94 -31.97
N GLU A 412 -15.70 24.73 -31.44
CA GLU A 412 -15.39 23.45 -32.10
C GLU A 412 -16.41 22.39 -31.67
N PHE A 413 -16.73 21.48 -32.58
CA PHE A 413 -17.59 20.33 -32.38
C PHE A 413 -16.77 19.05 -32.59
N ASN A 414 -16.74 18.18 -31.57
CA ASN A 414 -15.98 16.94 -31.55
C ASN A 414 -16.94 15.74 -31.47
N PHE A 415 -16.70 14.69 -32.27
CA PHE A 415 -17.62 13.54 -32.29
C PHE A 415 -16.97 12.22 -32.72
N ILE A 416 -17.66 11.12 -32.38
CA ILE A 416 -17.43 9.76 -32.88
C ILE A 416 -18.78 9.07 -33.16
N PHE A 417 -18.74 8.00 -33.95
CA PHE A 417 -19.89 7.12 -34.15
C PHE A 417 -19.66 5.79 -33.43
N SER A 418 -20.73 5.16 -32.96
CA SER A 418 -20.67 3.82 -32.35
C SER A 418 -21.95 3.05 -32.61
N ASP A 419 -21.93 1.72 -32.43
CA ASP A 419 -23.17 0.93 -32.38
C ASP A 419 -23.77 0.80 -30.97
N GLY A 420 -23.01 1.21 -29.95
CA GLY A 420 -23.35 1.09 -28.54
C GLY A 420 -22.94 -0.23 -27.90
N GLU A 421 -22.43 -1.19 -28.67
CA GLU A 421 -21.99 -2.53 -28.22
C GLU A 421 -20.45 -2.71 -28.23
N GLY A 422 -19.72 -1.62 -28.48
CA GLY A 422 -18.26 -1.55 -28.37
C GLY A 422 -17.54 -1.34 -29.69
N VAL A 423 -18.26 -1.25 -30.82
CA VAL A 423 -17.68 -0.89 -32.11
C VAL A 423 -17.78 0.63 -32.30
N PHE A 424 -16.68 1.24 -32.74
CA PHE A 424 -16.56 2.68 -32.94
C PHE A 424 -16.01 2.99 -34.34
N ASP A 425 -16.51 4.07 -34.95
CA ASP A 425 -15.87 4.72 -36.08
C ASP A 425 -15.37 6.10 -35.60
N ASN A 426 -14.04 6.21 -35.49
CA ASN A 426 -13.34 7.35 -34.88
C ASN A 426 -12.12 7.78 -35.72
N ASN A 427 -12.23 7.72 -37.05
CA ASN A 427 -11.20 8.20 -37.99
C ASN A 427 -9.77 7.74 -37.61
N ASN A 428 -9.57 6.42 -37.63
CA ASN A 428 -8.28 5.77 -37.37
C ASN A 428 -7.60 6.28 -36.07
N THR A 429 -8.32 6.19 -34.94
CA THR A 429 -7.91 6.62 -33.59
C THR A 429 -7.90 8.13 -33.31
N GLN A 430 -8.39 8.98 -34.23
CA GLN A 430 -8.54 10.42 -34.01
C GLN A 430 -9.98 10.89 -34.18
N ASN A 431 -10.63 11.27 -33.06
CA ASN A 431 -12.00 11.80 -33.03
C ASN A 431 -12.23 12.88 -34.10
N TYR A 432 -13.40 12.86 -34.74
CA TYR A 432 -13.76 13.86 -35.75
C TYR A 432 -13.90 15.25 -35.11
N THR A 433 -13.49 16.28 -35.85
CA THR A 433 -13.59 17.69 -35.43
C THR A 433 -14.17 18.55 -36.55
N LEU A 434 -15.01 19.52 -36.18
CA LEU A 434 -15.56 20.54 -37.07
C LEU A 434 -15.52 21.91 -36.37
N PRO A 435 -15.13 23.00 -37.06
CA PRO A 435 -15.23 24.33 -36.50
C PRO A 435 -16.70 24.74 -36.33
N VAL A 436 -16.98 25.48 -35.26
CA VAL A 436 -18.30 26.08 -34.98
C VAL A 436 -18.21 27.59 -35.15
N GLU A 437 -19.13 28.17 -35.91
CA GLU A 437 -19.23 29.63 -36.02
C GLU A 437 -19.94 30.21 -34.79
N GLY A 438 -19.26 31.09 -34.05
CA GLY A 438 -19.81 31.62 -32.80
C GLY A 438 -19.07 32.83 -32.21
N PRO A 439 -19.59 33.39 -31.11
CA PRO A 439 -19.01 34.56 -30.43
C PRO A 439 -17.76 34.24 -29.59
N VAL A 440 -17.50 32.95 -29.32
CA VAL A 440 -16.34 32.45 -28.57
C VAL A 440 -15.32 31.92 -29.58
N THR A 441 -14.06 32.33 -29.47
CA THR A 441 -12.92 31.70 -30.17
C THR A 441 -12.14 30.80 -29.24
N ARG A 442 -11.35 29.87 -29.79
CA ARG A 442 -10.44 29.00 -29.04
C ARG A 442 -9.54 29.78 -28.08
N GLU A 443 -8.98 30.90 -28.52
CA GLU A 443 -8.11 31.76 -27.71
C GLU A 443 -8.89 32.37 -26.55
N SER A 444 -10.08 32.93 -26.81
CA SER A 444 -10.92 33.51 -25.76
C SER A 444 -11.43 32.46 -24.75
N TRP A 445 -11.65 31.23 -25.19
CA TRP A 445 -12.02 30.10 -24.34
C TRP A 445 -10.86 29.73 -23.41
N ILE A 446 -9.64 29.63 -23.93
CA ILE A 446 -8.44 29.36 -23.13
C ILE A 446 -8.11 30.53 -22.19
N ASP A 447 -8.22 31.78 -22.64
CA ASP A 447 -7.93 32.96 -21.83
C ASP A 447 -8.89 33.16 -20.66
N THR A 448 -10.11 32.64 -20.75
CA THR A 448 -11.11 32.66 -19.68
C THR A 448 -11.28 31.32 -18.96
N ALA A 449 -10.41 30.35 -19.23
CA ALA A 449 -10.38 29.07 -18.51
C ALA A 449 -10.16 29.25 -16.99
N PRO A 450 -9.30 30.16 -16.50
CA PRO A 450 -9.14 30.39 -15.06
C PRO A 450 -10.42 30.84 -14.36
N GLU A 451 -11.17 31.78 -14.94
CA GLU A 451 -12.42 32.27 -14.34
C GLU A 451 -13.52 31.19 -14.34
N ARG A 452 -13.58 30.34 -15.38
CA ARG A 452 -14.50 29.19 -15.41
C ARG A 452 -14.10 28.14 -14.37
N ALA A 453 -12.81 27.86 -14.24
CA ALA A 453 -12.26 26.93 -13.25
C ALA A 453 -12.54 27.40 -11.81
N GLU A 454 -12.30 28.67 -11.49
CA GLU A 454 -12.57 29.24 -10.17
C GLU A 454 -14.05 29.11 -9.79
N ALA A 455 -14.96 29.41 -10.74
CA ALA A 455 -16.40 29.27 -10.53
C ALA A 455 -16.81 27.79 -10.30
N ALA A 456 -16.27 26.86 -11.09
CA ALA A 456 -16.51 25.43 -10.94
C ALA A 456 -15.95 24.88 -9.62
N TYR A 457 -14.74 25.32 -9.21
CA TYR A 457 -14.12 24.96 -7.93
C TYR A 457 -14.99 25.39 -6.75
N LEU A 458 -15.47 26.63 -6.73
CA LEU A 458 -16.35 27.13 -5.66
C LEU A 458 -17.67 26.37 -5.59
N ALA A 459 -18.28 26.05 -6.74
CA ALA A 459 -19.51 25.24 -6.79
C ALA A 459 -19.27 23.80 -6.29
N ARG A 460 -18.18 23.16 -6.73
CA ARG A 460 -17.78 21.81 -6.29
C ARG A 460 -17.53 21.77 -4.78
N LYS A 461 -16.77 22.73 -4.25
CA LYS A 461 -16.43 22.82 -2.82
C LYS A 461 -17.66 22.95 -1.93
N GLU A 462 -18.67 23.70 -2.38
CA GLU A 462 -19.95 23.82 -1.68
C GLU A 462 -20.76 22.51 -1.76
N ALA A 463 -20.78 21.83 -2.91
CA ALA A 463 -21.42 20.53 -3.06
C ALA A 463 -20.75 19.44 -2.19
N GLU A 464 -19.42 19.42 -2.14
CA GLU A 464 -18.63 18.53 -1.27
C GLU A 464 -18.91 18.81 0.22
N ARG A 465 -19.00 20.08 0.64
CA ARG A 465 -19.39 20.48 2.00
C ARG A 465 -20.77 19.92 2.36
N VAL A 466 -21.77 20.12 1.49
CA VAL A 466 -23.14 19.63 1.71
C VAL A 466 -23.21 18.10 1.74
N ALA A 467 -22.45 17.41 0.88
CA ALA A 467 -22.37 15.95 0.88
C ALA A 467 -21.69 15.40 2.14
N ALA A 468 -20.61 16.04 2.61
CA ALA A 468 -19.91 15.67 3.84
C ALA A 468 -20.79 15.88 5.08
N GLU A 469 -21.53 17.00 5.16
CA GLU A 469 -22.50 17.28 6.23
C GLU A 469 -23.61 16.22 6.27
N LYS A 470 -24.14 15.81 5.11
CA LYS A 470 -25.13 14.72 5.00
C LYS A 470 -24.56 13.38 5.46
N ALA A 471 -23.37 13.00 4.99
CA ALA A 471 -22.72 11.73 5.35
C ALA A 471 -22.35 11.68 6.85
N ALA A 472 -21.94 12.81 7.45
CA ALA A 472 -21.70 12.90 8.89
C ALA A 472 -22.98 12.70 9.71
N ALA A 473 -24.10 13.32 9.29
CA ALA A 473 -25.39 13.13 9.95
C ALA A 473 -25.92 11.69 9.84
N GLU A 474 -25.73 11.04 8.70
CA GLU A 474 -26.08 9.62 8.49
C GLU A 474 -25.23 8.69 9.39
N ARG A 475 -23.91 8.96 9.51
CA ARG A 475 -23.02 8.22 10.42
C ARG A 475 -23.40 8.36 11.89
N GLU A 476 -23.67 9.58 12.37
CA GLU A 476 -24.08 9.77 13.77
C GLU A 476 -25.43 9.11 14.06
N THR A 477 -26.36 9.13 13.11
CA THR A 477 -27.65 8.42 13.22
C THR A 477 -27.43 6.90 13.36
N ALA A 478 -26.52 6.32 12.57
CA ALA A 478 -26.16 4.90 12.67
C ALA A 478 -25.40 4.57 13.97
N ALA A 479 -24.52 5.46 14.44
CA ALA A 479 -23.78 5.29 15.68
C ALA A 479 -24.72 5.30 16.90
N LEU A 480 -25.69 6.22 16.95
CA LEU A 480 -26.71 6.28 18.00
C LEU A 480 -27.62 5.03 18.00
N ALA A 481 -27.95 4.47 16.82
CA ALA A 481 -28.68 3.21 16.73
C ALA A 481 -27.85 2.02 17.25
N ALA A 482 -26.54 2.00 16.98
CA ALA A 482 -25.63 0.99 17.53
C ALA A 482 -25.42 1.13 19.05
N ASP A 483 -25.33 2.37 19.56
CA ASP A 483 -25.30 2.65 21.01
C ASP A 483 -26.56 2.11 21.70
N ALA A 484 -27.75 2.38 21.13
CA ALA A 484 -29.02 1.86 21.64
C ALA A 484 -29.04 0.32 21.68
N GLN A 485 -28.61 -0.34 20.60
CA GLN A 485 -28.56 -1.80 20.56
C GLN A 485 -27.55 -2.38 21.56
N ARG A 486 -26.39 -1.73 21.76
CA ARG A 486 -25.42 -2.12 22.81
C ARG A 486 -25.99 -1.96 24.22
N ALA A 487 -26.74 -0.87 24.46
CA ALA A 487 -27.40 -0.64 25.74
C ALA A 487 -28.45 -1.73 26.02
N GLU A 488 -29.33 -2.02 25.06
CA GLU A 488 -30.31 -3.11 25.17
C GLU A 488 -29.67 -4.48 25.42
N ASN A 489 -28.60 -4.81 24.69
CA ASN A 489 -27.86 -6.06 24.87
C ASN A 489 -27.25 -6.16 26.29
N THR A 490 -26.68 -5.07 26.79
CA THR A 490 -26.12 -4.98 28.16
C THR A 490 -27.21 -5.17 29.23
N ILE A 491 -28.39 -4.56 29.03
CA ILE A 491 -29.55 -4.74 29.92
C ILE A 491 -30.08 -6.18 29.87
N ASN A 492 -30.14 -6.80 28.70
CA ASN A 492 -30.59 -8.19 28.55
C ASN A 492 -29.59 -9.22 29.14
N GLU A 493 -28.28 -8.95 29.04
CA GLU A 493 -27.24 -9.73 29.74
C GLU A 493 -27.41 -9.58 31.27
N LEU A 494 -27.66 -8.36 31.77
CA LEU A 494 -27.87 -8.11 33.20
C LEU A 494 -29.12 -8.83 33.73
N LYS A 495 -30.24 -8.81 32.99
CA LYS A 495 -31.48 -9.55 33.33
C LYS A 495 -31.21 -11.05 33.43
N SER A 496 -30.62 -11.64 32.39
CA SER A 496 -30.37 -13.09 32.29
C SER A 496 -29.30 -13.59 33.28
N SER A 497 -28.30 -12.76 33.59
CA SER A 497 -27.20 -13.12 34.49
C SER A 497 -27.46 -12.82 35.96
N TYR A 498 -28.52 -12.08 36.31
CA TYR A 498 -28.79 -11.57 37.67
C TYR A 498 -28.65 -12.64 38.77
N THR A 499 -29.24 -13.82 38.58
CA THR A 499 -29.17 -14.93 39.54
C THR A 499 -27.75 -15.50 39.64
N ASN A 500 -27.08 -15.72 38.51
CA ASN A 500 -25.73 -16.32 38.46
C ASN A 500 -24.66 -15.37 39.03
N LEU A 501 -24.83 -14.05 38.86
CA LEU A 501 -23.93 -13.05 39.44
C LEU A 501 -23.93 -13.10 40.98
N ARG A 502 -25.09 -13.43 41.58
CA ARG A 502 -25.32 -13.58 43.02
C ARG A 502 -24.88 -14.94 43.57
N GLU A 503 -24.66 -15.94 42.71
CA GLU A 503 -24.20 -17.27 43.11
C GLU A 503 -22.80 -17.22 43.75
N GLY A 504 -22.58 -18.01 44.81
CA GLY A 504 -21.35 -18.00 45.59
C GLY A 504 -21.16 -16.77 46.49
N ALA A 505 -22.20 -15.92 46.65
CA ALA A 505 -22.16 -14.84 47.62
C ALA A 505 -22.10 -15.36 49.07
N LEU A 506 -21.38 -14.63 49.91
CA LEU A 506 -21.21 -14.88 51.34
C LEU A 506 -22.53 -14.74 52.08
N ASP A 507 -22.91 -15.76 52.85
CA ASP A 507 -24.02 -15.65 53.79
C ASP A 507 -23.55 -14.94 55.06
N LEU A 508 -23.70 -13.61 55.05
CA LEU A 508 -23.39 -12.75 56.19
C LEU A 508 -24.28 -13.00 57.42
N THR A 509 -25.31 -13.87 57.34
CA THR A 509 -26.09 -14.29 58.51
C THR A 509 -25.44 -15.45 59.26
N SER A 510 -24.67 -16.30 58.58
CA SER A 510 -23.94 -17.45 59.11
C SER A 510 -22.89 -17.07 60.16
N GLN A 511 -22.81 -17.85 61.26
CA GLN A 511 -21.85 -17.58 62.33
C GLN A 511 -20.39 -17.83 61.95
N GLN A 512 -20.11 -18.67 60.94
CA GLN A 512 -18.72 -18.93 60.52
C GLN A 512 -18.08 -17.75 59.76
N GLN A 513 -18.87 -16.97 59.01
CA GLN A 513 -18.32 -15.87 58.20
C GLN A 513 -18.30 -14.51 58.92
N LYS A 514 -19.19 -14.31 59.91
CA LYS A 514 -19.18 -13.15 60.84
C LYS A 514 -17.86 -12.94 61.58
N VAL A 515 -16.99 -13.95 61.64
CA VAL A 515 -15.67 -13.87 62.28
C VAL A 515 -14.66 -13.06 61.43
N ARG A 516 -14.85 -12.94 60.10
CA ARG A 516 -13.87 -12.37 59.16
C ARG A 516 -14.38 -11.16 58.37
N ILE A 517 -15.65 -11.17 57.96
CA ILE A 517 -16.32 -10.05 57.27
C ILE A 517 -17.64 -9.73 57.98
N SER A 518 -17.98 -8.45 58.07
CA SER A 518 -19.29 -7.98 58.50
C SER A 518 -19.72 -6.74 57.69
N SER A 519 -20.99 -6.36 57.75
CA SER A 519 -21.49 -5.12 57.17
C SER A 519 -22.50 -4.45 58.11
N SER A 520 -22.61 -3.11 58.04
CA SER A 520 -23.50 -2.33 58.90
C SER A 520 -24.98 -2.41 58.52
N ALA A 521 -25.31 -3.00 57.37
CA ALA A 521 -26.68 -3.31 57.03
C ALA A 521 -27.16 -4.50 57.89
N THR A 522 -28.32 -4.37 58.54
CA THR A 522 -28.96 -5.46 59.29
C THR A 522 -29.58 -6.54 58.39
N GLY A 523 -29.12 -6.65 57.14
CA GLY A 523 -29.63 -7.48 56.06
C GLY A 523 -28.71 -7.41 54.84
N ILE A 524 -29.14 -7.97 53.71
CA ILE A 524 -28.38 -7.97 52.46
C ILE A 524 -28.27 -6.53 51.91
N ALA A 525 -27.14 -6.17 51.30
CA ALA A 525 -26.91 -4.82 50.79
C ALA A 525 -27.90 -4.47 49.66
N THR A 526 -28.44 -3.24 49.61
CA THR A 526 -29.38 -2.82 48.56
C THR A 526 -28.68 -1.98 47.49
N ALA A 527 -29.00 -2.19 46.21
CA ALA A 527 -28.44 -1.40 45.12
C ALA A 527 -28.78 0.09 45.28
N GLY A 528 -27.79 0.97 45.02
CA GLY A 528 -27.90 2.43 45.25
C GLY A 528 -27.72 2.89 46.71
N SER A 529 -27.66 1.98 47.69
CA SER A 529 -27.45 2.33 49.11
C SER A 529 -25.98 2.59 49.46
N LYS A 530 -25.73 3.15 50.66
CA LYS A 530 -24.39 3.17 51.27
C LYS A 530 -24.30 2.10 52.35
N ILE A 531 -23.28 1.27 52.29
CA ILE A 531 -22.98 0.24 53.30
C ILE A 531 -21.61 0.52 53.93
N THR A 532 -21.43 0.12 55.19
CA THR A 532 -20.09 0.01 55.78
C THR A 532 -19.68 -1.45 55.68
N LEU A 533 -18.58 -1.75 54.99
CA LEU A 533 -17.95 -3.06 55.01
C LEU A 533 -16.90 -3.09 56.12
N MET A 534 -16.88 -4.18 56.89
CA MET A 534 -15.96 -4.39 58.00
C MET A 534 -15.15 -5.68 57.79
N TYR A 535 -13.85 -5.62 58.05
CA TYR A 535 -12.90 -6.72 57.91
C TYR A 535 -12.16 -6.95 59.24
N ASN A 536 -12.09 -8.20 59.70
CA ASN A 536 -11.32 -8.58 60.89
C ASN A 536 -9.94 -9.12 60.48
N ARG A 537 -8.91 -8.28 60.60
CA ARG A 537 -7.53 -8.63 60.22
C ARG A 537 -7.00 -9.81 61.02
N THR A 538 -7.32 -9.87 62.30
CA THR A 538 -6.89 -10.91 63.25
C THR A 538 -7.71 -12.20 63.19
N SER A 539 -8.60 -12.35 62.22
CA SER A 539 -9.40 -13.58 62.05
C SER A 539 -8.50 -14.81 61.81
N PRO A 540 -8.78 -15.97 62.43
CA PRO A 540 -7.98 -17.17 62.24
C PRO A 540 -7.92 -17.59 60.76
N GLY A 541 -6.71 -17.86 60.26
CA GLY A 541 -6.47 -18.16 58.84
C GLY A 541 -6.55 -16.94 57.91
N GLY A 542 -6.55 -15.71 58.45
CA GLY A 542 -6.45 -14.46 57.67
C GLY A 542 -5.09 -14.30 57.01
N ALA A 543 -5.05 -13.99 55.71
CA ALA A 543 -3.77 -13.78 55.00
C ALA A 543 -2.98 -12.57 55.53
N LEU A 544 -3.69 -11.57 56.06
CA LEU A 544 -3.11 -10.36 56.68
C LEU A 544 -2.96 -10.49 58.21
N SER A 545 -3.31 -11.63 58.82
CA SER A 545 -3.36 -11.80 60.28
C SER A 545 -1.99 -11.75 60.97
N SER A 546 -0.94 -12.22 60.27
CA SER A 546 0.45 -12.22 60.74
C SER A 546 1.23 -10.94 60.41
N ILE A 547 0.66 -10.02 59.60
CA ILE A 547 1.35 -8.82 59.13
C ILE A 547 1.13 -7.65 60.11
N PRO A 548 2.18 -7.06 60.69
CA PRO A 548 2.05 -5.89 61.55
C PRO A 548 1.79 -4.63 60.71
N ILE A 549 0.68 -3.95 60.98
CA ILE A 549 0.32 -2.68 60.32
C ILE A 549 0.50 -1.54 61.33
N PRO A 550 1.28 -0.49 61.01
CA PRO A 550 1.44 0.70 61.85
C PRO A 550 0.12 1.38 62.25
N ALA A 551 0.17 2.28 63.23
CA ALA A 551 -1.02 2.98 63.73
C ALA A 551 -1.49 4.11 62.80
N ASP A 552 -0.61 4.60 61.94
CA ASP A 552 -0.73 5.72 61.01
C ASP A 552 -1.03 5.30 59.55
N GLN A 553 -1.12 3.99 59.28
CA GLN A 553 -1.33 3.44 57.93
C GLN A 553 -2.68 2.73 57.81
N ASN A 554 -3.21 2.70 56.58
CA ASN A 554 -4.52 2.13 56.25
C ASN A 554 -4.41 0.83 55.45
N LEU A 555 -5.50 0.05 55.45
CA LEU A 555 -5.71 -1.05 54.49
C LEU A 555 -6.36 -0.52 53.22
N THR A 556 -6.18 -1.19 52.09
CA THR A 556 -6.91 -0.91 50.85
C THR A 556 -7.97 -1.98 50.61
N LEU A 557 -9.22 -1.58 50.44
CA LEU A 557 -10.31 -2.40 49.93
C LEU A 557 -10.39 -2.21 48.42
N LYS A 558 -10.04 -3.23 47.63
CA LYS A 558 -10.32 -3.24 46.19
C LYS A 558 -11.69 -3.86 45.97
N ILE A 559 -12.65 -3.11 45.43
CA ILE A 559 -14.04 -3.55 45.28
C ILE A 559 -14.62 -3.18 43.91
N GLY A 560 -15.24 -4.15 43.24
CA GLY A 560 -16.06 -3.97 42.05
C GLY A 560 -17.42 -4.65 42.19
N HIS A 561 -18.21 -4.67 41.12
CA HIS A 561 -19.53 -5.34 41.10
C HIS A 561 -19.68 -6.30 39.92
N ASN A 562 -20.65 -7.22 39.98
CA ASN A 562 -21.05 -8.12 38.90
C ASN A 562 -19.88 -8.86 38.20
N GLY A 563 -18.88 -9.32 38.97
CA GLY A 563 -17.64 -9.90 38.44
C GLY A 563 -16.60 -8.84 38.11
N TRP A 564 -16.22 -8.03 39.12
CA TRP A 564 -15.16 -7.02 39.03
C TRP A 564 -15.37 -5.88 38.01
N LYS A 565 -16.60 -5.62 37.55
CA LYS A 565 -16.94 -4.38 36.82
C LYS A 565 -16.72 -3.15 37.72
N SER A 566 -16.21 -2.08 37.12
CA SER A 566 -15.92 -0.77 37.75
C SER A 566 -15.20 -0.88 39.10
N PRO A 567 -14.00 -1.49 39.15
CA PRO A 567 -13.26 -1.67 40.40
C PRO A 567 -12.77 -0.33 40.97
N GLN A 568 -12.81 -0.20 42.29
CA GLN A 568 -12.38 0.96 43.04
C GLN A 568 -11.48 0.55 44.21
N ASP A 569 -10.44 1.33 44.44
CA ASP A 569 -9.59 1.22 45.63
C ASP A 569 -10.11 2.21 46.69
N ILE A 570 -10.53 1.69 47.84
CA ILE A 570 -11.08 2.47 48.96
C ILE A 570 -10.23 2.23 50.20
N GLU A 571 -9.72 3.27 50.83
CA GLU A 571 -9.01 3.13 52.12
C GLU A 571 -9.95 2.65 53.22
N MET A 572 -9.56 1.59 53.94
CA MET A 572 -10.19 1.16 55.18
C MET A 572 -9.45 1.74 56.38
N GLN A 573 -10.20 2.20 57.37
CA GLN A 573 -9.70 2.76 58.62
C GLN A 573 -10.01 1.81 59.79
N ARG A 574 -9.24 1.87 60.88
CA ARG A 574 -9.51 1.08 62.09
C ARG A 574 -10.89 1.44 62.67
N ALA A 575 -11.71 0.43 62.96
CA ALA A 575 -13.05 0.64 63.50
C ALA A 575 -13.00 1.10 64.97
N PRO A 576 -13.88 2.02 65.42
CA PRO A 576 -13.92 2.48 66.80
C PRO A 576 -14.35 1.35 67.76
N ALA A 577 -13.87 1.38 69.00
CA ALA A 577 -14.11 0.33 70.00
C ALA A 577 -15.60 0.06 70.32
N SER A 578 -16.50 1.00 70.03
CA SER A 578 -17.95 0.81 70.14
C SER A 578 -18.56 -0.06 69.03
N ALA A 579 -17.88 -0.20 67.88
CA ALA A 579 -18.33 -1.01 66.76
C ALA A 579 -17.95 -2.50 66.90
N SER A 580 -16.79 -2.82 67.51
CA SER A 580 -16.40 -4.22 67.76
C SER A 580 -17.32 -4.92 68.77
N ALA A 581 -17.94 -4.17 69.69
CA ALA A 581 -18.91 -4.69 70.66
C ALA A 581 -20.27 -5.07 70.04
N ALA A 582 -20.57 -4.65 68.80
CA ALA A 582 -21.85 -4.92 68.14
C ALA A 582 -21.87 -6.25 67.34
N SER A 583 -20.71 -6.78 66.93
CA SER A 583 -20.64 -8.01 66.12
C SER A 583 -20.56 -9.31 66.95
N THR A 584 -20.16 -9.24 68.23
CA THR A 584 -19.91 -10.41 69.08
C THR A 584 -20.86 -10.48 70.29
N LYS A 585 -21.83 -11.41 70.25
CA LYS A 585 -22.54 -11.90 71.45
C LYS A 585 -21.75 -12.99 72.22
N SER A 586 -20.46 -13.14 71.95
CA SER A 586 -19.57 -14.10 72.61
C SER A 586 -18.48 -13.37 73.40
N THR A 587 -18.48 -13.54 74.72
CA THR A 587 -17.61 -12.83 75.67
C THR A 587 -16.24 -13.51 75.83
N SER A 588 -15.47 -13.71 74.75
CA SER A 588 -14.14 -14.34 74.82
C SER A 588 -13.01 -13.73 73.97
N ASP A 589 -13.29 -13.05 72.85
CA ASP A 589 -12.23 -12.50 71.99
C ASP A 589 -11.98 -11.00 72.24
N SER A 590 -11.02 -10.70 73.12
CA SER A 590 -10.54 -9.34 73.40
C SER A 590 -9.43 -8.84 72.46
N THR A 591 -9.11 -9.62 71.43
CA THR A 591 -7.96 -9.42 70.52
C THR A 591 -8.36 -9.05 69.08
N ALA A 592 -9.66 -8.91 68.79
CA ALA A 592 -10.17 -8.74 67.42
C ALA A 592 -9.97 -7.31 66.87
N GLU A 593 -9.12 -7.18 65.85
CA GLU A 593 -8.79 -5.94 65.16
C GLU A 593 -9.65 -5.73 63.91
N TRP A 594 -10.67 -4.89 64.04
CA TRP A 594 -11.61 -4.56 62.97
C TRP A 594 -11.21 -3.30 62.20
N TRP A 595 -11.38 -3.38 60.88
CA TRP A 595 -11.20 -2.30 59.91
C TRP A 595 -12.51 -2.06 59.17
N GLN A 596 -12.78 -0.83 58.74
CA GLN A 596 -14.03 -0.45 58.09
C GLN A 596 -13.82 0.51 56.91
N ALA A 597 -14.65 0.38 55.87
CA ALA A 597 -14.76 1.31 54.76
C ALA A 597 -16.23 1.56 54.41
N VAL A 598 -16.57 2.77 53.97
CA VAL A 598 -17.91 3.11 53.47
C VAL A 598 -17.93 2.92 51.96
N VAL A 599 -18.81 2.06 51.48
CA VAL A 599 -18.97 1.71 50.07
C VAL A 599 -20.33 2.22 49.57
N GLN A 600 -20.31 2.97 48.48
CA GLN A 600 -21.52 3.30 47.72
C GLN A 600 -21.83 2.12 46.80
N VAL A 601 -22.95 1.44 47.02
CA VAL A 601 -23.39 0.33 46.17
C VAL A 601 -23.90 0.90 44.85
N PRO A 602 -23.38 0.48 43.68
CA PRO A 602 -23.90 0.92 42.38
C PRO A 602 -25.37 0.53 42.19
N GLN A 603 -26.15 1.30 41.42
CA GLN A 603 -27.54 0.93 41.12
C GLN A 603 -27.64 -0.34 40.25
N SER A 604 -26.61 -0.64 39.45
CA SER A 604 -26.51 -1.84 38.61
C SER A 604 -25.96 -3.08 39.32
N ALA A 605 -25.60 -2.98 40.60
CA ALA A 605 -24.99 -4.10 41.32
C ALA A 605 -26.03 -5.18 41.68
N ALA A 606 -25.85 -6.38 41.14
CA ALA A 606 -26.47 -7.61 41.60
C ALA A 606 -25.59 -8.31 42.66
N ALA A 607 -24.26 -8.15 42.57
CA ALA A 607 -23.31 -8.59 43.59
C ALA A 607 -22.07 -7.68 43.64
N LEU A 608 -21.49 -7.49 44.82
CA LEU A 608 -20.18 -6.87 45.03
C LEU A 608 -19.10 -7.95 45.12
N ASN A 609 -17.91 -7.68 44.59
CA ASN A 609 -16.75 -8.58 44.61
C ASN A 609 -15.54 -7.77 45.09
N PHE A 610 -14.79 -8.26 46.08
CA PHE A 610 -13.71 -7.49 46.68
C PHE A 610 -12.57 -8.34 47.27
N VAL A 611 -11.43 -7.69 47.45
CA VAL A 611 -10.27 -8.18 48.23
C VAL A 611 -9.78 -7.05 49.13
N VAL A 612 -9.10 -7.42 50.21
CA VAL A 612 -8.44 -6.45 51.10
C VAL A 612 -6.93 -6.63 50.98
N ASN A 613 -6.18 -5.56 50.80
CA ASN A 613 -4.74 -5.62 50.64
C ASN A 613 -3.99 -4.57 51.47
N TYR A 614 -2.71 -4.85 51.70
CA TYR A 614 -1.74 -3.95 52.31
C TYR A 614 -0.46 -4.05 51.49
N TYR A 615 -0.15 -3.01 50.72
CA TYR A 615 0.84 -3.08 49.64
C TYR A 615 0.59 -4.32 48.75
N GLU A 616 1.58 -5.20 48.60
CA GLU A 616 1.53 -6.40 47.75
C GLU A 616 0.87 -7.62 48.41
N HIS A 617 0.47 -7.53 49.69
CA HIS A 617 -0.16 -8.63 50.41
C HIS A 617 -1.69 -8.55 50.31
N PHE A 618 -2.33 -9.62 49.83
CA PHE A 618 -3.78 -9.69 49.60
C PHE A 618 -4.44 -10.74 50.49
N ASP A 619 -5.58 -10.38 51.10
CA ASP A 619 -6.61 -11.32 51.55
C ASP A 619 -7.72 -11.39 50.49
N ASN A 620 -7.69 -12.48 49.72
CA ASN A 620 -8.63 -12.77 48.64
C ASN A 620 -9.47 -14.01 48.92
N ASN A 621 -9.81 -14.27 50.20
CA ASN A 621 -10.68 -15.38 50.60
C ASN A 621 -10.19 -16.74 50.06
N ASN A 622 -8.89 -17.04 50.21
CA ASN A 622 -8.24 -18.24 49.69
C ASN A 622 -8.39 -18.40 48.16
N ALA A 623 -8.13 -17.34 47.40
CA ALA A 623 -8.22 -17.27 45.93
C ALA A 623 -9.63 -17.46 45.33
N VAL A 624 -10.69 -17.19 46.11
CA VAL A 624 -12.09 -17.20 45.64
C VAL A 624 -12.70 -15.78 45.57
N ASP A 625 -11.97 -14.79 46.08
CA ASP A 625 -12.43 -13.42 46.39
C ASP A 625 -13.60 -13.38 47.39
N TYR A 626 -13.87 -12.21 47.97
CA TYR A 626 -15.07 -12.00 48.77
C TYR A 626 -16.21 -11.53 47.88
N LYS A 627 -17.37 -12.18 47.93
CA LYS A 627 -18.57 -11.77 47.19
C LYS A 627 -19.75 -11.49 48.11
N ILE A 628 -20.44 -10.37 47.95
CA ILE A 628 -21.67 -10.04 48.69
C ILE A 628 -22.82 -9.91 47.70
N ALA A 629 -23.94 -10.59 47.94
CA ALA A 629 -25.15 -10.42 47.14
C ALA A 629 -25.74 -9.03 47.39
N VAL A 630 -26.35 -8.45 46.35
CA VAL A 630 -27.08 -7.18 46.44
C VAL A 630 -28.54 -7.42 46.10
N GLU A 631 -29.44 -6.75 46.82
CA GLU A 631 -30.88 -6.73 46.60
C GLU A 631 -31.31 -5.57 45.70
N LEU A 632 -32.43 -5.75 45.02
CA LEU A 632 -33.03 -4.72 44.16
C LEU A 632 -33.37 -3.46 44.99
N PRO A 633 -33.31 -2.26 44.38
CA PRO A 633 -33.76 -1.03 45.01
C PRO A 633 -35.20 -1.13 45.52
N SER A 634 -35.51 -0.50 46.65
CA SER A 634 -36.85 -0.57 47.28
C SER A 634 -38.03 -0.07 46.42
N ASN A 635 -37.74 0.67 45.33
CA ASN A 635 -38.70 1.13 44.32
C ASN A 635 -38.87 0.16 43.13
N ALA A 636 -38.00 -0.84 42.97
CA ALA A 636 -38.05 -1.82 41.90
C ALA A 636 -39.08 -2.93 42.19
N LYS A 637 -39.95 -3.22 41.22
CA LYS A 637 -41.01 -4.24 41.35
C LYS A 637 -40.57 -5.63 40.88
N SER A 638 -39.57 -5.72 40.01
CA SER A 638 -38.98 -6.96 39.49
C SER A 638 -37.57 -6.70 38.96
N VAL A 639 -36.83 -7.76 38.60
CA VAL A 639 -35.48 -7.65 38.01
C VAL A 639 -35.55 -6.99 36.64
N GLU A 640 -36.58 -7.29 35.85
CA GLU A 640 -36.81 -6.74 34.52
C GLU A 640 -37.07 -5.23 34.63
N ALA A 641 -38.00 -4.82 35.49
CA ALA A 641 -38.35 -3.41 35.70
C ALA A 641 -37.17 -2.57 36.25
N TRP A 642 -36.31 -3.17 37.08
CA TRP A 642 -35.07 -2.54 37.53
C TRP A 642 -34.07 -2.36 36.38
N ALA A 643 -33.81 -3.41 35.61
CA ALA A 643 -32.85 -3.36 34.52
C ALA A 643 -33.32 -2.43 33.37
N ASP A 644 -34.63 -2.35 33.09
CA ASP A 644 -35.18 -1.46 32.08
C ASP A 644 -35.12 0.03 32.48
N ASP A 645 -35.23 0.36 33.77
CA ASP A 645 -35.07 1.74 34.27
C ASP A 645 -33.63 2.25 34.01
N MET A 646 -32.64 1.35 34.08
CA MET A 646 -31.23 1.64 33.82
C MET A 646 -30.87 1.85 32.34
N LEU A 647 -31.74 1.49 31.39
CA LEU A 647 -31.42 1.52 29.95
C LEU A 647 -30.97 2.91 29.48
N LYS A 648 -31.57 3.98 30.00
CA LYS A 648 -31.21 5.37 29.65
C LYS A 648 -29.84 5.79 30.16
N ASP A 649 -29.48 5.36 31.36
CA ASP A 649 -28.18 5.69 31.96
C ASP A 649 -27.06 4.89 31.29
N VAL A 650 -27.29 3.60 30.99
CA VAL A 650 -26.36 2.76 30.23
C VAL A 650 -26.16 3.30 28.80
N LEU A 651 -27.24 3.72 28.12
CA LEU A 651 -27.14 4.37 26.80
C LEU A 651 -26.30 5.66 26.88
N LYS A 652 -26.56 6.51 27.88
CA LYS A 652 -25.83 7.75 28.09
C LYS A 652 -24.34 7.51 28.39
N GLU A 653 -24.01 6.48 29.17
CA GLU A 653 -22.62 6.08 29.47
C GLU A 653 -21.89 5.56 28.22
N ILE A 654 -22.53 4.70 27.43
CA ILE A 654 -21.99 4.18 26.16
C ILE A 654 -21.74 5.33 25.17
N THR A 655 -22.73 6.20 24.92
CA THR A 655 -22.59 7.34 24.00
C THR A 655 -21.56 8.36 24.48
N ALA A 656 -21.48 8.64 25.80
CA ALA A 656 -20.47 9.55 26.34
C ALA A 656 -19.04 8.98 26.22
N THR A 657 -18.88 7.67 26.42
CA THR A 657 -17.60 6.97 26.24
C THR A 657 -17.19 7.00 24.78
N ARG A 658 -18.09 6.64 23.85
CA ARG A 658 -17.88 6.73 22.40
C ARG A 658 -17.43 8.13 21.99
N HIS A 659 -18.14 9.20 22.40
CA HIS A 659 -17.74 10.57 22.04
C HIS A 659 -16.39 10.99 22.62
N ALA A 660 -15.99 10.48 23.79
CA ALA A 660 -14.67 10.74 24.35
C ALA A 660 -13.57 10.02 23.55
N GLU A 661 -13.80 8.78 23.14
CA GLU A 661 -12.91 7.98 22.28
C GLU A 661 -12.80 8.59 20.87
N GLU A 662 -13.92 8.93 20.24
CA GLU A 662 -13.99 9.61 18.94
C GLU A 662 -13.23 10.95 18.96
N LYS A 663 -13.41 11.74 20.02
CA LYS A 663 -12.67 13.00 20.18
C LYS A 663 -11.17 12.76 20.35
N ALA A 664 -10.77 11.82 21.21
CA ALA A 664 -9.37 11.50 21.42
C ALA A 664 -8.70 10.99 20.13
N ALA A 665 -9.40 10.16 19.35
CA ALA A 665 -8.95 9.70 18.04
C ALA A 665 -8.84 10.85 17.02
N ALA A 666 -9.81 11.78 16.99
CA ALA A 666 -9.80 12.94 16.10
C ALA A 666 -8.68 13.95 16.45
N ASP A 667 -8.45 14.21 17.74
CA ASP A 667 -7.37 15.08 18.22
C ASP A 667 -5.99 14.44 17.91
N LEU A 668 -5.84 13.12 18.07
CA LEU A 668 -4.64 12.37 17.68
C LEU A 668 -4.39 12.38 16.17
N GLU A 669 -5.41 12.12 15.36
CA GLU A 669 -5.27 12.09 13.90
C GLU A 669 -4.98 13.50 13.34
N LYS A 670 -5.55 14.55 13.94
CA LYS A 670 -5.20 15.93 13.62
C LYS A 670 -3.73 16.24 13.94
N ALA A 671 -3.21 15.76 15.08
CA ALA A 671 -1.79 15.92 15.41
C ALA A 671 -0.89 15.16 14.41
N ARG A 672 -1.27 13.94 14.02
CA ARG A 672 -0.59 13.15 12.98
C ARG A 672 -0.60 13.85 11.62
N ALA A 673 -1.72 14.42 11.20
CA ALA A 673 -1.84 15.15 9.95
C ALA A 673 -0.86 16.34 9.88
N VAL A 674 -0.77 17.14 10.95
CA VAL A 674 0.20 18.26 11.05
C VAL A 674 1.65 17.75 11.01
N ALA A 675 1.95 16.63 11.68
CA ALA A 675 3.28 16.02 11.64
C ALA A 675 3.64 15.52 10.22
N ARG A 676 2.72 14.82 9.55
CA ARG A 676 2.89 14.34 8.16
C ARG A 676 3.09 15.51 7.19
N GLU A 677 2.34 16.60 7.34
CA GLU A 677 2.50 17.83 6.53
C GLU A 677 3.89 18.46 6.72
N ALA A 678 4.37 18.57 7.97
CA ALA A 678 5.71 19.10 8.26
C ALA A 678 6.84 18.23 7.66
N VAL A 679 6.71 16.89 7.72
CA VAL A 679 7.69 16.00 7.10
C VAL A 679 7.64 16.11 5.58
N ARG A 680 6.45 16.16 4.96
CA ARG A 680 6.28 16.37 3.51
C ARG A 680 6.91 17.69 3.05
N ALA A 681 6.73 18.78 3.80
CA ALA A 681 7.35 20.07 3.53
C ALA A 681 8.89 19.98 3.57
N LYS A 682 9.46 19.29 4.57
CA LYS A 682 10.91 19.02 4.62
C LYS A 682 11.38 18.17 3.44
N THR A 683 10.65 17.11 3.07
CA THR A 683 10.98 16.26 1.91
C THR A 683 11.09 17.07 0.63
N GLU A 684 10.15 18.00 0.42
CA GLU A 684 10.14 18.90 -0.74
C GLU A 684 11.29 19.92 -0.69
N GLU A 685 11.61 20.49 0.48
CA GLU A 685 12.78 21.35 0.65
C GLU A 685 14.09 20.62 0.30
N VAL A 686 14.25 19.38 0.77
CA VAL A 686 15.41 18.53 0.43
C VAL A 686 15.45 18.25 -1.07
N ARG A 687 14.32 17.92 -1.72
CA ARG A 687 14.23 17.74 -3.19
C ARG A 687 14.66 19.00 -3.95
N ARG A 688 14.21 20.18 -3.51
CA ARG A 688 14.62 21.49 -4.07
C ARG A 688 16.12 21.75 -3.91
N LYS A 689 16.72 21.44 -2.75
CA LYS A 689 18.18 21.52 -2.55
C LYS A 689 18.94 20.53 -3.44
N GLN A 690 18.49 19.27 -3.50
CA GLN A 690 19.08 18.23 -4.34
C GLN A 690 19.08 18.61 -5.83
N ILE A 691 18.03 19.27 -6.33
CA ILE A 691 17.99 19.68 -7.75
C ILE A 691 18.69 21.03 -8.04
N ARG A 692 18.89 21.90 -7.05
CA ARG A 692 19.43 23.28 -7.20
C ARG A 692 20.71 23.41 -8.03
N HIS A 693 21.61 22.43 -7.92
CA HIS A 693 22.87 22.41 -8.67
C HIS A 693 22.69 22.23 -10.19
N VAL A 694 21.53 21.70 -10.61
CA VAL A 694 21.07 21.59 -12.01
C VAL A 694 20.05 22.67 -12.32
N LEU A 695 19.06 22.89 -11.46
CA LEU A 695 17.86 23.68 -11.75
C LEU A 695 17.32 24.39 -10.50
N TYR A 696 16.98 25.67 -10.59
CA TYR A 696 16.18 26.37 -9.59
C TYR A 696 15.31 27.46 -10.23
N THR A 697 14.40 28.05 -9.46
CA THR A 697 13.53 29.15 -9.90
C THR A 697 13.59 30.35 -8.97
N GLU A 698 13.25 31.52 -9.50
CA GLU A 698 13.04 32.75 -8.74
C GLU A 698 11.67 33.36 -9.16
N PRO A 699 10.67 33.44 -8.26
CA PRO A 699 10.66 32.91 -6.88
C PRO A 699 10.87 31.38 -6.79
N SER A 700 11.37 30.92 -5.65
CA SER A 700 11.71 29.50 -5.39
C SER A 700 10.49 28.58 -5.21
N ALA A 701 9.31 29.18 -5.04
CA ALA A 701 8.01 28.55 -5.17
C ALA A 701 7.31 29.25 -6.35
N PRO A 702 7.07 28.57 -7.48
CA PRO A 702 6.30 29.14 -8.57
C PRO A 702 4.86 29.43 -8.15
N ALA A 703 4.33 30.61 -8.49
CA ALA A 703 2.99 31.04 -8.14
C ALA A 703 2.12 31.26 -9.38
N ALA A 704 0.86 30.81 -9.32
CA ALA A 704 -0.08 30.89 -10.42
C ALA A 704 -0.49 32.35 -10.70
N GLY A 705 -0.33 32.80 -11.95
CA GLY A 705 -0.58 34.18 -12.37
C GLY A 705 0.61 35.14 -12.24
N GLU A 706 1.79 34.68 -11.83
CA GLU A 706 3.01 35.50 -11.71
C GLU A 706 4.05 35.18 -12.82
N GLU A 707 5.11 35.99 -12.90
CA GLU A 707 6.29 35.68 -13.72
C GLU A 707 7.34 34.94 -12.90
N LEU A 708 8.00 33.97 -13.54
CA LEU A 708 8.98 33.07 -12.96
C LEU A 708 10.27 33.11 -13.80
N THR A 709 11.42 33.25 -13.15
CA THR A 709 12.71 32.99 -13.78
C THR A 709 13.14 31.55 -13.50
N ILE A 710 13.44 30.79 -14.56
CA ILE A 710 13.97 29.43 -14.49
C ILE A 710 15.47 29.49 -14.77
N ALA A 711 16.30 28.97 -13.86
CA ALA A 711 17.75 28.97 -13.92
C ALA A 711 18.29 27.54 -14.01
N TYR A 712 19.02 27.21 -15.08
CA TYR A 712 19.45 25.85 -15.43
C TYR A 712 20.95 25.75 -15.75
N ASN A 713 21.64 24.75 -15.22
CA ASN A 713 23.08 24.54 -15.37
C ASN A 713 23.37 23.31 -16.25
N PRO A 714 23.68 23.49 -17.55
CA PRO A 714 23.94 22.38 -18.46
C PRO A 714 25.19 21.58 -18.09
N SER A 715 26.16 22.14 -17.37
CA SER A 715 27.42 21.44 -17.03
C SER A 715 27.23 20.21 -16.15
N ASN A 716 26.11 20.13 -15.43
CA ASN A 716 25.75 18.99 -14.56
C ASN A 716 24.78 17.99 -15.24
N THR A 717 24.60 18.08 -16.57
CA THR A 717 23.61 17.30 -17.34
C THR A 717 24.21 16.71 -18.62
N ASN A 718 23.41 16.01 -19.43
CA ASN A 718 23.82 15.55 -20.76
C ASN A 718 23.99 16.69 -21.79
N LEU A 719 23.54 17.92 -21.48
CA LEU A 719 23.80 19.14 -22.25
C LEU A 719 25.15 19.79 -21.92
N ASN A 720 26.01 19.15 -21.12
CA ASN A 720 27.34 19.68 -20.83
C ASN A 720 28.11 20.02 -22.14
N GLY A 721 28.78 21.17 -22.13
CA GLY A 721 29.46 21.74 -23.30
C GLY A 721 28.53 22.37 -24.36
N ALA A 722 27.22 22.50 -24.15
CA ALA A 722 26.35 23.24 -25.07
C ALA A 722 26.63 24.76 -25.03
N GLU A 723 26.84 25.37 -26.20
CA GLU A 723 27.03 26.83 -26.34
C GLU A 723 25.72 27.61 -26.19
N LYS A 724 24.60 26.98 -26.57
CA LYS A 724 23.24 27.50 -26.48
C LYS A 724 22.37 26.46 -25.78
N VAL A 725 21.42 26.94 -24.97
CA VAL A 725 20.40 26.12 -24.34
C VAL A 725 19.05 26.72 -24.65
N PHE A 726 18.09 25.89 -25.03
CA PHE A 726 16.69 26.25 -25.23
C PHE A 726 15.84 25.56 -24.16
N ILE A 727 14.82 26.25 -23.66
CA ILE A 727 13.78 25.65 -22.80
C ILE A 727 12.47 25.57 -23.59
N LYS A 728 11.83 24.40 -23.55
CA LYS A 728 10.50 24.15 -24.10
C LYS A 728 9.63 23.58 -22.99
N GLY A 729 8.43 24.14 -22.82
CA GLY A 729 7.58 23.79 -21.68
C GLY A 729 6.09 23.91 -21.93
N GLY A 730 5.34 23.39 -20.96
CA GLY A 730 3.90 23.40 -20.85
C GLY A 730 3.48 23.59 -19.40
N TYR A 731 2.18 23.41 -19.15
CA TYR A 731 1.64 23.39 -17.80
C TYR A 731 0.74 22.16 -17.63
N ASN A 732 0.46 21.80 -16.38
CA ASN A 732 -0.48 20.75 -16.00
C ASN A 732 -0.16 19.38 -16.62
N ARG A 733 1.07 18.88 -16.41
CA ARG A 733 1.58 17.61 -16.98
C ARG A 733 1.48 17.58 -18.50
N TRP A 734 1.85 18.69 -19.15
CA TRP A 734 1.75 18.94 -20.60
C TRP A 734 0.31 18.94 -21.16
N THR A 735 -0.73 18.88 -20.34
CA THR A 735 -2.13 18.86 -20.81
C THR A 735 -2.72 20.24 -21.06
N HIS A 736 -2.11 21.30 -20.49
CA HIS A 736 -2.62 22.66 -20.62
C HIS A 736 -2.48 23.20 -22.06
N PRO A 737 -3.51 23.84 -22.65
CA PRO A 737 -3.52 24.25 -24.06
C PRO A 737 -2.61 25.43 -24.40
N LYS A 738 -2.07 26.15 -23.40
CA LYS A 738 -0.91 27.04 -23.56
C LYS A 738 0.36 26.30 -23.15
N GLY A 739 1.42 26.42 -23.94
CA GLY A 739 2.79 26.12 -23.53
C GLY A 739 3.70 27.32 -23.74
N TYR A 740 5.01 27.12 -23.58
CA TYR A 740 6.02 28.16 -23.77
C TYR A 740 7.28 27.62 -24.45
N GLY A 741 7.95 28.50 -25.19
CA GLY A 741 9.15 28.17 -25.95
C GLY A 741 8.92 27.40 -27.26
N PRO A 742 10.00 26.98 -27.93
CA PRO A 742 11.40 27.05 -27.48
C PRO A 742 11.90 28.48 -27.21
N ILE A 743 12.40 28.75 -26.00
CA ILE A 743 13.03 30.03 -25.61
C ILE A 743 14.53 29.81 -25.53
N GLU A 744 15.34 30.59 -26.28
CA GLU A 744 16.79 30.59 -26.08
C GLU A 744 17.11 31.21 -24.70
N MET A 745 17.73 30.43 -23.82
CA MET A 745 18.04 30.86 -22.47
C MET A 745 19.23 31.83 -22.48
N THR A 746 19.18 32.86 -21.65
CA THR A 746 20.27 33.82 -21.50
C THR A 746 21.45 33.14 -20.81
N PRO A 747 22.67 33.17 -21.36
CA PRO A 747 23.84 32.56 -20.74
C PRO A 747 24.25 33.30 -19.45
N PRO A 748 24.89 32.60 -18.50
CA PRO A 748 25.35 33.21 -17.25
C PRO A 748 26.36 34.35 -17.48
N ALA A 749 26.30 35.36 -16.61
CA ALA A 749 27.37 36.35 -16.48
C ALA A 749 28.68 35.70 -16.02
N SER A 750 29.82 36.36 -16.28
CA SER A 750 31.16 35.83 -15.96
C SER A 750 31.27 35.42 -14.47
N GLY A 751 31.44 34.11 -14.23
CA GLY A 751 31.53 33.51 -12.89
C GLY A 751 30.29 32.74 -12.42
N ALA A 752 29.15 32.84 -13.12
CA ALA A 752 27.96 32.02 -12.85
C ALA A 752 27.89 30.80 -13.79
N SER A 753 27.08 29.79 -13.41
CA SER A 753 26.93 28.52 -14.14
C SER A 753 25.56 28.30 -14.78
N HIS A 754 24.53 29.05 -14.36
CA HIS A 754 23.15 28.80 -14.78
C HIS A 754 22.70 29.76 -15.88
N PHE A 755 22.17 29.20 -16.96
CA PHE A 755 21.41 29.89 -18.00
C PHE A 755 20.01 30.24 -17.47
N THR A 756 19.44 31.38 -17.86
CA THR A 756 18.15 31.86 -17.32
C THR A 756 17.11 32.18 -18.40
N ALA A 757 15.85 31.83 -18.16
CA ALA A 757 14.72 32.25 -18.99
C ALA A 757 13.52 32.67 -18.11
N ALA A 758 12.76 33.69 -18.55
CA ALA A 758 11.53 34.12 -17.90
C ALA A 758 10.30 33.45 -18.54
N VAL A 759 9.34 33.04 -17.71
CA VAL A 759 8.10 32.35 -18.08
C VAL A 759 6.94 32.94 -17.27
N SER A 760 5.78 33.18 -17.89
CA SER A 760 4.59 33.67 -17.19
C SER A 760 3.62 32.52 -16.92
N VAL A 761 3.31 32.29 -15.64
CA VAL A 761 2.56 31.12 -15.17
C VAL A 761 1.04 31.41 -15.23
N PRO A 762 0.21 30.60 -15.92
CA PRO A 762 -1.24 30.75 -15.89
C PRO A 762 -1.83 30.62 -14.47
N LYS A 763 -3.02 31.18 -14.26
CA LYS A 763 -3.73 31.11 -12.96
C LYS A 763 -4.30 29.72 -12.63
N ASP A 764 -4.52 28.92 -13.66
CA ASP A 764 -5.02 27.55 -13.67
C ASP A 764 -3.91 26.52 -13.89
N ALA A 765 -2.65 26.95 -13.86
CA ALA A 765 -1.50 26.05 -13.85
C ALA A 765 -1.19 25.57 -12.43
N TYR A 766 -1.31 24.27 -12.18
CA TYR A 766 -0.89 23.59 -10.95
C TYR A 766 0.51 22.94 -11.07
N SER A 767 1.00 22.73 -12.30
CA SER A 767 2.34 22.21 -12.60
C SER A 767 2.96 23.02 -13.73
N LEU A 768 4.27 23.24 -13.62
CA LEU A 768 5.16 23.64 -14.71
C LEU A 768 5.87 22.39 -15.23
N ASP A 769 5.87 22.19 -16.55
CA ASP A 769 6.48 21.03 -17.17
C ASP A 769 7.44 21.49 -18.26
N PHE A 770 8.69 21.02 -18.27
CA PHE A 770 9.67 21.47 -19.26
C PHE A 770 10.81 20.49 -19.52
N VAL A 771 11.46 20.69 -20.66
CA VAL A 771 12.70 20.04 -21.09
C VAL A 771 13.67 21.08 -21.62
N PHE A 772 14.96 20.76 -21.58
CA PHE A 772 16.02 21.59 -22.14
C PHE A 772 16.61 20.92 -23.39
N SER A 773 17.11 21.71 -24.33
CA SER A 773 17.75 21.21 -25.55
C SER A 773 18.90 22.11 -26.01
N ASP A 774 19.83 21.58 -26.81
CA ASP A 774 20.85 22.39 -27.50
C ASP A 774 20.43 22.86 -28.91
N VAL A 775 19.22 22.47 -29.34
CA VAL A 775 18.57 22.88 -30.61
C VAL A 775 17.16 23.42 -30.35
N VAL A 776 16.63 24.18 -31.31
CA VAL A 776 15.25 24.73 -31.26
C VAL A 776 14.21 23.60 -31.39
N ASP A 777 14.36 22.74 -32.41
CA ASP A 777 13.55 21.54 -32.65
C ASP A 777 14.38 20.52 -33.46
N GLY A 778 13.99 19.24 -33.48
CA GLY A 778 14.63 18.16 -34.25
C GLY A 778 15.57 17.25 -33.42
N ASP A 779 16.38 16.43 -34.10
CA ASP A 779 17.22 15.37 -33.49
C ASP A 779 18.51 15.92 -32.80
N GLY A 780 18.36 16.88 -31.90
CA GLY A 780 19.44 17.39 -31.04
C GLY A 780 19.59 16.61 -29.72
N ARG A 781 20.42 17.13 -28.79
CA ARG A 781 20.46 16.61 -27.42
C ARG A 781 19.35 17.26 -26.60
N TYR A 782 18.71 16.46 -25.77
CA TYR A 782 17.67 16.90 -24.84
C TYR A 782 18.00 16.47 -23.41
N ASP A 783 17.90 17.38 -22.46
CA ASP A 783 17.74 17.02 -21.06
C ASP A 783 16.24 16.95 -20.73
N ASN A 784 15.77 15.72 -20.57
CA ASN A 784 14.44 15.37 -20.09
C ASN A 784 14.53 14.51 -18.81
N ARG A 785 15.59 14.67 -18.01
CA ARG A 785 15.78 13.99 -16.72
C ARG A 785 15.65 12.45 -16.81
N GLY A 786 16.20 11.85 -17.87
CA GLY A 786 16.11 10.41 -18.12
C GLY A 786 14.73 9.94 -18.63
N GLY A 787 13.96 10.85 -19.23
CA GLY A 787 12.60 10.58 -19.71
C GLY A 787 11.51 10.72 -18.65
N LEU A 788 11.79 11.41 -17.53
CA LEU A 788 10.79 11.84 -16.54
C LEU A 788 10.34 13.30 -16.74
N ASP A 789 11.02 14.05 -17.61
CA ASP A 789 10.95 15.52 -17.74
C ASP A 789 11.25 16.27 -16.42
N TYR A 790 11.24 17.60 -16.48
CA TYR A 790 11.21 18.45 -15.29
C TYR A 790 9.78 18.88 -15.00
N HIS A 791 9.32 18.58 -13.78
CA HIS A 791 8.03 18.97 -13.25
C HIS A 791 8.23 19.78 -11.97
N MET A 792 7.54 20.91 -11.84
CA MET A 792 7.56 21.74 -10.63
C MET A 792 6.14 22.14 -10.23
N PRO A 793 5.71 21.92 -8.98
CA PRO A 793 4.39 22.32 -8.51
C PRO A 793 4.25 23.85 -8.50
N VAL A 794 3.04 24.33 -8.77
CA VAL A 794 2.68 25.75 -8.76
C VAL A 794 1.71 26.02 -7.62
N GLU A 795 2.04 26.98 -6.77
CA GLU A 795 1.23 27.43 -5.64
C GLU A 795 0.13 28.41 -6.08
N GLY A 796 -1.03 28.35 -5.42
CA GLY A 796 -2.12 29.31 -5.66
C GLY A 796 -2.98 29.07 -6.92
N SER A 797 -2.80 27.95 -7.63
CA SER A 797 -3.64 27.57 -8.78
C SER A 797 -5.13 27.51 -8.42
N VAL A 798 -6.00 27.99 -9.32
CA VAL A 798 -7.46 27.83 -9.20
C VAL A 798 -7.96 26.44 -9.59
N VAL A 799 -7.10 25.61 -10.19
CA VAL A 799 -7.33 24.19 -10.53
C VAL A 799 -6.36 23.32 -9.74
N GLY A 800 -6.84 22.25 -9.11
CA GLY A 800 -5.96 21.23 -8.51
C GLY A 800 -5.53 20.17 -9.52
N GLU A 801 -4.38 19.53 -9.29
CA GLU A 801 -3.95 18.37 -10.08
C GLU A 801 -5.03 17.27 -10.05
N PRO A 802 -5.50 16.76 -11.21
CA PRO A 802 -6.47 15.68 -11.24
C PRO A 802 -5.91 14.40 -10.62
N PRO A 803 -6.67 13.70 -9.77
CA PRO A 803 -6.20 12.48 -9.14
C PRO A 803 -6.01 11.37 -10.17
N LEU A 804 -4.86 10.69 -10.14
CA LEU A 804 -4.65 9.46 -10.90
C LEU A 804 -5.54 8.35 -10.34
N TYR A 805 -6.14 7.53 -11.21
CA TYR A 805 -6.74 6.27 -10.81
C TYR A 805 -5.75 5.11 -11.06
N VAL A 806 -5.21 4.56 -9.99
CA VAL A 806 -4.19 3.49 -10.00
C VAL A 806 -4.80 2.19 -9.48
N VAL A 807 -4.64 1.10 -10.23
CA VAL A 807 -5.01 -0.25 -9.78
C VAL A 807 -3.73 -1.07 -9.58
N HIS A 808 -3.47 -1.45 -8.34
CA HIS A 808 -2.42 -2.40 -8.00
C HIS A 808 -2.93 -3.83 -8.21
N VAL A 809 -2.17 -4.67 -8.91
CA VAL A 809 -2.44 -6.12 -9.00
C VAL A 809 -1.29 -6.83 -8.28
N ALA A 810 -1.62 -7.66 -7.30
CA ALA A 810 -0.63 -8.32 -6.45
C ALA A 810 -1.09 -9.72 -5.98
N ALA A 811 -0.15 -10.50 -5.44
CA ALA A 811 -0.43 -11.75 -4.71
C ALA A 811 -0.35 -11.58 -3.18
N GLU A 812 0.30 -10.51 -2.70
CA GLU A 812 0.45 -10.17 -1.28
C GLU A 812 -0.05 -8.75 -1.01
N MET A 813 -0.64 -8.54 0.16
CA MET A 813 -0.96 -7.25 0.77
C MET A 813 -0.99 -7.43 2.29
N ALA A 814 -0.24 -6.63 3.03
CA ALA A 814 -0.29 -6.63 4.49
C ALA A 814 -1.59 -5.97 5.00
N PRO A 815 -2.09 -6.35 6.18
CA PRO A 815 -1.71 -7.52 6.99
C PRO A 815 -2.38 -8.83 6.49
N ILE A 816 -3.26 -8.78 5.49
CA ILE A 816 -4.18 -9.88 5.15
C ILE A 816 -3.53 -11.08 4.43
N ALA A 817 -2.60 -10.85 3.50
CA ALA A 817 -1.83 -11.86 2.75
C ALA A 817 -0.35 -11.45 2.71
N LYS A 818 0.47 -11.97 3.61
CA LYS A 818 1.88 -11.56 3.76
C LYS A 818 2.82 -12.76 3.86
N VAL A 819 3.87 -12.77 3.04
CA VAL A 819 4.99 -13.73 3.09
C VAL A 819 6.34 -13.00 3.13
N GLY A 820 6.42 -11.80 2.55
CA GLY A 820 7.61 -10.96 2.55
C GLY A 820 7.32 -9.47 2.68
N GLY A 821 8.25 -8.66 2.15
CA GLY A 821 8.08 -7.20 2.06
C GLY A 821 7.16 -6.77 0.92
N LEU A 822 6.81 -7.67 0.01
CA LEU A 822 5.87 -7.41 -1.11
C LEU A 822 4.54 -6.85 -0.58
N GLY A 823 3.95 -7.54 0.40
CA GLY A 823 2.68 -7.11 1.01
C GLY A 823 2.80 -5.78 1.76
N ASP A 824 3.94 -5.45 2.36
CA ASP A 824 4.15 -4.15 3.01
C ASP A 824 4.15 -3.03 1.98
N VAL A 825 4.86 -3.22 0.86
CA VAL A 825 4.95 -2.23 -0.21
C VAL A 825 3.58 -1.99 -0.84
N VAL A 826 2.83 -3.02 -1.20
CA VAL A 826 1.49 -2.87 -1.80
C VAL A 826 0.58 -2.00 -0.93
N THR A 827 0.59 -2.24 0.38
CA THR A 827 -0.23 -1.52 1.36
C THR A 827 0.27 -0.09 1.56
N ALA A 828 1.54 0.08 1.90
CA ALA A 828 2.07 1.37 2.32
C ALA A 828 2.33 2.33 1.15
N LEU A 829 2.73 1.83 -0.04
CA LEU A 829 2.78 2.64 -1.26
C LEU A 829 1.38 3.06 -1.69
N GLY A 830 0.42 2.12 -1.69
CA GLY A 830 -0.97 2.41 -2.06
C GLY A 830 -1.57 3.49 -1.15
N ARG A 831 -1.37 3.36 0.17
CA ARG A 831 -1.75 4.38 1.15
C ARG A 831 -1.09 5.73 0.85
N ALA A 832 0.23 5.78 0.68
CA ALA A 832 0.94 7.03 0.46
C ALA A 832 0.57 7.73 -0.87
N VAL A 833 0.28 6.96 -1.93
CA VAL A 833 -0.22 7.50 -3.21
C VAL A 833 -1.66 8.04 -3.06
N GLN A 834 -2.50 7.39 -2.24
CA GLN A 834 -3.84 7.87 -1.90
C GLN A 834 -3.80 9.11 -1.00
N GLU A 835 -2.92 9.15 0.00
CA GLU A 835 -2.67 10.31 0.88
C GLU A 835 -2.07 11.50 0.12
N ALA A 836 -1.36 11.27 -0.99
CA ALA A 836 -0.95 12.30 -1.93
C ALA A 836 -2.11 12.88 -2.77
N GLY A 837 -3.32 12.31 -2.68
CA GLY A 837 -4.54 12.81 -3.32
C GLY A 837 -5.12 11.93 -4.41
N ASN A 838 -4.47 10.81 -4.77
CA ASN A 838 -4.88 9.94 -5.87
C ASN A 838 -5.91 8.87 -5.44
N HIS A 839 -6.45 8.13 -6.39
CA HIS A 839 -7.36 7.01 -6.13
C HIS A 839 -6.64 5.69 -6.35
N VAL A 840 -6.59 4.83 -5.32
CA VAL A 840 -5.87 3.56 -5.37
C VAL A 840 -6.79 2.40 -4.99
N GLU A 841 -6.88 1.41 -5.88
CA GLU A 841 -7.54 0.12 -5.61
C GLU A 841 -6.52 -1.02 -5.72
N VAL A 842 -6.73 -2.13 -5.00
CA VAL A 842 -5.86 -3.30 -5.00
C VAL A 842 -6.65 -4.55 -5.41
N ILE A 843 -6.19 -5.31 -6.40
CA ILE A 843 -6.77 -6.60 -6.80
C ILE A 843 -5.89 -7.74 -6.29
N LEU A 844 -6.51 -8.68 -5.58
CA LEU A 844 -5.88 -9.84 -4.94
C LEU A 844 -6.66 -11.13 -5.24
N PRO A 845 -6.04 -12.32 -5.16
CA PRO A 845 -6.76 -13.58 -5.12
C PRO A 845 -7.52 -13.73 -3.79
N ARG A 846 -8.68 -14.40 -3.80
CA ARG A 846 -9.42 -14.75 -2.58
C ARG A 846 -8.85 -16.02 -1.95
N TYR A 847 -7.95 -15.86 -0.98
CA TYR A 847 -7.39 -17.01 -0.23
C TYR A 847 -8.36 -17.55 0.84
N ASP A 848 -8.21 -18.82 1.24
CA ASP A 848 -9.06 -19.45 2.27
C ASP A 848 -8.90 -18.80 3.65
N PHE A 849 -7.66 -18.51 4.07
CA PHE A 849 -7.37 -17.98 5.41
C PHE A 849 -7.97 -16.58 5.65
N PHE A 850 -8.37 -15.85 4.61
CA PHE A 850 -9.15 -14.62 4.72
C PHE A 850 -10.51 -14.83 5.40
N LEU A 851 -11.12 -16.02 5.31
CA LEU A 851 -12.38 -16.35 5.99
C LEU A 851 -12.27 -16.29 7.53
N GLN A 852 -11.05 -16.35 8.07
CA GLN A 852 -10.77 -16.31 9.51
C GLN A 852 -10.24 -14.94 9.96
N SER A 853 -9.99 -14.01 9.03
CA SER A 853 -9.44 -12.69 9.34
C SER A 853 -10.52 -11.73 9.86
N PRO A 854 -10.43 -11.21 11.10
CA PRO A 854 -11.38 -10.22 11.61
C PRO A 854 -11.41 -8.94 10.77
N LEU A 855 -10.27 -8.57 10.16
CA LEU A 855 -10.11 -7.40 9.31
C LEU A 855 -10.94 -7.48 8.02
N LEU A 856 -11.34 -8.68 7.62
CA LEU A 856 -12.18 -8.93 6.44
C LEU A 856 -13.65 -9.19 6.81
N GLY A 857 -14.04 -8.97 8.07
CA GLY A 857 -15.44 -9.10 8.51
C GLY A 857 -16.42 -8.15 7.81
N GLY A 858 -15.92 -7.07 7.20
CA GLY A 858 -16.69 -6.14 6.37
C GLY A 858 -16.70 -6.46 4.86
N THR A 859 -16.30 -7.67 4.45
CA THR A 859 -16.27 -8.06 3.03
C THR A 859 -17.67 -8.10 2.43
N GLN A 860 -17.86 -7.48 1.26
CA GLN A 860 -19.12 -7.40 0.53
C GLN A 860 -19.02 -8.16 -0.79
N TYR A 861 -20.07 -8.90 -1.17
CA TYR A 861 -20.19 -9.45 -2.52
C TYR A 861 -20.58 -8.33 -3.48
N GLU A 862 -19.92 -8.27 -4.64
CA GLU A 862 -20.02 -7.14 -5.57
C GLU A 862 -20.54 -7.58 -6.94
N THR A 863 -19.95 -8.62 -7.53
CA THR A 863 -20.36 -9.14 -8.84
C THR A 863 -19.83 -10.55 -9.06
N GLU A 864 -20.31 -11.21 -10.12
CA GLU A 864 -19.75 -12.43 -10.67
C GLU A 864 -19.80 -12.41 -12.20
N PHE A 865 -19.04 -13.30 -12.84
CA PHE A 865 -19.09 -13.51 -14.28
C PHE A 865 -18.62 -14.93 -14.66
N GLU A 866 -19.02 -15.43 -15.83
CA GLU A 866 -18.47 -16.66 -16.40
C GLU A 866 -17.29 -16.35 -17.32
N TRP A 867 -16.15 -17.02 -17.09
CA TRP A 867 -14.92 -16.83 -17.84
C TRP A 867 -14.06 -18.11 -17.80
N GLU A 868 -13.46 -18.48 -18.94
CA GLU A 868 -12.73 -19.76 -19.12
C GLU A 868 -13.47 -21.02 -18.62
N GLY A 869 -14.81 -21.04 -18.74
CA GLY A 869 -15.64 -22.16 -18.27
C GLY A 869 -15.77 -22.27 -16.75
N GLN A 870 -15.43 -21.20 -16.02
CA GLN A 870 -15.56 -21.10 -14.57
C GLN A 870 -16.41 -19.88 -14.20
N ARG A 871 -17.12 -19.97 -13.08
CA ARG A 871 -17.79 -18.82 -12.48
C ARG A 871 -16.81 -18.13 -11.55
N VAL A 872 -16.56 -16.85 -11.78
CA VAL A 872 -15.65 -16.02 -11.00
C VAL A 872 -16.50 -15.12 -10.13
N PHE A 873 -16.35 -15.23 -8.81
CA PHE A 873 -16.98 -14.36 -7.84
C PHE A 873 -16.01 -13.23 -7.48
N VAL A 874 -16.55 -12.03 -7.31
CA VAL A 874 -15.79 -10.85 -6.88
C VAL A 874 -16.43 -10.25 -5.64
N SER A 875 -15.59 -10.02 -4.64
CA SER A 875 -15.96 -9.34 -3.40
C SER A 875 -15.02 -8.17 -3.14
N SER A 876 -15.44 -7.18 -2.34
CA SER A 876 -14.59 -6.07 -1.91
C SER A 876 -14.52 -5.91 -0.40
N CYS A 877 -13.46 -5.29 0.09
CA CYS A 877 -13.36 -4.80 1.46
C CYS A 877 -12.46 -3.57 1.51
N ILE A 878 -12.57 -2.75 2.56
CA ILE A 878 -11.60 -1.69 2.85
C ILE A 878 -10.56 -2.26 3.84
N VAL A 879 -9.29 -2.27 3.45
CA VAL A 879 -8.18 -2.80 4.26
C VAL A 879 -7.09 -1.74 4.31
N GLU A 880 -6.69 -1.32 5.53
CA GLU A 880 -5.75 -0.22 5.76
C GLU A 880 -6.08 1.07 4.95
N GLY A 881 -7.39 1.37 4.82
CA GLY A 881 -7.88 2.54 4.09
C GLY A 881 -7.89 2.41 2.56
N LEU A 882 -7.41 1.29 1.99
CA LEU A 882 -7.45 1.00 0.56
C LEU A 882 -8.64 0.11 0.21
N ARG A 883 -9.20 0.29 -0.99
CA ARG A 883 -10.25 -0.58 -1.52
C ARG A 883 -9.63 -1.81 -2.18
N CYS A 884 -9.88 -2.97 -1.59
CA CYS A 884 -9.40 -4.26 -2.08
C CYS A 884 -10.53 -5.01 -2.80
N TRP A 885 -10.20 -5.62 -3.94
CA TRP A 885 -11.05 -6.55 -4.68
C TRP A 885 -10.44 -7.95 -4.62
N PHE A 886 -11.28 -8.95 -4.32
CA PHE A 886 -10.87 -10.34 -4.22
C PHE A 886 -11.50 -11.18 -5.32
N ILE A 887 -10.66 -11.80 -6.14
CA ILE A 887 -11.07 -12.67 -7.26
C ILE A 887 -11.10 -14.13 -6.79
N GLU A 888 -12.25 -14.79 -6.89
CA GLU A 888 -12.47 -16.18 -6.45
C GLU A 888 -13.06 -17.05 -7.59
N PRO A 889 -12.31 -18.05 -8.12
CA PRO A 889 -12.86 -19.01 -9.06
C PRO A 889 -13.64 -20.12 -8.36
N SER A 890 -14.78 -20.51 -8.95
CA SER A 890 -15.69 -21.56 -8.43
C SER A 890 -15.06 -22.95 -8.29
N ASN A 891 -13.87 -23.18 -8.85
CA ASN A 891 -13.12 -24.44 -8.73
C ASN A 891 -12.25 -24.54 -7.47
N GLY A 892 -12.13 -23.46 -6.68
CA GLY A 892 -11.30 -23.44 -5.47
C GLY A 892 -9.78 -23.35 -5.72
N MET A 893 -9.33 -22.80 -6.85
CA MET A 893 -7.89 -22.68 -7.19
C MET A 893 -7.03 -21.97 -6.10
N PHE A 894 -7.65 -21.02 -5.39
CA PHE A 894 -7.05 -20.24 -4.28
C PHE A 894 -7.54 -20.68 -2.89
N ALA A 895 -8.22 -21.82 -2.78
CA ALA A 895 -8.59 -22.45 -1.51
C ALA A 895 -7.33 -23.08 -0.85
N THR A 896 -6.42 -22.22 -0.40
CA THR A 896 -5.08 -22.57 0.07
C THR A 896 -4.78 -21.93 1.41
N SER A 897 -4.06 -22.65 2.28
CA SER A 897 -3.59 -22.16 3.58
C SER A 897 -2.36 -21.26 3.50
N THR A 898 -1.77 -21.10 2.31
CA THR A 898 -0.60 -20.26 2.02
C THR A 898 -0.77 -19.54 0.68
N VAL A 899 -0.12 -18.39 0.52
CA VAL A 899 -0.08 -17.61 -0.74
C VAL A 899 0.60 -18.40 -1.87
N TYR A 900 1.74 -19.03 -1.56
CA TYR A 900 2.55 -19.83 -2.48
C TYR A 900 2.51 -21.32 -2.09
N GLN A 901 2.47 -22.20 -3.09
CA GLN A 901 2.48 -23.66 -2.97
C GLN A 901 3.52 -24.36 -3.87
N GLY A 902 4.26 -23.62 -4.68
CA GLY A 902 5.37 -24.12 -5.50
C GLY A 902 4.97 -24.36 -6.96
N ALA A 903 5.13 -25.59 -7.45
CA ALA A 903 5.13 -25.90 -8.89
C ALA A 903 3.82 -25.54 -9.63
N SER A 904 2.68 -25.44 -8.93
CA SER A 904 1.41 -25.02 -9.52
C SER A 904 1.29 -23.51 -9.76
N ASP A 905 2.10 -22.71 -9.08
CA ASP A 905 1.76 -21.31 -8.82
C ASP A 905 1.81 -20.45 -10.09
N ALA A 906 2.71 -20.76 -11.03
CA ALA A 906 2.77 -20.08 -12.33
C ALA A 906 1.42 -20.13 -13.07
N ALA A 907 0.77 -21.31 -13.13
CA ALA A 907 -0.53 -21.46 -13.78
C ALA A 907 -1.66 -20.76 -13.01
N LYS A 908 -1.61 -20.78 -11.67
CA LYS A 908 -2.59 -20.07 -10.83
C LYS A 908 -2.52 -18.55 -11.02
N PHE A 909 -1.31 -18.01 -10.97
CA PHE A 909 -1.07 -16.57 -11.09
C PHE A 909 -1.23 -16.06 -12.53
N SER A 910 -0.96 -16.89 -13.54
CA SER A 910 -1.39 -16.66 -14.94
C SER A 910 -2.91 -16.51 -15.04
N TRP A 911 -3.67 -17.46 -14.48
CA TRP A 911 -5.13 -17.40 -14.49
C TRP A 911 -5.65 -16.15 -13.77
N PHE A 912 -5.13 -15.86 -12.56
CA PHE A 912 -5.50 -14.66 -11.80
C PHE A 912 -5.18 -13.36 -12.54
N SER A 913 -3.99 -13.25 -13.14
CA SER A 913 -3.58 -12.07 -13.93
C SER A 913 -4.58 -11.74 -15.03
N ARG A 914 -5.11 -12.77 -15.70
CA ARG A 914 -6.08 -12.63 -16.79
C ARG A 914 -7.50 -12.39 -16.25
N ALA A 915 -7.90 -13.05 -15.17
CA ALA A 915 -9.18 -12.82 -14.50
C ALA A 915 -9.30 -11.41 -13.88
N ALA A 916 -8.20 -10.82 -13.42
CA ALA A 916 -8.14 -9.43 -12.94
C ALA A 916 -8.39 -8.43 -14.09
N LEU A 917 -7.83 -8.67 -15.27
CA LEU A 917 -8.11 -7.87 -16.47
C LEU A 917 -9.55 -8.05 -16.96
N GLU A 918 -10.08 -9.28 -16.93
CA GLU A 918 -11.49 -9.56 -17.24
C GLU A 918 -12.43 -8.80 -16.28
N PHE A 919 -12.15 -8.78 -14.97
CA PHE A 919 -12.91 -8.01 -13.99
C PHE A 919 -12.91 -6.51 -14.29
N LEU A 920 -11.74 -5.93 -14.62
CA LEU A 920 -11.64 -4.52 -15.01
C LEU A 920 -12.49 -4.24 -16.27
N LEU A 921 -12.40 -5.10 -17.29
CA LEU A 921 -13.17 -4.98 -18.53
C LEU A 921 -14.68 -5.09 -18.29
N ARG A 922 -15.12 -6.14 -17.60
CA ARG A 922 -16.55 -6.40 -17.31
C ARG A 922 -17.19 -5.29 -16.50
N THR A 923 -16.45 -4.70 -15.58
CA THR A 923 -16.94 -3.59 -14.74
C THR A 923 -16.60 -2.20 -15.29
N GLN A 924 -16.08 -2.12 -16.52
CA GLN A 924 -15.76 -0.87 -17.23
C GLN A 924 -14.81 0.06 -16.46
N ARG A 925 -13.92 -0.52 -15.63
CA ARG A 925 -12.91 0.22 -14.87
C ARG A 925 -11.75 0.59 -15.79
N GLN A 926 -11.58 1.89 -15.99
CA GLN A 926 -10.50 2.49 -16.79
C GLN A 926 -9.50 3.20 -15.86
N PRO A 927 -8.60 2.47 -15.16
CA PRO A 927 -7.49 3.10 -14.47
C PRO A 927 -6.56 3.82 -15.45
N ASP A 928 -5.89 4.86 -14.96
CA ASP A 928 -4.76 5.48 -15.65
C ASP A 928 -3.56 4.52 -15.67
N ILE A 929 -3.31 3.84 -14.54
CA ILE A 929 -2.19 2.92 -14.34
C ILE A 929 -2.69 1.57 -13.82
N ILE A 930 -2.27 0.49 -14.47
CA ILE A 930 -2.25 -0.86 -13.89
C ILE A 930 -0.82 -1.11 -13.39
N HIS A 931 -0.67 -1.21 -12.07
CA HIS A 931 0.61 -1.41 -11.40
C HIS A 931 0.74 -2.87 -10.95
N CYS A 932 1.57 -3.62 -11.66
CA CYS A 932 1.80 -5.05 -11.45
C CYS A 932 2.95 -5.27 -10.45
N HIS A 933 2.72 -6.13 -9.46
CA HIS A 933 3.68 -6.49 -8.43
C HIS A 933 4.23 -7.92 -8.61
N ASP A 934 5.54 -7.99 -8.92
CA ASP A 934 6.37 -9.20 -9.02
C ASP A 934 5.87 -10.27 -10.03
N TRP A 935 6.64 -11.34 -10.21
CA TRP A 935 6.40 -12.39 -11.20
C TRP A 935 4.99 -12.99 -11.19
N SER A 936 4.32 -12.99 -10.03
CA SER A 936 2.93 -13.44 -9.86
C SER A 936 1.88 -12.59 -10.59
N THR A 937 2.27 -11.46 -11.18
CA THR A 937 1.40 -10.60 -11.99
C THR A 937 2.03 -10.18 -13.32
N ALA A 938 3.15 -10.79 -13.69
CA ALA A 938 3.88 -10.50 -14.93
C ALA A 938 3.02 -10.66 -16.19
N GLU A 939 2.12 -11.64 -16.21
CA GLU A 939 1.24 -11.89 -17.35
C GLU A 939 0.22 -10.78 -17.61
N VAL A 940 -0.11 -9.94 -16.61
CA VAL A 940 -1.01 -8.79 -16.79
C VAL A 940 -0.47 -7.87 -17.89
N ALA A 941 0.85 -7.62 -17.91
CA ALA A 941 1.45 -6.68 -18.87
C ALA A 941 1.28 -7.10 -20.33
N LYS A 942 1.54 -8.38 -20.62
CA LYS A 942 1.34 -8.94 -21.96
C LYS A 942 -0.14 -9.03 -22.34
N ASN A 943 -0.94 -9.66 -21.48
CA ASN A 943 -2.36 -9.89 -21.77
C ASN A 943 -3.13 -8.58 -21.93
N TYR A 944 -2.78 -7.52 -21.19
CA TYR A 944 -3.36 -6.20 -21.38
C TYR A 944 -3.26 -5.76 -22.85
N TRP A 945 -2.03 -5.71 -23.40
CA TRP A 945 -1.81 -5.25 -24.78
C TRP A 945 -2.36 -6.20 -25.84
N THR A 946 -2.25 -7.52 -25.66
CA THR A 946 -2.66 -8.47 -26.71
C THR A 946 -4.14 -8.81 -26.70
N ASN A 947 -4.79 -8.80 -25.53
CA ASN A 947 -6.11 -9.44 -25.33
C ASN A 947 -7.18 -8.51 -24.75
N TYR A 948 -6.83 -7.35 -24.17
CA TYR A 948 -7.80 -6.49 -23.46
C TYR A 948 -7.85 -5.04 -23.95
N HIS A 949 -6.71 -4.47 -24.36
CA HIS A 949 -6.61 -3.08 -24.79
C HIS A 949 -7.53 -2.77 -25.98
N MET A 950 -7.50 -3.63 -27.01
CA MET A 950 -8.33 -3.50 -28.21
C MET A 950 -9.82 -3.84 -28.00
N TYR A 951 -10.18 -4.46 -26.87
CA TYR A 951 -11.51 -5.02 -26.62
C TYR A 951 -12.30 -4.30 -25.51
N GLY A 952 -11.74 -3.23 -24.94
CA GLY A 952 -12.47 -2.35 -24.05
C GLY A 952 -11.66 -1.72 -22.93
N LEU A 953 -10.43 -2.17 -22.65
CA LEU A 953 -9.54 -1.49 -21.68
C LEU A 953 -8.55 -0.58 -22.41
N TRP A 954 -9.04 0.46 -23.09
CA TRP A 954 -8.20 1.31 -23.95
C TRP A 954 -7.38 2.37 -23.18
N LYS A 955 -7.78 2.75 -21.96
CA LYS A 955 -7.14 3.84 -21.21
C LYS A 955 -5.79 3.47 -20.54
N PRO A 956 -5.66 2.32 -19.83
CA PRO A 956 -4.54 2.12 -18.92
C PRO A 956 -3.15 2.11 -19.55
N LYS A 957 -2.15 2.43 -18.74
CA LYS A 957 -0.74 2.09 -18.98
C LYS A 957 -0.29 1.05 -17.97
N VAL A 958 0.67 0.20 -18.36
CA VAL A 958 1.19 -0.85 -17.47
C VAL A 958 2.55 -0.46 -16.92
N ILE A 959 2.65 -0.53 -15.60
CA ILE A 959 3.90 -0.42 -14.85
C ILE A 959 4.12 -1.70 -14.06
N PHE A 960 5.36 -2.16 -14.00
CA PHE A 960 5.74 -3.38 -13.28
C PHE A 960 6.79 -3.07 -12.21
N THR A 961 6.67 -3.63 -11.01
CA THR A 961 7.71 -3.57 -9.97
C THR A 961 8.30 -4.95 -9.70
N ILE A 962 9.63 -5.05 -9.87
CA ILE A 962 10.44 -6.20 -9.46
C ILE A 962 10.75 -6.08 -7.97
N HIS A 963 10.23 -7.01 -7.17
CA HIS A 963 10.55 -7.10 -5.73
C HIS A 963 11.69 -8.07 -5.45
N ASN A 964 11.83 -9.15 -6.23
CA ASN A 964 12.98 -10.05 -6.16
C ASN A 964 13.19 -10.82 -7.48
N LEU A 965 14.23 -10.46 -8.24
CA LEU A 965 14.49 -11.04 -9.57
C LEU A 965 14.80 -12.55 -9.56
N ASN A 966 15.13 -13.15 -8.40
CA ASN A 966 15.40 -14.58 -8.30
C ASN A 966 14.16 -15.47 -8.49
N TYR A 967 12.95 -14.89 -8.52
CA TYR A 967 11.72 -15.61 -8.81
C TYR A 967 11.16 -15.16 -10.16
N GLY A 968 10.84 -16.12 -11.03
CA GLY A 968 10.13 -15.84 -12.28
C GLY A 968 10.86 -14.92 -13.29
N ALA A 969 12.20 -14.84 -13.25
CA ALA A 969 12.99 -13.95 -14.11
C ALA A 969 12.59 -13.94 -15.61
N ALA A 970 12.21 -15.09 -16.18
CA ALA A 970 11.73 -15.16 -17.57
C ALA A 970 10.40 -14.40 -17.78
N ALA A 971 9.43 -14.57 -16.87
CA ALA A 971 8.16 -13.85 -16.90
C ALA A 971 8.35 -12.36 -16.61
N ILE A 972 9.26 -12.01 -15.68
CA ILE A 972 9.67 -10.62 -15.42
C ILE A 972 10.25 -9.97 -16.68
N GLY A 973 11.10 -10.67 -17.44
CA GLY A 973 11.67 -10.15 -18.68
C GLY A 973 10.62 -9.93 -19.78
N GLU A 974 9.61 -10.79 -19.87
CA GLU A 974 8.47 -10.57 -20.76
C GLU A 974 7.62 -9.37 -20.29
N ALA A 975 7.33 -9.25 -18.99
CA ALA A 975 6.60 -8.10 -18.45
C ALA A 975 7.34 -6.77 -18.66
N ALA A 976 8.67 -6.75 -18.51
CA ALA A 976 9.51 -5.58 -18.78
C ALA A 976 9.46 -5.11 -20.24
N TYR A 977 9.27 -6.04 -21.19
CA TYR A 977 9.07 -5.71 -22.59
C TYR A 977 7.71 -5.02 -22.83
N TYR A 978 6.62 -5.55 -22.27
CA TYR A 978 5.27 -5.03 -22.46
C TYR A 978 4.90 -3.81 -21.58
N SER A 979 5.64 -3.55 -20.50
CA SER A 979 5.41 -2.38 -19.64
C SER A 979 5.90 -1.09 -20.32
N GLN A 980 5.22 0.03 -20.07
CA GLN A 980 5.68 1.37 -20.48
C GLN A 980 6.98 1.73 -19.74
N ARG A 981 6.93 1.57 -18.41
CA ARG A 981 8.04 1.73 -17.48
C ARG A 981 8.02 0.56 -16.52
N PHE A 982 9.16 0.17 -15.97
CA PHE A 982 9.21 -0.75 -14.85
C PHE A 982 10.24 -0.30 -13.84
N THR A 983 10.10 -0.75 -12.60
CA THR A 983 10.92 -0.31 -11.49
C THR A 983 11.33 -1.48 -10.61
N THR A 984 12.33 -1.25 -9.77
CA THR A 984 12.67 -2.15 -8.67
C THR A 984 12.94 -1.33 -7.42
N VAL A 985 12.95 -2.02 -6.28
CA VAL A 985 12.78 -1.44 -4.95
C VAL A 985 14.01 -0.72 -4.37
N SER A 986 15.05 -0.47 -5.17
CA SER A 986 16.14 0.48 -4.86
C SER A 986 17.00 0.87 -6.09
N PRO A 987 17.61 2.08 -6.11
CA PRO A 987 18.58 2.52 -7.12
C PRO A 987 19.80 1.59 -7.32
N SER A 988 20.46 1.19 -6.23
CA SER A 988 21.63 0.32 -6.30
C SER A 988 21.26 -1.07 -6.81
N TYR A 989 20.11 -1.62 -6.41
CA TYR A 989 19.66 -2.92 -6.95
C TYR A 989 19.28 -2.82 -8.43
N ALA A 990 18.70 -1.71 -8.89
CA ALA A 990 18.44 -1.47 -10.31
C ALA A 990 19.74 -1.52 -11.14
N ALA A 991 20.82 -0.93 -10.62
CA ALA A 991 22.15 -1.02 -11.23
C ALA A 991 22.75 -2.44 -11.18
N GLU A 992 22.60 -3.15 -10.05
CA GLU A 992 23.05 -4.55 -9.89
C GLU A 992 22.35 -5.50 -10.89
N ILE A 993 21.04 -5.35 -11.12
CA ILE A 993 20.27 -6.23 -12.02
C ILE A 993 20.22 -5.76 -13.48
N GLY A 994 20.63 -4.53 -13.79
CA GLY A 994 20.51 -3.95 -15.14
C GLY A 994 21.22 -4.76 -16.23
N GLY A 995 22.30 -5.47 -15.88
CA GLY A 995 23.02 -6.38 -16.78
C GLY A 995 22.46 -7.81 -16.88
N HIS A 996 21.42 -8.17 -16.12
CA HIS A 996 20.84 -9.51 -16.13
C HIS A 996 20.14 -9.80 -17.48
N PRO A 997 20.26 -11.01 -18.08
CA PRO A 997 19.72 -11.27 -19.42
C PRO A 997 18.22 -11.00 -19.61
N ALA A 998 17.41 -11.16 -18.56
CA ALA A 998 15.97 -10.85 -18.59
C ALA A 998 15.67 -9.32 -18.62
N ILE A 999 16.62 -8.49 -18.19
CA ILE A 999 16.44 -7.06 -17.95
C ILE A 999 17.20 -6.20 -18.97
N ALA A 1000 18.39 -6.65 -19.40
CA ALA A 1000 19.34 -5.85 -20.17
C ALA A 1000 18.76 -5.19 -21.43
N SER A 1001 17.92 -5.92 -22.19
CA SER A 1001 17.25 -5.41 -23.39
C SER A 1001 16.23 -4.30 -23.13
N ASN A 1002 15.70 -4.21 -21.90
CA ASN A 1002 14.74 -3.20 -21.47
C ASN A 1002 15.33 -2.26 -20.40
N SER A 1003 16.64 -2.28 -20.17
CA SER A 1003 17.31 -1.51 -19.10
C SER A 1003 17.03 0.00 -19.14
N GLY A 1004 16.85 0.59 -20.32
CA GLY A 1004 16.43 1.99 -20.48
C GLY A 1004 15.00 2.33 -20.02
N LYS A 1005 14.19 1.32 -19.65
CA LYS A 1005 12.89 1.49 -18.99
C LYS A 1005 12.92 1.20 -17.48
N LEU A 1006 14.05 0.72 -16.94
CA LEU A 1006 14.18 0.33 -15.53
C LEU A 1006 14.52 1.54 -14.66
N PHE A 1007 13.71 1.76 -13.64
CA PHE A 1007 13.97 2.72 -12.57
C PHE A 1007 14.27 1.97 -11.26
N GLY A 1008 15.00 2.61 -10.35
CA GLY A 1008 15.16 2.12 -8.98
C GLY A 1008 14.54 3.12 -8.02
N ILE A 1009 13.45 2.75 -7.36
CA ILE A 1009 12.77 3.58 -6.37
C ILE A 1009 12.87 2.86 -5.03
N ARG A 1010 13.55 3.50 -4.06
CA ARG A 1010 13.75 2.95 -2.72
C ARG A 1010 12.40 2.80 -2.00
N ASN A 1011 12.12 1.68 -1.36
CA ASN A 1011 10.94 1.56 -0.50
C ASN A 1011 11.00 2.52 0.71
N GLY A 1012 9.85 2.76 1.32
CA GLY A 1012 9.72 3.24 2.69
C GLY A 1012 9.21 2.16 3.66
N ILE A 1013 9.00 2.53 4.92
CA ILE A 1013 8.26 1.76 5.93
C ILE A 1013 6.93 2.43 6.27
N ASP A 1014 5.94 1.65 6.69
CA ASP A 1014 4.72 2.20 7.30
C ASP A 1014 5.04 2.66 8.73
N ILE A 1015 5.03 3.97 8.95
CA ILE A 1015 5.37 4.60 10.23
C ILE A 1015 4.21 4.64 11.23
N ASP A 1016 2.99 4.25 10.84
CA ASP A 1016 1.88 4.05 11.78
C ASP A 1016 1.98 2.66 12.42
N ILE A 1017 2.39 1.65 11.65
CA ILE A 1017 2.69 0.29 12.14
C ILE A 1017 4.00 0.29 12.94
N TRP A 1018 5.07 0.86 12.39
CA TRP A 1018 6.40 0.85 13.01
C TRP A 1018 6.66 2.13 13.81
N ASN A 1019 5.90 2.34 14.89
CA ASN A 1019 6.00 3.55 15.71
C ASN A 1019 6.36 3.27 17.19
N PRO A 1020 7.61 3.50 17.65
CA PRO A 1020 7.98 3.24 19.05
C PRO A 1020 7.21 4.09 20.07
N GLU A 1021 6.56 5.19 19.66
CA GLU A 1021 5.74 6.02 20.55
C GLU A 1021 4.36 5.38 20.87
N THR A 1022 3.78 4.64 19.91
CA THR A 1022 2.41 4.09 19.99
C THR A 1022 2.33 2.59 19.80
N ASP A 1023 3.46 1.89 19.69
CA ASP A 1023 3.52 0.44 19.52
C ASP A 1023 3.05 -0.28 20.79
N GLN A 1024 1.90 -0.95 20.65
CA GLN A 1024 1.23 -1.74 21.69
C GLN A 1024 2.03 -2.98 22.16
N PHE A 1025 3.05 -3.41 21.41
CA PHE A 1025 3.89 -4.54 21.79
C PHE A 1025 5.04 -4.13 22.73
N LEU A 1026 5.23 -2.83 22.97
CA LEU A 1026 6.27 -2.32 23.86
C LEU A 1026 5.76 -2.15 25.31
N PRO A 1027 6.61 -2.38 26.32
CA PRO A 1027 6.26 -2.12 27.72
C PRO A 1027 6.18 -0.63 28.07
N LYS A 1028 6.80 0.23 27.24
CA LYS A 1028 6.83 1.69 27.35
C LYS A 1028 7.13 2.27 25.96
N GLY A 1029 6.25 3.13 25.45
CA GLY A 1029 6.50 3.87 24.21
C GLY A 1029 7.53 4.99 24.41
N TYR A 1030 8.25 5.37 23.35
CA TYR A 1030 9.33 6.36 23.40
C TYR A 1030 9.58 7.10 22.07
N THR A 1031 10.04 8.34 22.20
CA THR A 1031 10.58 9.20 21.13
C THR A 1031 12.11 9.09 21.06
N ALA A 1032 12.76 9.80 20.14
CA ALA A 1032 14.23 9.93 20.12
C ALA A 1032 14.79 10.51 21.44
N GLU A 1033 14.14 11.53 22.02
CA GLU A 1033 14.56 12.17 23.29
C GLU A 1033 14.45 11.24 24.51
N THR A 1034 13.64 10.18 24.41
CA THR A 1034 13.36 9.24 25.51
C THR A 1034 13.85 7.83 25.19
N VAL A 1035 14.73 7.70 24.19
CA VAL A 1035 15.21 6.42 23.65
C VAL A 1035 15.92 5.57 24.70
N GLU A 1036 16.74 6.16 25.59
CA GLU A 1036 17.43 5.41 26.65
C GLU A 1036 16.43 4.69 27.57
N ASP A 1037 15.42 5.42 28.04
CA ASP A 1037 14.35 4.93 28.90
C ASP A 1037 13.49 3.84 28.24
N GLY A 1038 13.13 4.07 26.97
CA GLY A 1038 12.33 3.15 26.17
C GLY A 1038 13.05 1.85 25.85
N LYS A 1039 14.28 1.94 25.31
CA LYS A 1039 15.12 0.79 25.01
C LYS A 1039 15.52 0.03 26.28
N ALA A 1040 15.72 0.69 27.42
CA ALA A 1040 15.97 0.02 28.70
C ALA A 1040 14.76 -0.84 29.14
N ALA A 1041 13.54 -0.31 29.04
CA ALA A 1041 12.31 -1.05 29.34
C ALA A 1041 12.10 -2.22 28.37
N ALA A 1042 12.29 -2.00 27.07
CA ALA A 1042 12.21 -3.05 26.04
C ALA A 1042 13.27 -4.14 26.25
N ARG A 1043 14.52 -3.78 26.54
CA ARG A 1043 15.62 -4.71 26.84
C ARG A 1043 15.30 -5.60 28.05
N LYS A 1044 14.72 -5.03 29.11
CA LYS A 1044 14.27 -5.80 30.27
C LYS A 1044 13.18 -6.81 29.87
N ALA A 1045 12.13 -6.36 29.20
CA ALA A 1045 11.03 -7.22 28.76
C ALA A 1045 11.50 -8.32 27.78
N LEU A 1046 12.42 -8.00 26.86
CA LEU A 1046 12.99 -9.01 25.94
C LEU A 1046 13.78 -10.05 26.71
N ARG A 1047 14.72 -9.64 27.58
CA ARG A 1047 15.53 -10.57 28.38
C ARG A 1047 14.67 -11.55 29.16
N GLN A 1048 13.60 -11.05 29.79
CA GLN A 1048 12.62 -11.88 30.50
C GLN A 1048 11.84 -12.83 29.57
N ARG A 1049 11.42 -12.35 28.38
CA ARG A 1049 10.65 -13.15 27.40
C ARG A 1049 11.46 -14.29 26.78
N VAL A 1050 12.75 -14.09 26.52
CA VAL A 1050 13.61 -15.09 25.85
C VAL A 1050 14.61 -15.81 26.78
N GLY A 1051 14.59 -15.52 28.09
CA GLY A 1051 15.41 -16.21 29.09
C GLY A 1051 16.88 -15.78 29.15
N LEU A 1052 17.21 -14.58 28.65
CA LEU A 1052 18.55 -14.00 28.80
C LEU A 1052 18.75 -13.44 30.21
N THR A 1053 19.97 -13.51 30.73
CA THR A 1053 20.27 -12.98 32.07
C THR A 1053 20.25 -11.44 32.13
N GLU A 1054 19.68 -10.89 33.20
CA GLU A 1054 19.71 -9.45 33.54
C GLU A 1054 21.07 -9.05 34.17
N TRP A 1055 22.21 -9.40 33.55
CA TRP A 1055 23.54 -9.12 34.11
C TRP A 1055 24.35 -8.12 33.27
N GLY A 1056 24.43 -6.89 33.78
CA GLY A 1056 25.32 -5.82 33.30
C GLY A 1056 24.82 -5.01 32.10
N ASP A 1057 25.55 -3.94 31.80
CA ASP A 1057 25.39 -3.08 30.63
C ASP A 1057 26.12 -3.66 29.41
N LYS A 1058 25.65 -4.83 28.97
CA LYS A 1058 26.10 -5.49 27.73
C LYS A 1058 25.28 -5.02 26.53
N PRO A 1059 25.90 -4.78 25.36
CA PRO A 1059 25.18 -4.51 24.12
C PRO A 1059 24.37 -5.74 23.70
N LEU A 1060 23.23 -5.49 23.06
CA LEU A 1060 22.35 -6.54 22.54
C LEU A 1060 22.29 -6.48 21.00
N VAL A 1061 22.79 -7.52 20.34
CA VAL A 1061 22.79 -7.66 18.87
C VAL A 1061 21.58 -8.51 18.46
N GLY A 1062 20.74 -8.00 17.58
CA GLY A 1062 19.54 -8.67 17.08
C GLY A 1062 19.61 -9.06 15.61
N VAL A 1063 18.96 -10.16 15.25
CA VAL A 1063 18.75 -10.63 13.88
C VAL A 1063 17.26 -10.97 13.71
N VAL A 1064 16.58 -10.30 12.78
CA VAL A 1064 15.18 -10.57 12.42
C VAL A 1064 15.08 -10.85 10.93
N THR A 1065 15.07 -12.13 10.54
CA THR A 1065 15.02 -12.55 9.14
C THR A 1065 14.67 -14.03 8.96
N ARG A 1066 14.11 -14.40 7.81
CA ARG A 1066 14.10 -15.82 7.37
C ARG A 1066 15.54 -16.33 7.19
N LEU A 1067 15.79 -17.57 7.59
CA LEU A 1067 17.11 -18.21 7.47
C LEU A 1067 17.23 -18.93 6.12
N THR A 1068 17.65 -18.16 5.10
CA THR A 1068 17.88 -18.66 3.74
C THR A 1068 19.24 -18.18 3.22
N LYS A 1069 19.80 -18.87 2.20
CA LYS A 1069 21.10 -18.50 1.60
C LYS A 1069 21.20 -17.03 1.17
N GLN A 1070 20.09 -16.42 0.72
CA GLN A 1070 20.02 -14.98 0.41
C GLN A 1070 20.43 -14.11 1.59
N LYS A 1071 20.04 -14.50 2.81
CA LYS A 1071 20.21 -13.71 4.04
C LYS A 1071 21.55 -13.94 4.73
N GLY A 1072 22.46 -14.67 4.09
CA GLY A 1072 23.82 -14.92 4.61
C GLY A 1072 23.82 -15.79 5.86
N THR A 1073 23.18 -16.96 5.83
CA THR A 1073 23.05 -17.85 7.00
C THR A 1073 24.37 -18.18 7.68
N HIS A 1074 25.47 -18.33 6.93
CA HIS A 1074 26.81 -18.52 7.48
C HIS A 1074 27.34 -17.28 8.21
N LEU A 1075 27.08 -16.07 7.68
CA LEU A 1075 27.40 -14.81 8.36
C LEU A 1075 26.54 -14.59 9.61
N ILE A 1076 25.25 -14.97 9.57
CA ILE A 1076 24.39 -14.94 10.77
C ILE A 1076 24.93 -15.90 11.84
N ALA A 1077 25.30 -17.13 11.47
CA ALA A 1077 25.90 -18.11 12.38
C ALA A 1077 27.20 -17.58 13.02
N HIS A 1078 28.10 -17.02 12.21
CA HIS A 1078 29.33 -16.38 12.70
C HIS A 1078 29.06 -15.18 13.60
N SER A 1079 28.05 -14.36 13.28
CA SER A 1079 27.71 -13.18 14.09
C SER A 1079 27.29 -13.51 15.52
N ALA A 1080 26.63 -14.65 15.72
CA ALA A 1080 26.28 -15.12 17.06
C ALA A 1080 27.55 -15.36 17.87
N PHE A 1081 28.49 -16.16 17.33
CA PHE A 1081 29.82 -16.38 17.89
C PHE A 1081 30.54 -15.06 18.16
N ARG A 1082 30.61 -14.15 17.17
CA ARG A 1082 31.34 -12.90 17.29
C ARG A 1082 30.77 -11.96 18.36
N ALA A 1083 29.45 -11.89 18.49
CA ALA A 1083 28.80 -11.11 19.54
C ALA A 1083 29.23 -11.60 20.94
N MET A 1084 29.21 -12.92 21.17
CA MET A 1084 29.58 -13.51 22.47
C MET A 1084 31.08 -13.42 22.77
N ASP A 1085 31.96 -13.63 21.78
CA ASP A 1085 33.41 -13.41 21.89
C ASP A 1085 33.73 -11.97 22.35
N ARG A 1086 32.90 -11.02 21.91
CA ARG A 1086 32.96 -9.59 22.26
C ARG A 1086 32.11 -9.21 23.48
N GLY A 1087 31.65 -10.18 24.26
CA GLY A 1087 30.91 -9.98 25.52
C GLY A 1087 29.47 -9.46 25.38
N ALA A 1088 28.97 -9.32 24.15
CA ALA A 1088 27.60 -8.93 23.86
C ALA A 1088 26.60 -10.07 24.10
N GLN A 1089 25.32 -9.74 24.15
CA GLN A 1089 24.22 -10.71 24.06
C GLN A 1089 23.68 -10.76 22.63
N PHE A 1090 23.12 -11.91 22.22
CA PHE A 1090 22.61 -12.14 20.87
C PHE A 1090 21.16 -12.65 20.87
N VAL A 1091 20.32 -12.13 19.97
CA VAL A 1091 18.94 -12.61 19.78
C VAL A 1091 18.66 -12.80 18.30
N LEU A 1092 18.13 -13.98 17.94
CA LEU A 1092 17.70 -14.30 16.59
C LEU A 1092 16.23 -14.68 16.57
N LEU A 1093 15.46 -14.05 15.67
CA LEU A 1093 14.09 -14.42 15.32
C LEU A 1093 14.03 -14.73 13.82
N GLY A 1094 13.68 -15.97 13.47
CA GLY A 1094 13.69 -16.39 12.07
C GLY A 1094 13.38 -17.86 11.84
N SER A 1095 12.46 -18.16 10.92
CA SER A 1095 12.22 -19.53 10.46
C SER A 1095 13.24 -19.98 9.41
N ALA A 1096 13.68 -21.25 9.50
CA ALA A 1096 14.52 -21.89 8.49
C ALA A 1096 13.70 -22.89 7.65
N PRO A 1097 13.36 -22.58 6.38
CA PRO A 1097 12.62 -23.50 5.52
C PRO A 1097 13.48 -24.66 4.98
N ASP A 1098 14.81 -24.54 4.99
CA ASP A 1098 15.73 -25.65 4.67
C ASP A 1098 16.05 -26.45 5.95
N PRO A 1099 15.70 -27.75 6.04
CA PRO A 1099 15.97 -28.57 7.22
C PRO A 1099 17.46 -28.67 7.59
N LYS A 1100 18.38 -28.47 6.63
CA LYS A 1100 19.82 -28.45 6.93
C LYS A 1100 20.22 -27.19 7.69
N VAL A 1101 19.69 -26.04 7.27
CA VAL A 1101 19.88 -24.76 7.96
C VAL A 1101 19.20 -24.79 9.33
N GLN A 1102 18.00 -25.37 9.44
CA GLN A 1102 17.36 -25.57 10.74
C GLN A 1102 18.26 -26.38 11.68
N ALA A 1103 18.79 -27.52 11.24
CA ALA A 1103 19.66 -28.37 12.07
C ALA A 1103 20.99 -27.70 12.47
N GLU A 1104 21.57 -26.89 11.58
CA GLU A 1104 22.75 -26.06 11.89
C GLU A 1104 22.45 -25.04 12.99
N PHE A 1105 21.34 -24.32 12.88
CA PHE A 1105 20.91 -23.32 13.86
C PHE A 1105 20.40 -23.94 15.17
N ASP A 1106 19.79 -25.13 15.13
CA ASP A 1106 19.46 -25.91 16.33
C ASP A 1106 20.74 -26.31 17.09
N SER A 1107 21.83 -26.62 16.37
CA SER A 1107 23.13 -26.90 16.98
C SER A 1107 23.76 -25.65 17.59
N LEU A 1108 23.64 -24.48 16.94
CA LEU A 1108 24.07 -23.19 17.52
C LEU A 1108 23.26 -22.84 18.78
N ALA A 1109 21.94 -23.07 18.76
CA ALA A 1109 21.07 -22.87 19.91
C ALA A 1109 21.42 -23.81 21.08
N GLN A 1110 21.83 -25.05 20.80
CA GLN A 1110 22.32 -25.97 21.84
C GLN A 1110 23.71 -25.59 22.37
N GLN A 1111 24.58 -25.04 21.52
CA GLN A 1111 25.94 -24.66 21.90
C GLN A 1111 26.00 -23.35 22.69
N TYR A 1112 25.15 -22.39 22.36
CA TYR A 1112 25.24 -21.01 22.82
C TYR A 1112 23.99 -20.48 23.54
N GLY A 1113 22.86 -21.18 23.42
CA GLY A 1113 21.58 -20.76 23.99
C GLY A 1113 21.59 -20.75 25.53
N GLY A 1114 20.84 -19.81 26.11
CA GLY A 1114 20.74 -19.61 27.55
C GLY A 1114 21.09 -18.16 27.91
N ASP A 1115 21.91 -17.98 28.95
CA ASP A 1115 22.15 -16.68 29.61
C ASP A 1115 22.59 -15.53 28.69
N ASN A 1116 23.24 -15.81 27.56
CA ASN A 1116 23.83 -14.81 26.65
C ASN A 1116 23.30 -14.84 25.20
N ALA A 1117 22.64 -15.90 24.76
CA ALA A 1117 22.06 -15.95 23.42
C ALA A 1117 20.68 -16.64 23.39
N ALA A 1118 19.79 -16.13 22.54
CA ALA A 1118 18.47 -16.69 22.30
C ALA A 1118 18.20 -16.88 20.81
N PHE A 1119 17.62 -18.04 20.45
CA PHE A 1119 17.30 -18.41 19.07
C PHE A 1119 15.83 -18.82 19.00
N CYS A 1120 15.04 -18.08 18.22
CA CYS A 1120 13.59 -18.20 18.13
C CYS A 1120 13.18 -18.56 16.70
N PHE A 1121 12.96 -19.84 16.44
CA PHE A 1121 12.69 -20.37 15.09
C PHE A 1121 11.20 -20.31 14.70
N ALA A 1122 10.61 -19.12 14.77
CA ALA A 1122 9.18 -18.89 14.54
C ALA A 1122 8.91 -17.59 13.78
N PHE A 1123 7.67 -17.39 13.37
CA PHE A 1123 7.11 -16.07 13.10
C PHE A 1123 6.36 -15.60 14.35
N ASP A 1124 6.81 -14.50 14.95
CA ASP A 1124 6.25 -13.91 16.18
C ASP A 1124 6.35 -12.39 16.06
N GLU A 1125 5.28 -11.74 15.61
CA GLU A 1125 5.27 -10.30 15.37
C GLU A 1125 5.44 -9.47 16.66
N PRO A 1126 4.76 -9.76 17.79
CA PRO A 1126 5.05 -9.08 19.05
C PRO A 1126 6.52 -9.23 19.52
N LEU A 1127 7.22 -10.29 19.12
CA LEU A 1127 8.65 -10.45 19.43
C LEU A 1127 9.54 -9.67 18.45
N SER A 1128 9.15 -9.53 17.18
CA SER A 1128 9.92 -8.77 16.18
C SER A 1128 10.04 -7.29 16.60
N HIS A 1129 8.91 -6.66 16.92
CA HIS A 1129 8.82 -5.31 17.49
C HIS A 1129 9.69 -5.14 18.75
N LEU A 1130 9.56 -6.07 19.70
CA LEU A 1130 10.32 -6.02 20.95
C LEU A 1130 11.84 -6.19 20.72
N ILE A 1131 12.28 -6.97 19.72
CA ILE A 1131 13.69 -7.08 19.32
C ILE A 1131 14.19 -5.76 18.73
N TYR A 1132 13.48 -5.13 17.80
CA TYR A 1132 13.88 -3.82 17.25
C TYR A 1132 13.99 -2.76 18.36
N ALA A 1133 13.06 -2.76 19.32
CA ALA A 1133 13.12 -1.84 20.45
C ALA A 1133 14.26 -2.15 21.43
N ALA A 1134 14.51 -3.42 21.77
CA ALA A 1134 15.46 -3.81 22.80
C ALA A 1134 16.93 -3.83 22.34
N CYS A 1135 17.18 -4.18 21.08
CA CYS A 1135 18.53 -4.34 20.54
C CYS A 1135 19.20 -2.99 20.29
N ASP A 1136 20.50 -2.94 20.59
CA ASP A 1136 21.36 -1.79 20.30
C ASP A 1136 21.79 -1.78 18.84
N MET A 1137 21.96 -2.98 18.27
CA MET A 1137 22.39 -3.20 16.90
C MET A 1137 21.50 -4.25 16.23
N ILE A 1138 21.16 -4.05 14.95
CA ILE A 1138 20.46 -5.04 14.13
C ILE A 1138 21.35 -5.44 12.95
N LEU A 1139 21.64 -6.72 12.82
CA LEU A 1139 22.50 -7.23 11.77
C LEU A 1139 21.68 -7.70 10.55
N VAL A 1140 22.08 -7.24 9.36
CA VAL A 1140 21.51 -7.64 8.06
C VAL A 1140 22.63 -8.02 7.09
N PRO A 1141 23.17 -9.25 7.16
CA PRO A 1141 24.37 -9.66 6.42
C PRO A 1141 24.00 -10.29 5.06
N SER A 1142 23.02 -9.71 4.36
CA SER A 1142 22.43 -10.29 3.16
C SER A 1142 23.41 -10.39 1.97
N MET A 1143 23.42 -11.55 1.31
CA MET A 1143 24.21 -11.83 0.11
C MET A 1143 23.73 -11.02 -1.10
N PHE A 1144 22.44 -10.68 -1.13
CA PHE A 1144 21.83 -9.66 -1.99
C PHE A 1144 20.53 -9.20 -1.33
N GLU A 1145 20.19 -7.92 -1.45
CA GLU A 1145 18.99 -7.36 -0.83
C GLU A 1145 18.34 -6.32 -1.75
N PRO A 1146 17.23 -6.66 -2.43
CA PRO A 1146 16.58 -5.73 -3.36
C PRO A 1146 16.26 -4.37 -2.74
N CYS A 1147 15.78 -4.38 -1.49
CA CYS A 1147 15.65 -3.18 -0.67
C CYS A 1147 16.07 -3.44 0.78
N GLY A 1148 15.38 -4.37 1.44
CA GLY A 1148 15.43 -4.55 2.89
C GLY A 1148 14.52 -3.56 3.60
N LEU A 1149 13.70 -4.04 4.55
CA LEU A 1149 12.90 -3.19 5.44
C LEU A 1149 13.46 -3.21 6.87
N THR A 1150 14.06 -4.33 7.28
CA THR A 1150 14.65 -4.60 8.61
C THR A 1150 15.54 -3.47 9.13
N GLN A 1151 16.39 -2.89 8.28
CA GLN A 1151 17.31 -1.82 8.65
C GLN A 1151 16.61 -0.47 8.86
N MET A 1152 15.57 -0.16 8.07
CA MET A 1152 14.77 1.05 8.25
C MET A 1152 13.89 0.95 9.52
N ILE A 1153 13.32 -0.23 9.77
CA ILE A 1153 12.61 -0.52 11.03
C ILE A 1153 13.57 -0.40 12.23
N ALA A 1154 14.77 -0.99 12.15
CA ALA A 1154 15.79 -0.88 13.20
C ALA A 1154 16.12 0.59 13.52
N MET A 1155 16.40 1.41 12.50
CA MET A 1155 16.66 2.84 12.66
C MET A 1155 15.47 3.58 13.31
N ARG A 1156 14.24 3.28 12.91
CA ARG A 1156 13.02 3.87 13.50
C ARG A 1156 12.87 3.57 15.01
N TYR A 1157 13.42 2.46 15.49
CA TYR A 1157 13.44 2.04 16.92
C TYR A 1157 14.80 2.31 17.61
N GLY A 1158 15.68 3.12 17.01
CA GLY A 1158 16.97 3.48 17.60
C GLY A 1158 17.94 2.30 17.75
N ALA A 1159 17.80 1.27 16.93
CA ALA A 1159 18.75 0.16 16.84
C ALA A 1159 19.65 0.38 15.61
N VAL A 1160 20.97 0.41 15.82
CA VAL A 1160 21.92 0.80 14.78
C VAL A 1160 22.12 -0.37 13.79
N PRO A 1161 21.86 -0.18 12.48
CA PRO A 1161 22.04 -1.23 11.51
C PRO A 1161 23.53 -1.55 11.26
N VAL A 1162 23.85 -2.84 11.26
CA VAL A 1162 25.13 -3.39 10.80
C VAL A 1162 24.84 -4.24 9.56
N VAL A 1163 25.31 -3.83 8.37
CA VAL A 1163 24.82 -4.37 7.10
C VAL A 1163 25.92 -4.66 6.09
N ARG A 1164 25.65 -5.59 5.17
CA ARG A 1164 26.45 -5.72 3.97
C ARG A 1164 26.03 -4.64 2.95
N SER A 1165 27.00 -3.97 2.32
CA SER A 1165 26.77 -2.96 1.28
C SER A 1165 26.33 -3.64 -0.03
N THR A 1166 25.02 -3.76 -0.26
CA THR A 1166 24.40 -4.35 -1.46
C THR A 1166 22.97 -3.87 -1.62
N GLY A 1167 22.52 -3.71 -2.87
CA GLY A 1167 21.17 -3.26 -3.21
C GLY A 1167 20.67 -2.13 -2.32
N GLY A 1168 19.45 -2.23 -1.79
CA GLY A 1168 18.89 -1.15 -0.98
C GLY A 1168 19.48 -1.00 0.42
N LEU A 1169 20.29 -1.95 0.92
CA LEU A 1169 21.05 -1.74 2.16
C LEU A 1169 22.09 -0.64 1.97
N ARG A 1170 22.72 -0.58 0.79
CA ARG A 1170 23.61 0.52 0.40
C ARG A 1170 22.87 1.85 0.28
N ASP A 1171 21.63 1.84 -0.20
CA ASP A 1171 20.81 3.06 -0.39
C ASP A 1171 20.09 3.55 0.88
N THR A 1172 20.16 2.81 1.97
CA THR A 1172 19.52 3.14 3.26
C THR A 1172 20.49 3.28 4.42
N VAL A 1173 21.61 2.55 4.40
CA VAL A 1173 22.65 2.65 5.42
C VAL A 1173 23.84 3.46 4.88
N PHE A 1174 24.16 4.52 5.59
CA PHE A 1174 25.30 5.40 5.40
C PHE A 1174 26.33 5.11 6.48
N ASP A 1175 27.50 4.63 6.06
CA ASP A 1175 28.59 4.30 6.97
C ASP A 1175 29.11 5.53 7.74
N VAL A 1176 29.20 5.40 9.06
CA VAL A 1176 29.66 6.45 9.98
C VAL A 1176 31.07 6.99 9.69
N ASP A 1177 31.94 6.19 9.09
CA ASP A 1177 33.32 6.59 8.80
C ASP A 1177 33.48 7.19 7.40
N THR A 1178 32.73 6.72 6.40
CA THR A 1178 33.00 7.02 4.98
C THR A 1178 31.89 7.75 4.22
N ASP A 1179 30.63 7.76 4.69
CA ASP A 1179 29.48 8.24 3.90
C ASP A 1179 28.93 9.61 4.28
N LYS A 1180 29.61 10.41 5.12
CA LYS A 1180 29.07 11.69 5.65
C LYS A 1180 28.53 12.63 4.57
N ALA A 1181 29.26 12.82 3.48
CA ALA A 1181 28.81 13.61 2.33
C ALA A 1181 27.58 13.01 1.64
N ARG A 1182 27.53 11.68 1.46
CA ARG A 1182 26.42 10.95 0.83
C ARG A 1182 25.16 11.03 1.70
N ALA A 1183 25.30 10.90 3.01
CA ALA A 1183 24.19 10.99 3.97
C ALA A 1183 23.60 12.41 4.03
N ALA A 1184 24.45 13.44 4.15
CA ALA A 1184 24.02 14.83 4.18
C ALA A 1184 23.35 15.26 2.85
N TRP A 1185 23.83 14.75 1.72
CA TRP A 1185 23.17 14.92 0.43
C TRP A 1185 21.79 14.27 0.38
N GLU A 1186 21.67 12.99 0.76
CA GLU A 1186 20.41 12.24 0.60
C GLU A 1186 19.30 12.66 1.57
N LEU A 1187 19.66 13.06 2.78
CA LEU A 1187 18.70 13.33 3.87
C LEU A 1187 18.46 14.82 4.14
N GLU A 1188 19.38 15.71 3.75
CA GLU A 1188 19.23 17.17 3.97
C GLU A 1188 19.49 18.02 2.70
N GLY A 1189 19.96 17.42 1.60
CA GLY A 1189 20.30 18.13 0.36
C GLY A 1189 21.57 18.99 0.45
N SER A 1190 22.41 18.76 1.47
CA SER A 1190 23.66 19.51 1.67
C SER A 1190 24.73 19.08 0.66
N THR A 1191 25.35 20.05 -0.01
CA THR A 1191 26.53 19.82 -0.88
C THR A 1191 27.87 19.94 -0.14
N ASN A 1192 27.89 20.49 1.07
CA ASN A 1192 29.10 20.60 1.90
C ASN A 1192 28.79 20.36 3.38
N TRP A 1193 28.79 19.08 3.76
CA TRP A 1193 28.44 18.62 5.10
C TRP A 1193 29.34 19.21 6.20
N GLU A 1194 30.60 19.57 5.88
CA GLU A 1194 31.56 20.14 6.82
C GLU A 1194 31.22 21.59 7.20
N SER A 1195 30.84 22.42 6.21
CA SER A 1195 30.43 23.82 6.48
C SER A 1195 29.06 23.89 7.15
N ASP A 1196 28.18 22.98 6.79
CA ASP A 1196 26.79 22.97 7.24
C ASP A 1196 26.67 22.30 8.63
N GLY A 1197 27.70 21.58 9.08
CA GLY A 1197 27.74 20.89 10.37
C GLY A 1197 26.82 19.67 10.44
N VAL A 1198 26.49 19.08 9.30
CA VAL A 1198 25.45 18.05 9.15
C VAL A 1198 26.08 16.66 9.01
N ASP A 1199 26.02 15.85 10.07
CA ASP A 1199 26.31 14.41 9.99
C ASP A 1199 25.01 13.61 10.08
N GLN A 1200 24.63 12.98 8.97
CA GLN A 1200 23.46 12.12 8.85
C GLN A 1200 23.81 10.63 8.66
N THR A 1201 25.06 10.24 8.94
CA THR A 1201 25.43 8.81 8.92
C THR A 1201 24.67 8.01 9.97
N ASN A 1202 24.37 6.75 9.70
CA ASN A 1202 23.36 6.00 10.44
C ASN A 1202 23.68 4.53 10.74
N GLY A 1203 24.83 3.99 10.31
CA GLY A 1203 25.18 2.60 10.63
C GLY A 1203 26.58 2.19 10.24
N PHE A 1204 26.82 0.88 10.32
CA PHE A 1204 28.10 0.26 10.01
C PHE A 1204 27.93 -0.69 8.82
N SER A 1205 28.66 -0.43 7.74
CA SER A 1205 28.64 -1.24 6.53
C SER A 1205 29.90 -2.12 6.40
N PHE A 1206 29.79 -3.19 5.63
CA PHE A 1206 30.94 -3.96 5.14
C PHE A 1206 30.77 -4.41 3.68
N GLU A 1207 31.90 -4.62 3.01
CA GLU A 1207 32.00 -5.21 1.69
C GLU A 1207 32.73 -6.57 1.78
N GLY A 1208 32.24 -7.58 1.07
CA GLY A 1208 32.72 -8.96 1.18
C GLY A 1208 31.58 -9.95 1.40
N THR A 1209 31.89 -11.23 1.55
CA THR A 1209 30.91 -12.31 1.83
C THR A 1209 31.42 -13.32 2.85
N ASP A 1210 32.57 -13.02 3.45
CA ASP A 1210 33.31 -13.80 4.43
C ASP A 1210 33.17 -13.22 5.85
N GLU A 1211 33.61 -14.01 6.82
CA GLU A 1211 33.56 -13.72 8.25
C GLU A 1211 34.42 -12.51 8.65
N GLY A 1212 35.56 -12.28 7.98
CA GLY A 1212 36.46 -11.17 8.28
C GLY A 1212 35.88 -9.80 7.90
N ALA A 1213 35.17 -9.74 6.77
CA ALA A 1213 34.42 -8.56 6.36
C ALA A 1213 33.29 -8.21 7.36
N LEU A 1214 32.55 -9.20 7.85
CA LEU A 1214 31.53 -9.03 8.87
C LEU A 1214 32.15 -8.56 10.20
N ASP A 1215 33.24 -9.20 10.64
CA ASP A 1215 33.95 -8.87 11.87
C ASP A 1215 34.43 -7.41 11.86
N TYR A 1216 34.88 -6.89 10.72
CA TYR A 1216 35.27 -5.48 10.60
C TYR A 1216 34.13 -4.52 11.00
N ALA A 1217 32.93 -4.69 10.46
CA ALA A 1217 31.79 -3.82 10.81
C ALA A 1217 31.26 -4.07 12.22
N MET A 1218 31.13 -5.34 12.64
CA MET A 1218 30.67 -5.68 14.00
C MET A 1218 31.64 -5.16 15.07
N ASN A 1219 32.95 -5.23 14.84
CA ASN A 1219 33.93 -4.72 15.79
C ASN A 1219 33.82 -3.20 15.93
N ARG A 1220 33.73 -2.44 14.83
CA ARG A 1220 33.50 -0.97 14.89
C ARG A 1220 32.25 -0.61 15.68
N ALA A 1221 31.13 -1.29 15.44
CA ALA A 1221 29.87 -1.05 16.14
C ALA A 1221 29.99 -1.33 17.66
N LEU A 1222 30.59 -2.47 18.02
CA LEU A 1222 30.78 -2.86 19.42
C LEU A 1222 31.82 -1.99 20.14
N ASP A 1223 32.90 -1.61 19.47
CA ASP A 1223 33.90 -0.68 20.00
C ASP A 1223 33.30 0.70 20.23
N ALA A 1224 32.41 1.20 19.37
CA ALA A 1224 31.68 2.43 19.66
C ALA A 1224 30.80 2.31 20.92
N TYR A 1225 30.02 1.23 21.06
CA TYR A 1225 29.17 1.01 22.25
C TYR A 1225 29.95 0.97 23.57
N TYR A 1226 31.14 0.35 23.56
CA TYR A 1226 31.97 0.20 24.76
C TYR A 1226 32.89 1.39 25.04
N ASN A 1227 33.48 2.00 24.01
CA ASN A 1227 34.53 3.02 24.17
C ASN A 1227 33.99 4.47 24.05
N ASP A 1228 32.88 4.68 23.34
CA ASP A 1228 32.25 6.00 23.16
C ASP A 1228 30.71 5.90 23.22
N ARG A 1229 30.20 5.63 24.43
CA ARG A 1229 28.77 5.43 24.65
C ARG A 1229 27.94 6.69 24.39
N GLU A 1230 28.48 7.88 24.65
CA GLU A 1230 27.76 9.14 24.39
C GLU A 1230 27.57 9.36 22.89
N TRP A 1231 28.61 9.15 22.08
CA TRP A 1231 28.48 9.18 20.63
C TRP A 1231 27.52 8.10 20.12
N PHE A 1232 27.61 6.86 20.62
CA PHE A 1232 26.69 5.78 20.21
C PHE A 1232 25.22 6.11 20.52
N ARG A 1233 24.93 6.74 21.67
CA ARG A 1233 23.58 7.24 21.99
C ARG A 1233 23.14 8.34 21.03
N SER A 1234 24.02 9.28 20.69
CA SER A 1234 23.72 10.32 19.70
C SER A 1234 23.39 9.74 18.31
N LEU A 1235 24.03 8.62 17.95
CA LEU A 1235 23.71 7.87 16.74
C LEU A 1235 22.32 7.22 16.84
N GLN A 1236 21.96 6.61 17.98
CA GLN A 1236 20.61 6.05 18.20
C GLN A 1236 19.51 7.12 18.08
N GLU A 1237 19.71 8.32 18.65
CA GLU A 1237 18.78 9.43 18.47
C GLU A 1237 18.70 9.89 17.00
N ARG A 1238 19.86 10.04 16.35
CA ARG A 1238 19.94 10.50 14.95
C ARG A 1238 19.18 9.57 14.01
N VAL A 1239 19.35 8.25 14.14
CA VAL A 1239 18.67 7.30 13.24
C VAL A 1239 17.15 7.29 13.41
N MET A 1240 16.65 7.58 14.61
CA MET A 1240 15.20 7.71 14.87
C MET A 1240 14.59 8.98 14.25
N ARG A 1241 15.40 10.03 14.05
CA ARG A 1241 15.00 11.32 13.46
C ARG A 1241 15.00 11.32 11.93
N GLN A 1242 15.54 10.28 11.29
CA GLN A 1242 15.61 10.17 9.83
C GLN A 1242 14.29 9.67 9.24
N ASP A 1243 13.86 10.28 8.12
CA ASP A 1243 12.63 9.87 7.44
C ASP A 1243 12.87 8.68 6.50
N TRP A 1244 12.34 7.53 6.94
CA TRP A 1244 12.30 6.28 6.19
C TRP A 1244 10.89 5.91 5.72
N SER A 1245 9.93 6.83 5.83
CA SER A 1245 8.55 6.63 5.39
C SER A 1245 8.40 6.63 3.85
N TRP A 1246 7.16 6.51 3.39
CA TRP A 1246 6.79 6.58 1.98
C TRP A 1246 6.70 8.01 1.40
N ASN A 1247 6.95 9.06 2.19
CA ASN A 1247 6.84 10.46 1.74
C ASN A 1247 7.66 10.77 0.47
N LYS A 1248 8.96 10.43 0.45
CA LYS A 1248 9.82 10.60 -0.74
C LYS A 1248 9.51 9.55 -1.82
N PRO A 1249 9.47 8.23 -1.52
CA PRO A 1249 9.22 7.20 -2.53
C PRO A 1249 7.90 7.34 -3.30
N ALA A 1250 6.79 7.69 -2.63
CA ALA A 1250 5.48 7.78 -3.29
C ALA A 1250 5.44 8.90 -4.33
N ILE A 1251 6.13 10.02 -4.09
CA ILE A 1251 6.31 11.09 -5.09
C ILE A 1251 7.06 10.55 -6.31
N ASP A 1252 8.16 9.82 -6.12
CA ASP A 1252 8.93 9.27 -7.24
C ASP A 1252 8.15 8.18 -8.02
N TYR A 1253 7.24 7.44 -7.36
CA TYR A 1253 6.28 6.57 -8.03
C TYR A 1253 5.22 7.35 -8.83
N ILE A 1254 4.67 8.45 -8.31
CA ILE A 1254 3.72 9.31 -9.02
C ILE A 1254 4.36 9.96 -10.26
N GLU A 1255 5.61 10.41 -10.17
CA GLU A 1255 6.38 10.89 -11.32
C GLU A 1255 6.59 9.77 -12.37
N LEU A 1256 6.86 8.54 -11.93
CA LEU A 1256 6.95 7.37 -12.82
C LEU A 1256 5.60 7.05 -13.51
N TYR A 1257 4.48 7.29 -12.81
CA TYR A 1257 3.12 7.10 -13.35
C TYR A 1257 2.85 8.09 -14.48
N TYR A 1258 3.07 9.39 -14.27
CA TYR A 1258 2.94 10.40 -15.34
C TYR A 1258 3.92 10.11 -16.50
N ALA A 1259 5.16 9.73 -16.23
CA ALA A 1259 6.16 9.37 -17.23
C ALA A 1259 5.90 8.05 -18.01
N ALA A 1260 4.84 7.31 -17.64
CA ALA A 1260 4.32 6.17 -18.40
C ALA A 1260 3.04 6.51 -19.19
N MET A 1261 2.36 7.61 -18.87
CA MET A 1261 1.20 8.14 -19.59
C MET A 1261 1.58 8.95 -20.82
N LYS A 1262 2.77 9.56 -20.81
CA LYS A 1262 3.47 10.16 -21.95
C LYS A 1262 3.94 9.10 -22.96
#